data_AF-A0A8S1DGY5-F1
#
_entry.id   AF-A0A8S1DGY5-F1
#
_cell.length_a   1.000
_cell.length_b   1.000
_cell.length_c   1.000
_cell.angle_alpha   90.00
_cell.angle_beta   90.00
_cell.angle_gamma   90.00
#
_symmetry.space_group_name_H-M   'P 1'
#
loop_
_entity.id
_entity.type
_entity.pdbx_description
1 polymer ?
#
loop_
_entity_poly.entity_id
_entity_poly.type
_entity_poly.pdbx_seq_one_letter_code
_entity_poly.pdbx_strand_id
1 'polypeptide(L)'
;MWSAFFGSEPVFETAGEISFSINGSPFTADEKIASDTTLNSFIRDFANLKGTKFMCYEGGCGACVVSATIVHPVTKMRQTLAVNSCLTPIFACHGWDITTVEGVGDRRKGYHAVQTQLAKFNGTQCGYCSPGMVMSMYSLLERGKAPSKAEVEDSFGSNLCRCTGYRPILDAFKSLASDSSPQNKTNICVDIEDMDKMCPNKNEFCSKLCGSVAIQSGSAVWRKVATLDELVAVLAKVGDAPYKLVAGNTAEGIYRSEGIQTYIDVKSVPQLRNIEVKPDVITLGGNVTLTEAMDFFNEVNSAGFDYLVHLGGHFDLIAHVPVRNVGTLAGNLSIKHAHPDFPSDVFMTLDAVGATLNIMDISGIIQNVTMVDFLLLGMNKKIILSIQFTRRDNPHRLRLFKITPRAQNAHAYVNAGFLFEFEDEVSWKVAGVPRIVFGGISPSFTHARAAESLLVGKVLLDNKTLAQAITALGQEILPDDVLTNPTPDYRKKLAQSLFYKFVLHLDPTKVSKFLRSGTENLQRPISSGIQEFDTDATLYPLNEAIPKIEALAQCSGEAQYVNDIPSFPDELHGAFVQTTVATGTISSIDATAALAIDGVVTFFKHTDMPYSNTFTPAIFGYLEPEEVFCSGTILYAGQAVGMIVAKSRAVALEAAKKVKVEYAVGSSNPVLTVEDVLNQAGNRIYPVQKENEKDNSVLVSATKIIKGDFSLPRQYHMTMETQTCLVVPREDDNYDVFCSTQFMDLAQAVVAKCLNVEASKINMSVRRLGGGYGGKITRPPQLAAACAVASWTLNKPVRMVLPLSGNMEIAGKRFAVRDEYEVGVDEKGKILYLKAKVFQDAGCNLNDSQRTMNTTTAHFTHSVYDSSTFEIVGQQIKTDTASNTWCRGPGSTEAVAFLEEIMERIAGEMNLDPLEVRLANMYAVDNPVPAMIADLKEKADYDARKAKVEEFNSLNRWKKRGVSLVPVQYPFDFWGVRPVVVSVYQIDGSVAISHGGVEMGQGLNTKVAQVAAHFLGLPLSMISIKPSNNLIAANASVTGASLGSESLSYATMQCCKEILSRLSVIKEKMPDAEWKALVREAHAQEISLTASYTFTKRDNVGIYFIWGAAMAEMEVDILTGEKQILRVDLLEDAGQSMSPMVDVGQMEGAFVMGLGYWLYEQLVYDPYSGRLLTNSTWNYKIPGAKDIPADFRVYFRKNSKNPNGVLNSKATGEPPLNMSIAAYFAITHALNSARKDAGAPASYFQLKPPATAEHIFFTSLTDEKDFKLFEEDEE
;
A
#
# COMPACT_ATOMS: atom_id res chain seq x y z
N MET A 1 -24.19 62.29 -10.26
CA MET A 1 -24.85 61.77 -11.49
C MET A 1 -24.81 60.25 -11.39
N TRP A 2 -25.69 59.73 -10.54
CA TRP A 2 -25.87 58.32 -10.20
C TRP A 2 -27.03 57.77 -11.03
N SER A 3 -27.04 56.46 -11.30
CA SER A 3 -28.02 55.67 -12.06
C SER A 3 -27.87 55.68 -13.60
N ALA A 4 -26.99 54.83 -14.15
CA ALA A 4 -27.16 54.24 -15.50
C ALA A 4 -26.07 53.20 -15.84
N PHE A 5 -25.85 52.17 -15.02
CA PHE A 5 -25.11 50.96 -15.45
C PHE A 5 -25.52 49.76 -14.56
N PHE A 6 -26.81 49.45 -14.49
CA PHE A 6 -27.21 48.09 -14.15
C PHE A 6 -27.00 47.26 -15.41
N GLY A 7 -25.91 46.51 -15.41
CA GLY A 7 -25.55 45.58 -16.48
C GLY A 7 -26.66 44.56 -16.70
N SER A 8 -26.84 44.21 -17.97
CA SER A 8 -27.54 43.01 -18.42
C SER A 8 -27.13 41.81 -17.56
N GLU A 9 -28.10 41.00 -17.13
CA GLU A 9 -27.87 39.74 -16.44
C GLU A 9 -26.82 38.90 -17.17
N PRO A 10 -25.82 38.30 -16.48
CA PRO A 10 -25.12 37.17 -17.06
C PRO A 10 -26.16 36.07 -17.25
N VAL A 11 -26.61 35.91 -18.49
CA VAL A 11 -27.47 34.80 -18.91
C VAL A 11 -26.63 33.55 -18.78
N PHE A 12 -26.73 32.86 -17.64
CA PHE A 12 -26.32 31.48 -17.56
C PHE A 12 -27.26 30.71 -18.50
N GLU A 13 -26.78 30.29 -19.67
CA GLU A 13 -27.49 29.24 -20.41
C GLU A 13 -27.59 28.05 -19.46
N THR A 14 -28.81 27.71 -19.06
CA THR A 14 -29.11 26.48 -18.32
C THR A 14 -28.89 25.31 -19.28
N ALA A 15 -27.64 25.00 -19.58
CA ALA A 15 -27.26 23.69 -20.08
C ALA A 15 -27.56 22.72 -18.93
N GLY A 16 -28.69 22.02 -19.02
CA GLY A 16 -29.11 21.02 -18.02
C GLY A 16 -28.16 19.83 -17.89
N GLU A 17 -27.12 19.77 -18.72
CA GLU A 17 -26.13 18.71 -18.73
C GLU A 17 -24.71 19.24 -19.05
N ILE A 18 -23.69 18.48 -18.66
CA ILE A 18 -22.33 18.64 -19.18
C ILE A 18 -22.01 17.58 -20.22
N SER A 19 -21.11 17.89 -21.15
CA SER A 19 -20.64 16.95 -22.17
C SER A 19 -19.13 16.73 -22.05
N PHE A 20 -18.69 15.50 -22.27
CA PHE A 20 -17.29 15.06 -22.25
C PHE A 20 -17.14 13.78 -23.08
N SER A 21 -15.92 13.30 -23.31
CA SER A 21 -15.69 12.02 -23.96
C SER A 21 -14.95 11.04 -23.05
N ILE A 22 -15.27 9.75 -23.17
CA ILE A 22 -14.50 8.65 -22.60
C ILE A 22 -14.13 7.71 -23.75
N ASN A 23 -12.82 7.48 -23.93
CA ASN A 23 -12.26 6.63 -24.99
C ASN A 23 -12.77 7.02 -26.39
N GLY A 24 -12.89 8.33 -26.64
CA GLY A 24 -13.42 8.91 -27.88
C GLY A 24 -14.94 8.83 -28.06
N SER A 25 -15.68 8.21 -27.13
CA SER A 25 -17.15 8.17 -27.16
C SER A 25 -17.73 9.34 -26.35
N PRO A 26 -18.72 10.07 -26.87
CA PRO A 26 -19.34 11.19 -26.15
C PRO A 26 -20.27 10.69 -25.03
N PHE A 27 -20.25 11.38 -23.89
CA PHE A 27 -21.11 11.15 -22.74
C PHE A 27 -21.66 12.49 -22.21
N THR A 28 -22.82 12.43 -21.56
CA THR A 28 -23.38 13.56 -20.81
C THR A 28 -23.70 13.19 -19.38
N ALA A 29 -23.74 14.20 -18.50
CA ALA A 29 -24.18 14.07 -17.11
C ALA A 29 -25.12 15.23 -16.78
N ASP A 30 -26.31 14.91 -16.29
CA ASP A 30 -27.45 15.83 -16.09
C ASP A 30 -27.90 15.89 -14.60
N GLU A 31 -29.06 16.49 -14.33
CA GLU A 31 -29.64 16.63 -12.99
C GLU A 31 -29.90 15.30 -12.24
N LYS A 32 -29.93 14.16 -12.93
CA LYS A 32 -30.20 12.85 -12.32
C LYS A 32 -28.97 12.28 -11.62
N ILE A 33 -27.80 12.84 -11.89
CA ILE A 33 -26.54 12.40 -11.30
C ILE A 33 -26.24 13.28 -10.08
N ALA A 34 -25.99 12.64 -8.94
CA ALA A 34 -25.67 13.34 -7.70
C ALA A 34 -24.41 14.22 -7.86
N SER A 35 -24.42 15.43 -7.30
CA SER A 35 -23.36 16.44 -7.45
C SER A 35 -21.99 16.03 -6.91
N ASP A 36 -21.96 15.05 -6.02
CA ASP A 36 -20.75 14.46 -5.43
C ASP A 36 -20.28 13.20 -6.17
N THR A 37 -20.97 12.79 -7.25
CA THR A 37 -20.57 11.64 -8.07
C THR A 37 -19.18 11.85 -8.65
N THR A 38 -18.30 10.89 -8.39
CA THR A 38 -16.93 10.92 -8.90
C THR A 38 -16.85 10.41 -10.34
N LEU A 39 -15.83 10.85 -11.07
CA LEU A 39 -15.51 10.32 -12.40
C LEU A 39 -15.29 8.81 -12.37
N ASN A 40 -14.71 8.26 -11.29
CA ASN A 40 -14.55 6.81 -11.14
C ASN A 40 -15.90 6.08 -11.09
N SER A 41 -16.82 6.57 -10.27
CA SER A 41 -18.18 6.04 -10.17
C SER A 41 -18.89 6.14 -11.51
N PHE A 42 -18.76 7.27 -12.22
CA PHE A 42 -19.34 7.43 -13.55
C PHE A 42 -18.79 6.42 -14.56
N ILE A 43 -17.46 6.31 -14.67
CA ILE A 43 -16.77 5.36 -15.58
C ILE A 43 -17.27 3.94 -15.33
N ARG A 44 -17.35 3.53 -14.06
CA ARG A 44 -17.70 2.17 -13.70
C ARG A 44 -19.18 1.90 -13.82
N ASP A 45 -20.04 2.76 -13.30
CA ASP A 45 -21.46 2.44 -13.06
C ASP A 45 -22.36 2.94 -14.19
N PHE A 46 -21.94 3.97 -14.93
CA PHE A 46 -22.72 4.57 -16.03
C PHE A 46 -22.10 4.23 -17.40
N ALA A 47 -20.81 4.47 -17.58
CA ALA A 47 -20.11 4.08 -18.82
C ALA A 47 -19.82 2.57 -18.91
N ASN A 48 -19.98 1.83 -17.81
CA ASN A 48 -19.77 0.38 -17.73
C ASN A 48 -18.36 -0.09 -18.14
N LEU A 49 -17.35 0.77 -17.90
CA LEU A 49 -15.94 0.47 -18.11
C LEU A 49 -15.30 0.10 -16.76
N LYS A 50 -15.10 -1.20 -16.55
CA LYS A 50 -14.70 -1.75 -15.24
C LYS A 50 -13.19 -1.88 -15.06
N GLY A 51 -12.38 -1.55 -16.06
CA GLY A 51 -10.92 -1.63 -16.03
C GLY A 51 -10.30 -0.66 -15.02
N THR A 52 -10.79 0.57 -14.93
CA THR A 52 -10.40 1.50 -13.86
C THR A 52 -10.95 1.01 -12.52
N LYS A 53 -10.07 0.78 -11.55
CA LYS A 53 -10.42 0.20 -10.24
C LYS A 53 -10.51 1.29 -9.15
N PHE A 54 -10.95 0.89 -7.96
CA PHE A 54 -10.86 1.73 -6.76
C PHE A 54 -10.57 0.89 -5.52
N MET A 55 -10.00 1.54 -4.50
CA MET A 55 -9.74 0.95 -3.18
C MET A 55 -10.00 1.98 -2.07
N CYS A 56 -9.26 3.09 -2.08
CA CYS A 56 -9.29 4.06 -0.96
C CYS A 56 -10.32 5.19 -1.09
N TYR A 57 -10.61 5.70 -2.29
CA TYR A 57 -11.31 6.99 -2.49
C TYR A 57 -10.60 8.20 -1.83
N GLU A 58 -9.29 8.10 -1.64
CA GLU A 58 -8.45 9.10 -0.95
C GLU A 58 -7.34 9.65 -1.86
N GLY A 59 -7.27 9.21 -3.12
CA GLY A 59 -6.15 9.49 -4.03
C GLY A 59 -4.86 8.71 -3.69
N GLY A 60 -4.69 8.19 -2.48
CA GLY A 60 -3.43 7.63 -2.01
C GLY A 60 -2.97 6.28 -2.60
N CYS A 61 -3.82 5.56 -3.35
CA CYS A 61 -3.50 4.21 -3.87
C CYS A 61 -3.20 4.11 -5.37
N GLY A 62 -3.59 5.10 -6.17
CA GLY A 62 -3.35 5.13 -7.62
C GLY A 62 -4.14 4.12 -8.49
N ALA A 63 -4.93 3.21 -7.91
CA ALA A 63 -5.69 2.20 -8.68
C ALA A 63 -6.77 2.80 -9.63
N CYS A 64 -7.17 4.06 -9.38
CA CYS A 64 -8.21 4.77 -10.12
C CYS A 64 -7.67 5.76 -11.15
N VAL A 65 -6.36 5.77 -11.42
CA VAL A 65 -5.76 6.75 -12.33
C VAL A 65 -6.29 6.56 -13.75
N VAL A 66 -6.64 7.68 -14.39
CA VAL A 66 -7.00 7.78 -15.81
C VAL A 66 -6.20 8.91 -16.44
N SER A 67 -6.16 8.95 -17.78
CA SER A 67 -5.60 10.08 -18.51
C SER A 67 -6.72 11.04 -18.88
N ALA A 68 -6.50 12.35 -18.72
CA ALA A 68 -7.45 13.38 -19.09
C ALA A 68 -6.74 14.46 -19.93
N THR A 69 -7.24 14.69 -21.14
CA THR A 69 -6.84 15.82 -21.97
C THR A 69 -7.80 16.98 -21.75
N ILE A 70 -7.26 18.11 -21.32
CA ILE A 70 -8.01 19.33 -20.99
C ILE A 70 -7.44 20.54 -21.74
N VAL A 71 -8.24 21.60 -21.90
CA VAL A 71 -7.77 22.88 -22.45
C VAL A 71 -7.35 23.80 -21.32
N HIS A 72 -6.12 24.28 -21.36
CA HIS A 72 -5.60 25.21 -20.36
C HIS A 72 -6.31 26.58 -20.48
N PRO A 73 -6.82 27.16 -19.38
CA PRO A 73 -7.71 28.33 -19.46
C PRO A 73 -7.02 29.61 -19.96
N VAL A 74 -5.71 29.75 -19.77
CA VAL A 74 -4.91 30.91 -20.23
C VAL A 74 -4.34 30.68 -21.63
N THR A 75 -3.40 29.75 -21.77
CA THR A 75 -2.71 29.43 -23.04
C THR A 75 -3.61 28.84 -24.13
N LYS A 76 -4.80 28.34 -23.79
CA LYS A 76 -5.73 27.63 -24.69
C LYS A 76 -5.16 26.36 -25.34
N MET A 77 -3.99 25.91 -24.90
CA MET A 77 -3.34 24.68 -25.35
C MET A 77 -4.03 23.46 -24.72
N ARG A 78 -4.10 22.36 -25.48
CA ARG A 78 -4.51 21.05 -24.93
C ARG A 78 -3.34 20.45 -24.15
N GLN A 79 -3.63 19.90 -22.99
CA GLN A 79 -2.65 19.22 -22.13
C GLN A 79 -3.22 17.90 -21.63
N THR A 80 -2.38 16.85 -21.62
CA THR A 80 -2.74 15.52 -21.13
C THR A 80 -2.15 15.30 -19.74
N LEU A 81 -3.01 14.93 -18.79
CA LEU A 81 -2.66 14.80 -17.38
C LEU A 81 -3.11 13.44 -16.85
N ALA A 82 -2.32 12.83 -15.96
CA ALA A 82 -2.79 11.75 -15.11
C ALA A 82 -3.68 12.33 -14.01
N VAL A 83 -4.83 11.71 -13.72
CA VAL A 83 -5.80 12.19 -12.72
C VAL A 83 -6.35 11.03 -11.90
N ASN A 84 -6.51 11.20 -10.58
CA ASN A 84 -7.25 10.27 -9.74
C ASN A 84 -8.76 10.43 -9.99
N SER A 85 -9.36 9.52 -10.77
CA SER A 85 -10.80 9.59 -11.09
C SER A 85 -11.69 9.52 -9.84
N CYS A 86 -11.22 8.93 -8.73
CA CYS A 86 -12.01 8.82 -7.49
C CYS A 86 -12.15 10.12 -6.70
N LEU A 87 -11.35 11.15 -7.01
CA LEU A 87 -11.43 12.47 -6.37
C LEU A 87 -11.96 13.54 -7.31
N THR A 88 -12.14 13.22 -8.58
CA THR A 88 -12.57 14.17 -9.62
C THR A 88 -14.09 14.15 -9.69
N PRO A 89 -14.81 15.24 -9.37
CA PRO A 89 -16.26 15.30 -9.54
C PRO A 89 -16.61 15.23 -11.03
N ILE A 90 -17.65 14.46 -11.38
CA ILE A 90 -18.05 14.29 -12.78
C ILE A 90 -18.42 15.63 -13.44
N PHE A 91 -19.12 16.51 -12.72
CA PHE A 91 -19.52 17.83 -13.22
C PHE A 91 -18.35 18.79 -13.50
N ALA A 92 -17.15 18.51 -12.97
CA ALA A 92 -15.94 19.26 -13.31
C ALA A 92 -15.34 18.84 -14.67
N CYS A 93 -15.83 17.76 -15.28
CA CYS A 93 -15.27 17.16 -16.49
C CYS A 93 -15.85 17.75 -17.79
N HIS A 94 -16.65 18.82 -17.74
CA HIS A 94 -17.19 19.46 -18.95
C HIS A 94 -16.07 19.83 -19.94
N GLY A 95 -16.18 19.31 -21.17
CA GLY A 95 -15.20 19.49 -22.24
C GLY A 95 -13.92 18.63 -22.13
N TRP A 96 -13.85 17.70 -21.17
CA TRP A 96 -12.69 16.81 -21.01
C TRP A 96 -12.74 15.65 -22.00
N ASP A 97 -11.56 15.21 -22.42
CA ASP A 97 -11.38 13.96 -23.18
C ASP A 97 -10.62 12.96 -22.29
N ILE A 98 -11.31 11.91 -21.85
CA ILE A 98 -10.82 10.96 -20.86
C ILE A 98 -10.44 9.66 -21.56
N THR A 99 -9.24 9.15 -21.26
CA THR A 99 -8.78 7.83 -21.70
C THR A 99 -8.63 6.93 -20.48
N THR A 100 -9.34 5.79 -20.48
CA THR A 100 -9.20 4.71 -19.50
C THR A 100 -8.27 3.62 -20.03
N VAL A 101 -7.98 2.60 -19.22
CA VAL A 101 -7.09 1.51 -19.63
C VAL A 101 -7.61 0.75 -20.86
N GLU A 102 -8.93 0.63 -21.00
CA GLU A 102 -9.59 0.01 -22.16
C GLU A 102 -9.48 0.87 -23.42
N GLY A 103 -9.33 2.19 -23.26
CA GLY A 103 -9.10 3.12 -24.37
C GLY A 103 -7.69 3.06 -24.94
N VAL A 104 -6.73 2.63 -24.13
CA VAL A 104 -5.31 2.51 -24.51
C VAL A 104 -5.08 1.29 -25.43
N GLY A 105 -5.74 0.17 -25.15
CA GLY A 105 -5.59 -1.05 -25.94
C GLY A 105 -6.23 -2.26 -25.26
N ASP A 106 -6.55 -3.29 -26.04
CA ASP A 106 -7.20 -4.52 -25.58
C ASP A 106 -6.87 -5.70 -26.51
N ARG A 107 -7.31 -6.91 -26.16
CA ARG A 107 -7.04 -8.11 -26.98
C ARG A 107 -7.57 -8.06 -28.42
N ARG A 108 -8.57 -7.22 -28.72
CA ARG A 108 -9.21 -7.11 -30.04
C ARG A 108 -8.57 -6.03 -30.89
N LYS A 109 -8.21 -4.89 -30.29
CA LYS A 109 -7.56 -3.75 -30.95
C LYS A 109 -6.04 -3.88 -31.04
N GLY A 110 -5.46 -4.74 -30.20
CA GLY A 110 -4.03 -4.79 -29.95
C GLY A 110 -3.71 -4.10 -28.62
N TYR A 111 -2.76 -4.68 -27.89
CA TYR A 111 -2.30 -4.12 -26.63
C TYR A 111 -1.26 -3.02 -26.88
N HIS A 112 -1.33 -1.95 -26.10
CA HIS A 112 -0.36 -0.86 -26.17
C HIS A 112 1.00 -1.29 -25.58
N ALA A 113 2.09 -0.66 -26.03
CA ALA A 113 3.46 -0.94 -25.55
C ALA A 113 3.58 -0.91 -24.01
N VAL A 114 2.92 0.05 -23.35
CA VAL A 114 2.90 0.14 -21.87
C VAL A 114 2.25 -1.10 -21.24
N GLN A 115 1.14 -1.59 -21.80
CA GLN A 115 0.44 -2.79 -21.31
C GLN A 115 1.30 -4.04 -21.52
N THR A 116 1.89 -4.18 -22.72
CA THR A 116 2.72 -5.34 -23.05
C THR A 116 4.02 -5.38 -22.25
N GLN A 117 4.67 -4.23 -22.03
CA GLN A 117 5.91 -4.19 -21.24
C GLN A 117 5.65 -4.52 -19.79
N LEU A 118 4.59 -3.96 -19.18
CA LEU A 118 4.24 -4.29 -17.80
C LEU A 118 3.98 -5.81 -17.64
N ALA A 119 3.26 -6.41 -18.59
CA ALA A 119 3.01 -7.85 -18.59
C ALA A 119 4.30 -8.66 -18.81
N LYS A 120 5.13 -8.29 -19.81
CA LYS A 120 6.37 -8.99 -20.20
C LYS A 120 7.37 -9.08 -19.05
N PHE A 121 7.51 -8.03 -18.26
CA PHE A 121 8.43 -7.98 -17.13
C PHE A 121 7.85 -8.60 -15.84
N ASN A 122 6.66 -9.23 -15.91
CA ASN A 122 5.95 -9.75 -14.75
C ASN A 122 5.60 -8.67 -13.69
N GLY A 123 5.39 -7.42 -14.15
CA GLY A 123 4.97 -6.30 -13.31
C GLY A 123 3.50 -6.36 -12.87
N THR A 124 2.83 -7.51 -13.04
CA THR A 124 1.45 -7.75 -12.63
C THR A 124 1.30 -9.14 -12.02
N GLN A 125 0.69 -9.22 -10.83
CA GLN A 125 0.40 -10.47 -10.13
C GLN A 125 -1.09 -10.62 -9.90
N CYS A 126 -1.66 -10.01 -8.85
CA CYS A 126 -3.11 -10.04 -8.63
C CYS A 126 -3.84 -9.28 -9.73
N GLY A 127 -3.22 -8.22 -10.26
CA GLY A 127 -3.67 -7.41 -11.39
C GLY A 127 -4.51 -6.18 -11.06
N TYR A 128 -4.90 -6.00 -9.79
CA TYR A 128 -5.87 -4.97 -9.43
C TYR A 128 -5.31 -3.53 -9.54
N CYS A 129 -4.03 -3.33 -9.27
CA CYS A 129 -3.36 -2.03 -9.42
C CYS A 129 -2.83 -1.78 -10.86
N SER A 130 -2.74 -2.82 -11.69
CA SER A 130 -2.11 -2.77 -13.01
C SER A 130 -2.73 -1.72 -13.95
N PRO A 131 -4.06 -1.56 -14.02
CA PRO A 131 -4.68 -0.48 -14.79
C PRO A 131 -4.18 0.92 -14.40
N GLY A 132 -4.10 1.22 -13.10
CA GLY A 132 -3.58 2.49 -12.60
C GLY A 132 -2.10 2.69 -12.93
N MET A 133 -1.29 1.63 -12.85
CA MET A 133 0.14 1.67 -13.25
C MET A 133 0.29 2.00 -14.75
N VAL A 134 -0.48 1.32 -15.60
CA VAL A 134 -0.50 1.57 -17.04
C VAL A 134 -0.91 3.00 -17.34
N MET A 135 -1.99 3.50 -16.71
CA MET A 135 -2.47 4.86 -16.98
C MET A 135 -1.54 5.96 -16.48
N SER A 136 -0.82 5.74 -15.36
CA SER A 136 0.23 6.65 -14.92
C SER A 136 1.36 6.74 -15.96
N MET A 137 1.87 5.59 -16.44
CA MET A 137 2.95 5.58 -17.42
C MET A 137 2.51 6.13 -18.79
N TYR A 138 1.31 5.73 -19.24
CA TYR A 138 0.72 6.23 -20.48
C TYR A 138 0.61 7.75 -20.46
N SER A 139 0.04 8.31 -19.39
CA SER A 139 -0.09 9.77 -19.26
C SER A 139 1.25 10.50 -19.20
N LEU A 140 2.30 9.87 -18.65
CA LEU A 140 3.65 10.42 -18.64
C LEU A 140 4.25 10.49 -20.07
N LEU A 141 4.04 9.45 -20.88
CA LEU A 141 4.50 9.41 -22.28
C LEU A 141 3.74 10.41 -23.17
N GLU A 142 2.45 10.63 -22.93
CA GLU A 142 1.61 11.56 -23.70
C GLU A 142 1.94 13.05 -23.47
N ARG A 143 2.87 13.39 -22.57
CA ARG A 143 3.30 14.78 -22.33
C ARG A 143 4.18 15.37 -23.44
N GLY A 144 4.55 14.58 -24.44
CA GLY A 144 5.29 15.04 -25.63
C GLY A 144 6.82 15.02 -25.50
N LYS A 145 7.37 14.70 -24.32
CA LYS A 145 8.80 14.42 -24.10
C LYS A 145 8.93 13.02 -23.49
N ALA A 146 9.82 12.20 -24.06
CA ALA A 146 10.13 10.90 -23.48
C ALA A 146 10.81 11.09 -22.10
N PRO A 147 10.28 10.48 -21.02
CA PRO A 147 10.82 10.65 -19.68
C PRO A 147 12.14 9.90 -19.52
N SER A 148 13.04 10.41 -18.70
CA SER A 148 14.22 9.69 -18.19
C SER A 148 13.83 8.61 -17.19
N LYS A 149 14.74 7.67 -16.91
CA LYS A 149 14.52 6.65 -15.87
C LYS A 149 14.25 7.23 -14.48
N ALA A 150 14.87 8.36 -14.15
CA ALA A 150 14.64 9.06 -12.89
C ALA A 150 13.20 9.62 -12.83
N GLU A 151 12.78 10.35 -13.88
CA GLU A 151 11.41 10.88 -13.99
C GLU A 151 10.35 9.76 -13.95
N VAL A 152 10.66 8.58 -14.51
CA VAL A 152 9.83 7.38 -14.37
C VAL A 152 9.71 6.99 -12.90
N GLU A 153 10.80 6.74 -12.17
CA GLU A 153 10.72 6.33 -10.76
C GLU A 153 10.00 7.35 -9.87
N ASP A 154 10.21 8.65 -10.12
CA ASP A 154 9.58 9.72 -9.35
C ASP A 154 8.06 9.83 -9.59
N SER A 155 7.57 9.32 -10.73
CA SER A 155 6.17 9.41 -11.13
C SER A 155 5.24 8.36 -10.50
N PHE A 156 5.78 7.28 -9.91
CA PHE A 156 4.97 6.17 -9.38
C PHE A 156 4.69 6.21 -7.87
N GLY A 157 5.00 7.31 -7.18
CA GLY A 157 4.70 7.48 -5.76
C GLY A 157 3.21 7.33 -5.38
N SER A 158 2.28 7.51 -6.33
CA SER A 158 0.83 7.28 -6.16
C SER A 158 0.42 5.83 -6.13
N ASN A 159 1.15 4.98 -6.84
CA ASN A 159 0.62 3.73 -7.33
C ASN A 159 1.07 2.62 -6.38
N LEU A 160 0.19 2.24 -5.45
CA LEU A 160 0.49 1.19 -4.49
C LEU A 160 0.34 -0.19 -5.15
N CYS A 161 1.29 -1.08 -4.85
CA CYS A 161 1.24 -2.48 -5.20
C CYS A 161 1.65 -3.33 -3.99
N ARG A 162 0.78 -4.27 -3.59
CA ARG A 162 1.06 -5.19 -2.48
C ARG A 162 1.67 -6.52 -2.93
N CYS A 163 1.75 -6.79 -4.24
CA CYS A 163 2.13 -8.11 -4.77
C CYS A 163 3.55 -8.17 -5.34
N THR A 164 3.96 -7.20 -6.15
CA THR A 164 5.11 -7.37 -7.06
C THR A 164 6.46 -7.00 -6.47
N GLY A 165 6.48 -6.31 -5.33
CA GLY A 165 7.71 -5.70 -4.82
C GLY A 165 8.24 -4.54 -5.68
N TYR A 166 7.43 -3.98 -6.58
CA TYR A 166 7.70 -2.84 -7.49
C TYR A 166 8.84 -2.98 -8.49
N ARG A 167 9.91 -3.72 -8.21
CA ARG A 167 11.08 -3.92 -9.08
C ARG A 167 10.68 -4.25 -10.53
N PRO A 168 9.86 -5.28 -10.83
CA PRO A 168 9.47 -5.58 -12.21
C PRO A 168 8.62 -4.48 -12.87
N ILE A 169 7.88 -3.68 -12.10
CA ILE A 169 7.11 -2.53 -12.62
C ILE A 169 8.05 -1.42 -13.05
N LEU A 170 9.01 -1.07 -12.18
CA LEU A 170 10.00 -0.03 -12.48
C LEU A 170 10.90 -0.43 -13.65
N ASP A 171 11.34 -1.68 -13.72
CA ASP A 171 12.12 -2.19 -14.86
C ASP A 171 11.32 -2.10 -16.16
N ALA A 172 10.04 -2.50 -16.14
CA ALA A 172 9.16 -2.41 -17.30
C ALA A 172 9.04 -0.97 -17.81
N PHE A 173 8.80 0.00 -16.93
CA PHE A 173 8.58 1.37 -17.36
C PHE A 173 9.87 2.13 -17.65
N LYS A 174 10.97 1.85 -16.95
CA LYS A 174 12.31 2.36 -17.30
C LYS A 174 12.78 1.85 -18.66
N SER A 175 12.29 0.69 -19.13
CA SER A 175 12.56 0.21 -20.49
C SER A 175 11.98 1.13 -21.59
N LEU A 176 10.99 1.96 -21.24
CA LEU A 176 10.35 2.94 -22.12
C LEU A 176 10.96 4.35 -22.00
N ALA A 177 11.93 4.55 -21.10
CA ALA A 177 12.56 5.84 -20.87
C ALA A 177 13.48 6.27 -22.03
N SER A 178 13.75 7.57 -22.17
CA SER A 178 14.60 8.13 -23.23
C SER A 178 16.03 7.59 -23.19
N ASP A 179 16.59 7.45 -21.99
CA ASP A 179 17.93 6.98 -21.63
C ASP A 179 18.01 5.45 -21.39
N SER A 180 17.04 4.70 -21.92
CA SER A 180 17.08 3.23 -22.01
C SER A 180 17.89 2.75 -23.23
N SER A 181 18.49 1.55 -23.14
CA SER A 181 19.26 0.97 -24.25
C SER A 181 18.35 0.65 -25.45
N PRO A 182 18.83 0.79 -26.71
CA PRO A 182 18.01 0.55 -27.91
C PRO A 182 17.42 -0.87 -27.99
N GLN A 183 18.10 -1.87 -27.44
CA GLN A 183 17.66 -3.27 -27.39
C GLN A 183 16.40 -3.47 -26.54
N ASN A 184 16.20 -2.63 -25.52
CA ASN A 184 15.01 -2.64 -24.66
C ASN A 184 13.82 -1.91 -25.28
N LYS A 185 14.04 -1.16 -26.37
CA LYS A 185 13.00 -0.43 -27.13
C LYS A 185 12.29 -1.30 -28.19
N THR A 186 12.48 -2.62 -28.14
CA THR A 186 11.84 -3.55 -29.07
C THR A 186 10.31 -3.43 -28.97
N ASN A 187 9.70 -2.98 -30.08
CA ASN A 187 8.28 -2.59 -30.28
C ASN A 187 7.85 -1.18 -29.81
N ILE A 188 8.77 -0.21 -29.62
CA ILE A 188 8.39 1.21 -29.46
C ILE A 188 8.24 1.92 -30.83
N CYS A 189 8.65 1.29 -31.93
CA CYS A 189 8.29 1.78 -33.26
C CYS A 189 6.79 1.53 -33.48
N VAL A 190 6.00 2.56 -33.20
CA VAL A 190 4.85 2.87 -34.04
C VAL A 190 5.39 2.87 -35.47
N ASP A 191 4.85 2.01 -36.32
CA ASP A 191 5.24 2.01 -37.72
C ASP A 191 5.11 3.44 -38.26
N ILE A 192 6.03 3.90 -39.10
CA ILE A 192 5.96 5.27 -39.63
C ILE A 192 4.63 5.49 -40.38
N GLU A 193 4.07 4.40 -40.90
CA GLU A 193 2.76 4.30 -41.57
C GLU A 193 1.57 4.31 -40.59
N ASP A 194 1.79 4.01 -39.30
CA ASP A 194 0.80 4.13 -38.22
C ASP A 194 0.82 5.51 -37.53
N MET A 195 1.85 6.34 -37.76
CA MET A 195 1.83 7.75 -37.33
C MET A 195 0.69 8.53 -38.01
N ASP A 196 0.28 8.12 -39.20
CA ASP A 196 -0.83 8.72 -39.96
C ASP A 196 -2.21 8.15 -39.59
N LYS A 197 -2.29 7.14 -38.70
CA LYS A 197 -3.55 6.74 -38.05
C LYS A 197 -3.78 7.53 -36.77
N MET A 198 -3.51 8.84 -36.80
CA MET A 198 -4.25 9.74 -35.93
C MET A 198 -5.73 9.54 -36.23
N CYS A 199 -6.51 9.10 -35.23
CA CYS A 199 -7.96 9.01 -35.35
C CYS A 199 -8.48 10.29 -36.04
N PRO A 200 -9.21 10.19 -37.17
CA PRO A 200 -9.59 11.36 -37.97
C PRO A 200 -10.48 12.39 -37.24
N ASN A 201 -10.88 12.12 -35.99
CA ASN A 201 -11.75 12.96 -35.18
C ASN A 201 -11.13 13.54 -33.89
N LYS A 202 -9.80 13.53 -33.70
CA LYS A 202 -9.20 14.13 -32.48
C LYS A 202 -9.37 15.66 -32.35
N ASN A 203 -9.85 16.35 -33.39
CA ASN A 203 -9.81 17.82 -33.49
C ASN A 203 -11.13 18.58 -33.28
N GLU A 204 -12.29 17.93 -33.14
CA GLU A 204 -13.56 18.68 -33.12
C GLU A 204 -14.29 18.77 -31.78
N PHE A 205 -14.12 17.81 -30.85
CA PHE A 205 -15.02 17.75 -29.68
C PHE A 205 -14.80 18.91 -28.68
N CYS A 206 -13.57 19.44 -28.56
CA CYS A 206 -13.21 20.37 -27.49
C CYS A 206 -13.36 21.86 -27.87
N SER A 207 -13.41 22.21 -29.16
CA SER A 207 -13.37 23.63 -29.58
C SER A 207 -14.69 24.39 -29.39
N LYS A 208 -15.80 23.70 -29.06
CA LYS A 208 -17.15 24.29 -28.96
C LYS A 208 -17.80 24.26 -27.57
N LEU A 209 -17.14 23.72 -26.53
CA LEU A 209 -17.74 23.48 -25.19
C LEU A 209 -17.19 24.42 -24.09
N CYS A 210 -16.87 25.68 -24.43
CA CYS A 210 -16.40 26.67 -23.46
C CYS A 210 -17.56 27.57 -23.01
N GLY A 211 -18.06 27.38 -21.79
CA GLY A 211 -19.13 28.23 -21.24
C GLY A 211 -19.39 27.99 -19.75
N SER A 212 -20.14 28.91 -19.16
CA SER A 212 -20.69 28.77 -17.80
C SER A 212 -21.84 27.76 -17.82
N VAL A 213 -21.90 26.89 -16.81
CA VAL A 213 -22.89 25.80 -16.73
C VAL A 213 -23.51 25.80 -15.35
N ALA A 214 -24.82 25.56 -15.24
CA ALA A 214 -25.52 25.44 -13.98
C ALA A 214 -26.40 24.18 -13.98
N ILE A 215 -26.14 23.25 -13.05
CA ILE A 215 -26.88 21.99 -12.93
C ILE A 215 -27.48 21.92 -11.52
N GLN A 216 -28.79 21.72 -11.45
CA GLN A 216 -29.48 21.38 -10.19
C GLN A 216 -29.44 19.86 -10.04
N SER A 217 -28.85 19.34 -8.97
CA SER A 217 -28.82 17.89 -8.66
C SER A 217 -29.36 17.70 -7.24
N GLY A 218 -30.59 17.21 -7.12
CA GLY A 218 -31.27 17.11 -5.82
C GLY A 218 -31.34 18.49 -5.15
N SER A 219 -30.88 18.58 -3.90
CA SER A 219 -30.81 19.85 -3.15
C SER A 219 -29.58 20.70 -3.43
N ALA A 220 -28.61 20.20 -4.19
CA ALA A 220 -27.36 20.90 -4.48
C ALA A 220 -27.34 21.49 -5.91
N VAL A 221 -26.60 22.58 -6.09
CA VAL A 221 -26.38 23.22 -7.39
C VAL A 221 -24.90 23.23 -7.73
N TRP A 222 -24.55 22.74 -8.91
CA TRP A 222 -23.22 22.89 -9.48
C TRP A 222 -23.18 24.06 -10.45
N ARG A 223 -22.23 24.99 -10.27
CA ARG A 223 -22.03 26.16 -11.13
C ARG A 223 -20.59 26.21 -11.63
N LYS A 224 -20.39 26.09 -12.94
CA LYS A 224 -19.12 26.36 -13.61
C LYS A 224 -19.07 27.82 -14.00
N VAL A 225 -18.01 28.52 -13.63
CA VAL A 225 -17.78 29.93 -13.97
C VAL A 225 -16.57 30.06 -14.90
N ALA A 226 -16.66 30.96 -15.88
CA ALA A 226 -15.61 31.20 -16.86
C ALA A 226 -14.81 32.48 -16.55
N THR A 227 -15.38 33.40 -15.77
CA THR A 227 -14.77 34.70 -15.44
C THR A 227 -14.80 35.00 -13.95
N LEU A 228 -13.96 35.95 -13.53
CA LEU A 228 -13.93 36.44 -12.16
C LEU A 228 -15.24 37.17 -11.79
N ASP A 229 -15.84 37.91 -12.73
CA ASP A 229 -17.10 38.63 -12.51
C ASP A 229 -18.26 37.66 -12.26
N GLU A 230 -18.33 36.56 -13.01
CA GLU A 230 -19.32 35.50 -12.76
C GLU A 230 -19.13 34.84 -11.40
N LEU A 231 -17.88 34.58 -10.99
CA LEU A 231 -17.57 34.05 -9.67
C LEU A 231 -18.09 34.98 -8.56
N VAL A 232 -17.81 36.28 -8.67
CA VAL A 232 -18.30 37.30 -7.73
C VAL A 232 -19.83 37.35 -7.72
N ALA A 233 -20.47 37.33 -8.90
CA ALA A 233 -21.92 37.34 -9.04
C ALA A 233 -22.58 36.10 -8.41
N VAL A 234 -21.97 34.92 -8.54
CA VAL A 234 -22.47 33.70 -7.88
C VAL A 234 -22.32 33.81 -6.37
N LEU A 235 -21.13 34.21 -5.86
CA LEU A 235 -20.89 34.35 -4.42
C LEU A 235 -21.83 35.37 -3.75
N ALA A 236 -22.18 36.45 -4.46
CA ALA A 236 -23.15 37.43 -3.99
C ALA A 236 -24.57 36.84 -3.85
N LYS A 237 -24.94 35.86 -4.70
CA LYS A 237 -26.27 35.22 -4.73
C LYS A 237 -26.43 34.03 -3.78
N VAL A 238 -25.35 33.41 -3.34
CA VAL A 238 -25.40 32.23 -2.44
C VAL A 238 -26.06 32.57 -1.08
N GLY A 239 -26.14 33.84 -0.68
CA GLY A 239 -26.67 34.21 0.64
C GLY A 239 -25.78 33.64 1.75
N ASP A 240 -26.38 33.05 2.78
CA ASP A 240 -25.66 32.39 3.88
C ASP A 240 -25.60 30.86 3.72
N ALA A 241 -26.00 30.33 2.54
CA ALA A 241 -25.98 28.90 2.28
C ALA A 241 -24.54 28.35 2.20
N PRO A 242 -24.29 27.12 2.68
CA PRO A 242 -22.98 26.48 2.54
C PRO A 242 -22.59 26.31 1.07
N TYR A 243 -21.41 26.81 0.71
CA TYR A 243 -20.86 26.67 -0.64
C TYR A 243 -19.42 26.18 -0.62
N LYS A 244 -18.98 25.68 -1.77
CA LYS A 244 -17.61 25.19 -1.96
C LYS A 244 -17.05 25.67 -3.30
N LEU A 245 -15.88 26.30 -3.27
CA LEU A 245 -15.08 26.51 -4.48
C LEU A 245 -14.38 25.20 -4.86
N VAL A 246 -14.53 24.77 -6.10
CA VAL A 246 -13.98 23.52 -6.61
C VAL A 246 -12.97 23.82 -7.72
N ALA A 247 -11.75 23.31 -7.57
CA ALA A 247 -10.73 23.28 -8.61
C ALA A 247 -10.16 21.85 -8.73
N GLY A 248 -9.22 21.49 -7.84
CA GLY A 248 -8.61 20.16 -7.80
C GLY A 248 -9.42 19.10 -7.07
N ASN A 249 -10.19 19.49 -6.05
CA ASN A 249 -10.95 18.60 -5.16
C ASN A 249 -10.12 17.50 -4.45
N THR A 250 -8.79 17.64 -4.41
CA THR A 250 -7.88 16.58 -3.96
C THR A 250 -7.93 16.29 -2.46
N ALA A 251 -8.35 17.26 -1.65
CA ALA A 251 -8.48 17.11 -0.20
C ALA A 251 -9.74 16.36 0.22
N GLU A 252 -10.76 16.27 -0.65
CA GLU A 252 -12.07 15.71 -0.34
C GLU A 252 -12.01 14.23 0.08
N GLY A 253 -10.97 13.51 -0.35
CA GLY A 253 -10.76 12.14 0.09
C GLY A 253 -10.57 11.99 1.61
N ILE A 254 -10.01 13.02 2.24
CA ILE A 254 -9.64 13.06 3.67
C ILE A 254 -10.49 14.07 4.44
N TYR A 255 -10.50 15.33 3.99
CA TYR A 255 -11.27 16.43 4.57
C TYR A 255 -12.60 16.57 3.80
N ARG A 256 -13.54 15.68 4.12
CA ARG A 256 -14.84 15.62 3.43
C ARG A 256 -15.73 16.79 3.81
N SER A 257 -16.39 17.36 2.82
CA SER A 257 -17.34 18.46 2.99
C SER A 257 -18.75 17.88 3.17
N GLU A 258 -19.50 18.32 4.19
CA GLU A 258 -20.89 17.89 4.39
C GLU A 258 -21.87 19.06 4.17
N GLY A 259 -23.07 18.75 3.66
CA GLY A 259 -24.17 19.72 3.56
C GLY A 259 -23.96 20.87 2.57
N ILE A 260 -23.04 20.74 1.62
CA ILE A 260 -22.79 21.77 0.61
C ILE A 260 -24.01 21.90 -0.32
N GLN A 261 -24.54 23.12 -0.45
CA GLN A 261 -25.69 23.42 -1.30
C GLN A 261 -25.27 23.99 -2.65
N THR A 262 -24.15 24.71 -2.72
CA THR A 262 -23.63 25.28 -3.98
C THR A 262 -22.17 24.92 -4.19
N TYR A 263 -21.88 24.19 -5.26
CA TYR A 263 -20.53 23.93 -5.75
C TYR A 263 -20.19 24.91 -6.86
N ILE A 264 -19.04 25.56 -6.80
CA ILE A 264 -18.60 26.56 -7.79
C ILE A 264 -17.29 26.09 -8.42
N ASP A 265 -17.33 25.57 -9.64
CA ASP A 265 -16.14 25.19 -10.41
C ASP A 265 -15.43 26.43 -10.97
N VAL A 266 -14.24 26.70 -10.42
CA VAL A 266 -13.40 27.86 -10.73
C VAL A 266 -12.20 27.50 -11.61
N LYS A 267 -12.12 26.27 -12.13
CA LYS A 267 -10.98 25.78 -12.92
C LYS A 267 -10.76 26.56 -14.22
N SER A 268 -11.84 27.10 -14.78
CA SER A 268 -11.84 27.78 -16.08
C SER A 268 -11.55 29.29 -16.01
N VAL A 269 -11.42 29.88 -14.82
CA VAL A 269 -11.21 31.33 -14.62
C VAL A 269 -9.74 31.71 -14.91
N PRO A 270 -9.42 32.42 -16.03
CA PRO A 270 -8.04 32.69 -16.42
C PRO A 270 -7.27 33.55 -15.42
N GLN A 271 -7.93 34.53 -14.78
CA GLN A 271 -7.31 35.45 -13.82
C GLN A 271 -6.73 34.70 -12.60
N LEU A 272 -7.30 33.56 -12.23
CA LEU A 272 -6.80 32.74 -11.13
C LEU A 272 -5.64 31.83 -11.56
N ARG A 273 -5.27 31.77 -12.84
CA ARG A 273 -4.26 30.84 -13.36
C ARG A 273 -3.12 31.53 -14.12
N ASN A 274 -3.13 32.86 -14.18
CA ASN A 274 -2.06 33.64 -14.80
C ASN A 274 -0.78 33.60 -13.97
N ILE A 275 0.36 33.65 -14.66
CA ILE A 275 1.69 33.86 -14.07
C ILE A 275 2.25 35.14 -14.68
N GLU A 276 2.66 36.09 -13.85
CA GLU A 276 3.21 37.37 -14.26
C GLU A 276 4.61 37.55 -13.66
N VAL A 277 5.58 37.87 -14.52
CA VAL A 277 6.98 38.13 -14.12
C VAL A 277 7.28 39.60 -14.31
N LYS A 278 7.57 40.31 -13.21
CA LYS A 278 8.07 41.70 -13.21
C LYS A 278 9.47 41.74 -12.58
N PRO A 279 10.24 42.84 -12.78
CA PRO A 279 11.62 42.93 -12.28
C PRO A 279 11.77 42.72 -10.77
N ASP A 280 10.80 43.17 -9.97
CA ASP A 280 10.89 43.15 -8.50
C ASP A 280 9.89 42.18 -7.84
N VAL A 281 8.92 41.68 -8.61
CA VAL A 281 7.85 40.81 -8.11
C VAL A 281 7.43 39.77 -9.15
N ILE A 282 7.27 38.53 -8.72
CA ILE A 282 6.63 37.47 -9.51
C ILE A 282 5.28 37.17 -8.88
N THR A 283 4.23 37.08 -9.69
CA THR A 283 2.86 36.83 -9.23
C THR A 283 2.31 35.56 -9.87
N LEU A 284 1.90 34.59 -9.07
CA LEU A 284 1.21 33.36 -9.51
C LEU A 284 -0.26 33.43 -9.10
N GLY A 285 -1.18 33.14 -10.01
CA GLY A 285 -2.60 33.04 -9.69
C GLY A 285 -2.92 31.93 -8.69
N GLY A 286 -3.96 32.10 -7.88
CA GLY A 286 -4.32 31.14 -6.82
C GLY A 286 -4.65 29.72 -7.33
N ASN A 287 -5.22 29.60 -8.53
CA ASN A 287 -5.55 28.32 -9.16
C ASN A 287 -4.43 27.75 -10.07
N VAL A 288 -3.22 28.31 -10.05
CA VAL A 288 -2.04 27.62 -10.61
C VAL A 288 -1.90 26.28 -9.89
N THR A 289 -1.77 25.20 -10.67
CA THR A 289 -1.61 23.85 -10.11
C THR A 289 -0.21 23.67 -9.50
N LEU A 290 -0.05 22.68 -8.62
CA LEU A 290 1.27 22.43 -8.04
C LEU A 290 2.29 22.02 -9.12
N THR A 291 1.87 21.27 -10.14
CA THR A 291 2.71 20.94 -11.30
C THR A 291 3.10 22.18 -12.09
N GLU A 292 2.15 23.06 -12.43
CA GLU A 292 2.45 24.32 -13.14
C GLU A 292 3.39 25.23 -12.34
N ALA A 293 3.21 25.31 -11.02
CA ALA A 293 4.11 26.07 -10.15
C ALA A 293 5.53 25.47 -10.14
N MET A 294 5.65 24.13 -10.05
CA MET A 294 6.94 23.45 -10.10
C MET A 294 7.67 23.70 -11.42
N ASP A 295 6.99 23.51 -12.54
CA ASP A 295 7.57 23.70 -13.87
C ASP A 295 8.07 25.15 -14.02
N PHE A 296 7.25 26.13 -13.62
CA PHE A 296 7.64 27.53 -13.61
C PHE A 296 8.85 27.82 -12.70
N PHE A 297 8.85 27.31 -11.46
CA PHE A 297 9.96 27.52 -10.51
C PHE A 297 11.27 26.91 -10.99
N ASN A 298 11.23 25.80 -11.72
CA ASN A 298 12.41 25.15 -12.27
C ASN A 298 12.95 25.86 -13.52
N GLU A 299 12.11 26.59 -14.26
CA GLU A 299 12.48 27.26 -15.51
C GLU A 299 12.81 28.76 -15.32
N VAL A 300 12.29 29.40 -14.27
CA VAL A 300 12.45 30.84 -14.08
C VAL A 300 13.91 31.22 -13.84
N ASN A 301 14.46 32.04 -14.74
CA ASN A 301 15.83 32.55 -14.67
C ASN A 301 15.82 34.08 -14.60
N SER A 302 15.21 34.62 -13.54
CA SER A 302 15.16 36.06 -13.26
C SER A 302 16.08 36.39 -12.07
N ALA A 303 16.90 37.44 -12.20
CA ALA A 303 17.85 37.81 -11.16
C ALA A 303 17.15 38.09 -9.82
N GLY A 304 17.67 37.48 -8.74
CA GLY A 304 17.13 37.60 -7.38
C GLY A 304 15.87 36.76 -7.10
N PHE A 305 15.53 35.83 -8.00
CA PHE A 305 14.46 34.83 -7.80
C PHE A 305 14.98 33.38 -7.86
N ASP A 306 16.30 33.20 -7.80
CA ASP A 306 16.99 31.91 -7.83
C ASP A 306 16.53 30.98 -6.70
N TYR A 307 16.09 31.51 -5.57
CA TYR A 307 15.54 30.71 -4.47
C TYR A 307 14.27 29.92 -4.83
N LEU A 308 13.54 30.31 -5.88
CA LEU A 308 12.30 29.64 -6.28
C LEU A 308 12.53 28.19 -6.74
N VAL A 309 13.70 27.86 -7.29
CA VAL A 309 14.01 26.49 -7.71
C VAL A 309 13.93 25.49 -6.55
N HIS A 310 14.24 25.94 -5.33
CA HIS A 310 14.13 25.11 -4.13
C HIS A 310 12.67 24.81 -3.76
N LEU A 311 11.74 25.72 -4.05
CA LEU A 311 10.31 25.47 -3.87
C LEU A 311 9.82 24.42 -4.86
N GLY A 312 10.27 24.49 -6.12
CA GLY A 312 10.02 23.47 -7.13
C GLY A 312 10.46 22.08 -6.69
N GLY A 313 11.69 21.97 -6.17
CA GLY A 313 12.22 20.73 -5.60
C GLY A 313 11.44 20.22 -4.39
N HIS A 314 11.02 21.11 -3.47
CA HIS A 314 10.21 20.71 -2.31
C HIS A 314 8.80 20.27 -2.70
N PHE A 315 8.21 20.91 -3.72
CA PHE A 315 6.87 20.58 -4.20
C PHE A 315 6.80 19.19 -4.84
N ASP A 316 7.90 18.68 -5.39
CA ASP A 316 7.96 17.31 -5.90
C ASP A 316 7.71 16.26 -4.81
N LEU A 317 8.05 16.59 -3.56
CA LEU A 317 7.81 15.76 -2.39
C LEU A 317 6.34 15.82 -1.91
N ILE A 318 5.49 16.68 -2.48
CA ILE A 318 4.09 16.82 -2.11
C ILE A 318 3.25 15.78 -2.84
N ALA A 319 2.62 14.88 -2.07
CA ALA A 319 1.73 13.84 -2.58
C ALA A 319 2.36 13.04 -3.74
N HIS A 320 1.74 13.07 -4.92
CA HIS A 320 2.14 12.34 -6.13
C HIS A 320 1.60 13.05 -7.38
N VAL A 321 2.10 12.69 -8.55
CA VAL A 321 1.85 13.38 -9.84
C VAL A 321 0.35 13.62 -10.12
N PRO A 322 -0.55 12.61 -10.11
CA PRO A 322 -1.98 12.84 -10.29
C PRO A 322 -2.63 13.89 -9.37
N VAL A 323 -2.23 13.96 -8.09
CA VAL A 323 -2.72 14.99 -7.16
C VAL A 323 -2.13 16.35 -7.51
N ARG A 324 -0.83 16.43 -7.83
CA ARG A 324 -0.17 17.70 -8.19
C ARG A 324 -0.69 18.31 -9.49
N ASN A 325 -1.06 17.48 -10.46
CA ASN A 325 -1.59 17.92 -11.77
C ASN A 325 -2.91 18.71 -11.67
N VAL A 326 -3.70 18.51 -10.61
CA VAL A 326 -5.01 19.17 -10.46
C VAL A 326 -5.14 19.95 -9.14
N GLY A 327 -4.35 19.63 -8.12
CA GLY A 327 -4.29 20.38 -6.87
C GLY A 327 -3.70 21.77 -7.10
N THR A 328 -4.33 22.80 -6.54
CA THR A 328 -3.93 24.20 -6.73
C THR A 328 -3.30 24.79 -5.47
N LEU A 329 -2.53 25.88 -5.63
CA LEU A 329 -1.98 26.66 -4.51
C LEU A 329 -3.08 27.12 -3.56
N ALA A 330 -4.11 27.80 -4.07
CA ALA A 330 -5.25 28.26 -3.29
C ALA A 330 -5.99 27.10 -2.62
N GLY A 331 -6.18 25.97 -3.31
CA GLY A 331 -6.80 24.79 -2.72
C GLY A 331 -6.04 24.27 -1.51
N ASN A 332 -4.71 24.19 -1.60
CA ASN A 332 -3.88 23.77 -0.47
C ASN A 332 -3.95 24.78 0.70
N LEU A 333 -3.86 26.08 0.39
CA LEU A 333 -3.94 27.15 1.39
C LEU A 333 -5.32 27.23 2.07
N SER A 334 -6.40 27.01 1.34
CA SER A 334 -7.76 26.94 1.89
C SER A 334 -7.91 25.77 2.85
N ILE A 335 -7.29 24.62 2.58
CA ILE A 335 -7.29 23.49 3.53
C ILE A 335 -6.48 23.82 4.78
N LYS A 336 -5.31 24.45 4.65
CA LYS A 336 -4.55 24.91 5.83
C LYS A 336 -5.32 25.92 6.67
N HIS A 337 -6.10 26.80 6.03
CA HIS A 337 -6.96 27.77 6.71
C HIS A 337 -8.11 27.10 7.46
N ALA A 338 -8.82 26.17 6.82
CA ALA A 338 -9.94 25.44 7.43
C ALA A 338 -9.49 24.40 8.48
N HIS A 339 -8.30 23.82 8.30
CA HIS A 339 -7.71 22.78 9.15
C HIS A 339 -6.29 23.20 9.56
N PRO A 340 -6.15 24.00 10.63
CA PRO A 340 -4.84 24.50 11.09
C PRO A 340 -3.84 23.40 11.46
N ASP A 341 -4.31 22.20 11.80
CA ASP A 341 -3.51 21.00 12.04
C ASP A 341 -2.87 20.41 10.77
N PHE A 342 -3.36 20.75 9.57
CA PHE A 342 -2.79 20.27 8.31
C PHE A 342 -1.32 20.76 8.16
N PRO A 343 -0.33 19.84 8.06
CA PRO A 343 1.08 20.20 7.92
C PRO A 343 1.39 20.57 6.45
N SER A 344 0.85 21.69 5.99
CA SER A 344 0.97 22.14 4.60
C SER A 344 2.42 22.50 4.23
N ASP A 345 2.99 21.74 3.30
CA ASP A 345 4.27 22.04 2.65
C ASP A 345 4.21 23.34 1.82
N VAL A 346 3.06 23.62 1.16
CA VAL A 346 2.88 24.85 0.37
C VAL A 346 2.89 26.06 1.29
N PHE A 347 2.09 26.04 2.36
CA PHE A 347 2.04 27.15 3.32
C PHE A 347 3.41 27.40 3.96
N MET A 348 4.07 26.33 4.44
CA MET A 348 5.37 26.42 5.11
C MET A 348 6.42 27.06 4.19
N THR A 349 6.53 26.58 2.95
CA THR A 349 7.54 27.09 2.01
C THR A 349 7.26 28.52 1.55
N LEU A 350 5.98 28.89 1.36
CA LEU A 350 5.60 30.26 1.04
C LEU A 350 5.92 31.23 2.19
N ASP A 351 5.66 30.83 3.44
CA ASP A 351 6.02 31.67 4.58
C ASP A 351 7.54 31.74 4.78
N ALA A 352 8.27 30.64 4.56
CA ALA A 352 9.72 30.60 4.65
C ALA A 352 10.40 31.64 3.73
N VAL A 353 9.86 31.86 2.53
CA VAL A 353 10.40 32.86 1.59
C VAL A 353 9.83 34.26 1.77
N GLY A 354 8.80 34.41 2.60
CA GLY A 354 8.11 35.67 2.83
C GLY A 354 7.15 36.06 1.71
N ALA A 355 6.55 35.08 1.03
CA ALA A 355 5.52 35.34 0.04
C ALA A 355 4.27 35.98 0.68
N THR A 356 3.54 36.79 -0.09
CA THR A 356 2.28 37.41 0.35
C THR A 356 1.12 36.99 -0.56
N LEU A 357 -0.10 37.09 -0.03
CA LEU A 357 -1.33 36.73 -0.72
C LEU A 357 -2.16 37.97 -1.04
N ASN A 358 -2.63 38.06 -2.28
CA ASN A 358 -3.67 39.01 -2.65
C ASN A 358 -5.03 38.34 -2.46
N ILE A 359 -5.79 38.78 -1.46
CA ILE A 359 -7.13 38.29 -1.16
C ILE A 359 -8.13 39.33 -1.66
N MET A 360 -9.07 38.89 -2.49
CA MET A 360 -10.13 39.74 -3.02
C MET A 360 -11.47 39.38 -2.38
N ASP A 361 -12.23 40.38 -1.95
CA ASP A 361 -13.63 40.19 -1.54
C ASP A 361 -14.61 40.36 -2.72
N ILE A 362 -15.90 40.09 -2.49
CA ILE A 362 -16.94 40.25 -3.52
C ILE A 362 -17.22 41.72 -3.91
N SER A 363 -16.67 42.72 -3.22
CA SER A 363 -16.75 44.13 -3.62
C SER A 363 -15.61 44.53 -4.58
N GLY A 364 -14.65 43.63 -4.81
CA GLY A 364 -13.48 43.86 -5.64
C GLY A 364 -12.32 44.50 -4.88
N ILE A 365 -12.41 44.69 -3.56
CA ILE A 365 -11.31 45.20 -2.75
C ILE A 365 -10.27 44.09 -2.60
N ILE A 366 -9.02 44.41 -2.94
CA ILE A 366 -7.88 43.51 -2.83
C ILE A 366 -7.05 43.92 -1.61
N GLN A 367 -6.84 42.98 -0.70
CA GLN A 367 -5.96 43.11 0.45
C GLN A 367 -4.72 42.23 0.24
N ASN A 368 -3.53 42.81 0.35
CA ASN A 368 -2.28 42.06 0.42
C ASN A 368 -2.01 41.67 1.88
N VAL A 369 -1.80 40.38 2.16
CA VAL A 369 -1.60 39.85 3.52
C VAL A 369 -0.42 38.88 3.57
N THR A 370 0.23 38.77 4.72
CA THR A 370 1.24 37.73 4.95
C THR A 370 0.57 36.35 5.11
N MET A 371 1.35 35.27 5.03
CA MET A 371 0.83 33.91 5.25
C MET A 371 0.23 33.74 6.65
N VAL A 372 0.86 34.31 7.68
CA VAL A 372 0.37 34.25 9.07
C VAL A 372 -0.91 35.08 9.24
N ASP A 373 -0.97 36.30 8.70
CA ASP A 373 -2.18 37.14 8.75
C ASP A 373 -3.35 36.49 8.02
N PHE A 374 -3.08 35.76 6.93
CA PHE A 374 -4.09 35.01 6.20
C PHE A 374 -4.82 33.98 7.07
N LEU A 375 -4.13 33.29 7.99
CA LEU A 375 -4.78 32.33 8.90
C LEU A 375 -5.78 33.00 9.85
N LEU A 376 -5.62 34.29 10.13
CA LEU A 376 -6.51 35.07 11.00
C LEU A 376 -7.66 35.74 10.23
N LEU A 377 -7.60 35.77 8.90
CA LEU A 377 -8.58 36.43 8.05
C LEU A 377 -9.81 35.55 7.83
N GLY A 378 -11.02 36.08 8.08
CA GLY A 378 -12.26 35.38 7.71
C GLY A 378 -12.41 35.27 6.19
N MET A 379 -12.46 34.05 5.66
CA MET A 379 -12.44 33.76 4.21
C MET A 379 -13.82 33.55 3.56
N ASN A 380 -14.91 33.73 4.31
CA ASN A 380 -16.26 33.67 3.74
C ASN A 380 -16.44 34.75 2.66
N LYS A 381 -16.91 34.35 1.48
CA LYS A 381 -17.08 35.18 0.27
C LYS A 381 -15.81 35.95 -0.12
N LYS A 382 -14.64 35.35 0.07
CA LYS A 382 -13.34 35.87 -0.40
C LYS A 382 -12.62 34.86 -1.28
N ILE A 383 -11.72 35.36 -2.11
CA ILE A 383 -10.99 34.60 -3.13
C ILE A 383 -9.50 34.85 -2.94
N ILE A 384 -8.70 33.78 -2.93
CA ILE A 384 -7.24 33.87 -3.04
C ILE A 384 -6.93 34.14 -4.51
N LEU A 385 -6.68 35.41 -4.85
CA LEU A 385 -6.48 35.84 -6.24
C LEU A 385 -5.11 35.41 -6.76
N SER A 386 -4.06 35.71 -5.99
CA SER A 386 -2.68 35.43 -6.38
C SER A 386 -1.72 35.39 -5.19
N ILE A 387 -0.55 34.80 -5.41
CA ILE A 387 0.60 34.72 -4.51
C ILE A 387 1.72 35.58 -5.11
N GLN A 388 2.36 36.42 -4.29
CA GLN A 388 3.46 37.30 -4.70
C GLN A 388 4.78 36.86 -4.07
N PHE A 389 5.81 36.77 -4.91
CA PHE A 389 7.19 36.51 -4.56
C PHE A 389 8.02 37.76 -4.83
N THR A 390 8.88 38.14 -3.89
CA THR A 390 9.71 39.34 -3.99
C THR A 390 11.14 39.00 -4.38
N ARG A 391 11.76 39.89 -5.15
CA ARG A 391 13.17 39.80 -5.50
C ARG A 391 14.07 39.89 -4.25
N ARG A 392 15.20 39.19 -4.25
CA ARG A 392 16.24 39.22 -3.21
C ARG A 392 17.60 39.60 -3.81
N ASP A 393 18.17 40.71 -3.34
CA ASP A 393 19.45 41.24 -3.83
C ASP A 393 20.64 40.92 -2.92
N ASN A 394 20.40 40.69 -1.63
CA ASN A 394 21.44 40.34 -0.67
C ASN A 394 21.88 38.87 -0.83
N PRO A 395 23.14 38.52 -0.49
CA PRO A 395 23.56 37.13 -0.38
C PRO A 395 22.66 36.39 0.60
N HIS A 396 22.01 35.32 0.13
CA HIS A 396 21.05 34.58 0.92
C HIS A 396 21.21 33.07 0.72
N ARG A 397 20.74 32.30 1.71
CA ARG A 397 20.63 30.84 1.63
C ARG A 397 19.25 30.40 2.10
N LEU A 398 18.56 29.66 1.23
CA LEU A 398 17.33 28.96 1.53
C LEU A 398 17.63 27.47 1.64
N ARG A 399 17.11 26.83 2.70
CA ARG A 399 17.04 25.38 2.75
C ARG A 399 15.70 24.93 3.29
N LEU A 400 15.12 23.94 2.61
CA LEU A 400 13.83 23.36 2.93
C LEU A 400 14.02 21.88 3.28
N PHE A 401 13.22 21.39 4.23
CA PHE A 401 13.25 20.00 4.66
C PHE A 401 11.84 19.45 4.80
N LYS A 402 11.71 18.15 4.50
CA LYS A 402 10.49 17.38 4.70
C LYS A 402 10.86 15.97 5.16
N ILE A 403 10.60 15.66 6.42
CA ILE A 403 10.86 14.33 6.99
C ILE A 403 9.56 13.56 7.04
N THR A 404 9.56 12.32 6.55
CA THR A 404 8.33 11.55 6.31
C THR A 404 8.45 10.10 6.77
N PRO A 405 7.33 9.39 7.01
CA PRO A 405 7.37 7.96 7.33
C PRO A 405 7.97 7.09 6.21
N ARG A 406 7.82 7.50 4.95
CA ARG A 406 8.28 6.80 3.74
C ARG A 406 8.60 7.79 2.61
N ALA A 407 9.36 7.38 1.60
CA ALA A 407 10.00 8.29 0.64
C ALA A 407 9.06 9.23 -0.15
N GLN A 408 7.82 8.81 -0.45
CA GLN A 408 6.86 9.61 -1.22
C GLN A 408 5.42 9.40 -0.73
N ASN A 409 4.51 10.29 -1.14
CA ASN A 409 3.06 10.19 -0.89
C ASN A 409 2.75 10.00 0.61
N ALA A 410 3.40 10.82 1.43
CA ALA A 410 3.24 10.92 2.87
C ALA A 410 3.28 12.39 3.33
N HIS A 411 2.54 12.68 4.40
CA HIS A 411 2.65 13.97 5.08
C HIS A 411 3.94 13.99 5.89
N ALA A 412 4.45 15.19 6.16
CA ALA A 412 5.64 15.37 6.96
C ALA A 412 5.36 15.05 8.43
N TYR A 413 6.30 14.38 9.09
CA TYR A 413 6.42 14.42 10.54
C TYR A 413 6.76 15.85 10.99
N VAL A 414 7.80 16.41 10.38
CA VAL A 414 8.17 17.83 10.48
C VAL A 414 8.63 18.28 9.09
N ASN A 415 8.15 19.44 8.67
CA ASN A 415 8.72 20.17 7.54
C ASN A 415 9.25 21.52 8.03
N ALA A 416 10.34 21.99 7.44
CA ALA A 416 11.06 23.17 7.93
C ALA A 416 11.57 24.03 6.77
N GLY A 417 11.66 25.33 7.02
CA GLY A 417 12.25 26.30 6.10
C GLY A 417 13.18 27.24 6.84
N PHE A 418 14.40 27.38 6.31
CA PHE A 418 15.45 28.25 6.84
C PHE A 418 15.90 29.20 5.75
N LEU A 419 15.65 30.50 5.95
CA LEU A 419 16.09 31.55 5.03
C LEU A 419 16.89 32.61 5.77
N PHE A 420 18.14 32.75 5.38
CA PHE A 420 19.10 33.65 6.00
C PHE A 420 19.69 34.59 4.95
N GLU A 421 19.85 35.86 5.32
CA GLU A 421 20.64 36.85 4.59
C GLU A 421 21.95 37.09 5.34
N PHE A 422 23.06 37.19 4.61
CA PHE A 422 24.39 37.32 5.17
C PHE A 422 25.07 38.60 4.69
N GLU A 423 25.96 39.16 5.52
CA GLU A 423 26.81 40.30 5.14
C GLU A 423 27.72 39.90 3.96
N ASP A 424 28.28 38.70 4.02
CA ASP A 424 29.08 38.07 2.98
C ASP A 424 29.19 36.55 3.21
N GLU A 425 29.59 35.80 2.19
CA GLU A 425 29.74 34.32 2.23
C GLU A 425 31.09 33.85 2.80
N VAL A 426 31.87 34.75 3.39
CA VAL A 426 33.14 34.44 4.06
C VAL A 426 32.96 34.45 5.57
N SER A 427 32.32 35.50 6.11
CA SER A 427 32.04 35.68 7.53
C SER A 427 30.83 34.86 7.99
N TRP A 428 29.87 34.58 7.10
CA TRP A 428 28.57 33.97 7.43
C TRP A 428 27.87 34.69 8.59
N LYS A 429 28.08 36.00 8.67
CA LYS A 429 27.45 36.87 9.66
C LYS A 429 26.06 37.27 9.17
N VAL A 430 25.05 37.02 10.00
CA VAL A 430 23.64 37.23 9.65
C VAL A 430 23.31 38.73 9.57
N ALA A 431 22.90 39.20 8.39
CA ALA A 431 22.70 40.62 8.09
C ALA A 431 21.31 41.17 8.50
N GLY A 432 20.33 40.30 8.72
CA GLY A 432 18.95 40.68 9.04
C GLY A 432 18.23 39.63 9.87
N VAL A 433 16.93 39.83 10.13
CA VAL A 433 16.12 38.83 10.84
C VAL A 433 15.91 37.62 9.91
N PRO A 434 16.46 36.44 10.23
CA PRO A 434 16.24 35.25 9.41
C PRO A 434 14.79 34.77 9.54
N ARG A 435 14.38 33.84 8.66
CA ARG A 435 13.12 33.12 8.79
C ARG A 435 13.41 31.66 9.12
N ILE A 436 12.90 31.21 10.25
CA ILE A 436 13.05 29.87 10.81
C ILE A 436 11.64 29.37 11.14
N VAL A 437 11.09 28.57 10.23
CA VAL A 437 9.68 28.17 10.27
C VAL A 437 9.53 26.66 10.22
N PHE A 438 8.50 26.15 10.91
CA PHE A 438 8.23 24.73 11.03
C PHE A 438 6.73 24.44 10.88
N GLY A 439 6.42 23.34 10.17
CA GLY A 439 5.11 22.69 10.19
C GLY A 439 5.21 21.29 10.79
N GLY A 440 4.05 20.73 11.18
CA GLY A 440 3.99 19.47 11.92
C GLY A 440 4.36 19.59 13.40
N ILE A 441 4.45 20.81 13.95
CA ILE A 441 4.71 21.05 15.37
C ILE A 441 3.38 21.09 16.14
N SER A 442 2.52 22.07 15.84
CA SER A 442 1.20 22.20 16.45
C SER A 442 0.21 22.81 15.45
N PRO A 443 -1.11 22.90 15.77
CA PRO A 443 -2.08 23.53 14.89
C PRO A 443 -1.79 25.02 14.63
N SER A 444 -1.13 25.72 15.56
CA SER A 444 -0.59 27.05 15.29
C SER A 444 0.71 26.92 14.49
N PHE A 445 0.81 27.63 13.37
CA PHE A 445 2.03 27.64 12.58
C PHE A 445 3.22 28.17 13.41
N THR A 446 4.34 27.46 13.38
CA THR A 446 5.47 27.70 14.28
C THR A 446 6.55 28.53 13.58
N HIS A 447 6.85 29.68 14.17
CA HIS A 447 7.92 30.60 13.76
C HIS A 447 8.83 30.80 14.97
N ALA A 448 10.14 30.49 14.84
CA ALA A 448 11.07 30.53 15.98
C ALA A 448 11.58 31.96 16.22
N ARG A 449 10.69 32.86 16.64
CA ARG A 449 10.91 34.31 16.70
C ARG A 449 12.06 34.73 17.63
N ALA A 450 12.24 34.08 18.77
CA ALA A 450 13.34 34.37 19.68
C ALA A 450 14.67 33.87 19.09
N ALA A 451 14.69 32.68 18.47
CA ALA A 451 15.88 32.20 17.77
C ALA A 451 16.27 33.14 16.61
N GLU A 452 15.30 33.64 15.85
CA GLU A 452 15.54 34.61 14.77
C GLU A 452 16.14 35.90 15.29
N SER A 453 15.55 36.46 16.35
CA SER A 453 16.01 37.71 16.96
C SER A 453 17.42 37.55 17.55
N LEU A 454 17.71 36.39 18.14
CA LEU A 454 19.01 36.05 18.73
C LEU A 454 20.13 36.00 17.69
N LEU A 455 19.84 35.52 16.49
CA LEU A 455 20.83 35.26 15.44
C LEU A 455 21.24 36.50 14.65
N VAL A 456 20.51 37.62 14.75
CA VAL A 456 20.86 38.87 14.06
C VAL A 456 22.26 39.34 14.46
N GLY A 457 23.12 39.57 13.46
CA GLY A 457 24.49 40.04 13.66
C GLY A 457 25.47 39.01 14.22
N LYS A 458 25.04 37.74 14.41
CA LYS A 458 25.90 36.63 14.84
C LYS A 458 26.57 35.94 13.66
N VAL A 459 27.72 35.32 13.90
CA VAL A 459 28.39 34.42 12.94
C VAL A 459 27.78 33.03 13.09
N LEU A 460 27.18 32.50 12.02
CA LEU A 460 26.41 31.27 12.13
C LEU A 460 27.30 30.01 12.17
N LEU A 461 28.47 30.06 11.55
CA LEU A 461 29.48 28.99 11.59
C LEU A 461 30.41 29.14 12.81
N ASP A 462 29.82 29.15 14.00
CA ASP A 462 30.49 29.21 15.30
C ASP A 462 29.78 28.27 16.29
N ASN A 463 30.54 27.42 16.99
CA ASN A 463 30.00 26.42 17.91
C ASN A 463 29.17 27.07 19.04
N LYS A 464 29.60 28.22 19.54
CA LYS A 464 28.89 28.92 20.62
C LYS A 464 27.55 29.47 20.12
N THR A 465 27.53 30.09 18.95
CA THR A 465 26.31 30.60 18.32
C THR A 465 25.34 29.46 17.99
N LEU A 466 25.84 28.34 17.46
CA LEU A 466 25.04 27.14 17.19
C LEU A 466 24.37 26.61 18.47
N ALA A 467 25.13 26.43 19.55
CA ALA A 467 24.59 25.95 20.82
C ALA A 467 23.51 26.88 21.40
N GLN A 468 23.72 28.21 21.30
CA GLN A 468 22.73 29.21 21.71
C GLN A 468 21.44 29.10 20.88
N ALA A 469 21.56 28.91 19.56
CA ALA A 469 20.41 28.75 18.67
C ALA A 469 19.64 27.46 18.95
N ILE A 470 20.31 26.32 19.13
CA ILE A 470 19.69 25.03 19.46
C ILE A 470 18.91 25.10 20.77
N THR A 471 19.49 25.76 21.78
CA THR A 471 18.81 25.99 23.08
C THR A 471 17.56 26.85 22.90
N ALA A 472 17.66 27.96 22.15
CA ALA A 472 16.51 28.84 21.89
C ALA A 472 15.38 28.09 21.16
N LEU A 473 15.72 27.28 20.15
CA LEU A 473 14.77 26.44 19.42
C LEU A 473 14.08 25.43 20.36
N GLY A 474 14.82 24.79 21.26
CA GLY A 474 14.26 23.82 22.22
C GLY A 474 13.23 24.42 23.19
N GLN A 475 13.30 25.73 23.45
CA GLN A 475 12.36 26.48 24.27
C GLN A 475 11.10 26.93 23.50
N GLU A 476 11.23 27.25 22.21
CA GLU A 476 10.11 27.77 21.40
C GLU A 476 9.32 26.70 20.65
N ILE A 477 9.96 25.58 20.30
CA ILE A 477 9.30 24.51 19.56
C ILE A 477 8.49 23.68 20.55
N LEU A 478 7.18 23.85 20.55
CA LEU A 478 6.26 23.20 21.48
C LEU A 478 5.25 22.34 20.69
N PRO A 479 5.60 21.08 20.35
CA PRO A 479 4.70 20.23 19.60
C PRO A 479 3.47 19.82 20.42
N ASP A 480 2.35 19.65 19.74
CA ASP A 480 1.13 19.06 20.33
C ASP A 480 1.31 17.56 20.62
N ASP A 481 0.38 16.93 21.32
CA ASP A 481 0.40 15.47 21.55
C ASP A 481 -0.79 14.84 20.82
N VAL A 482 -0.49 14.17 19.69
CA VAL A 482 -1.47 13.51 18.83
C VAL A 482 -1.04 12.07 18.65
N LEU A 483 -1.87 11.13 19.11
CA LEU A 483 -1.54 9.71 19.21
C LEU A 483 -1.07 9.05 17.90
N THR A 484 -1.54 9.53 16.74
CA THR A 484 -1.16 8.98 15.43
C THR A 484 0.09 9.63 14.82
N ASN A 485 0.60 10.68 15.44
CA ASN A 485 1.83 11.36 15.04
C ASN A 485 3.01 10.82 15.87
N PRO A 486 4.25 11.07 15.43
CA PRO A 486 5.41 10.87 16.30
C PRO A 486 5.33 11.71 17.57
N THR A 487 6.02 11.27 18.61
CA THR A 487 6.00 11.91 19.93
C THR A 487 6.41 13.39 19.84
N PRO A 488 5.90 14.24 20.76
CA PRO A 488 6.33 15.64 20.85
C PRO A 488 7.85 15.77 20.97
N ASP A 489 8.48 14.90 21.76
CA ASP A 489 9.93 14.91 21.98
C ASP A 489 10.72 14.66 20.69
N TYR A 490 10.31 13.69 19.87
CA TYR A 490 10.96 13.44 18.58
C TYR A 490 10.80 14.64 17.66
N ARG A 491 9.60 15.21 17.54
CA ARG A 491 9.35 16.36 16.65
C ARG A 491 10.14 17.60 17.05
N LYS A 492 10.27 17.87 18.35
CA LYS A 492 11.14 18.95 18.88
C LYS A 492 12.59 18.74 18.49
N LYS A 493 13.15 17.57 18.82
CA LYS A 493 14.56 17.25 18.56
C LYS A 493 14.87 17.20 17.07
N LEU A 494 13.96 16.65 16.27
CA LEU A 494 14.06 16.64 14.82
C LEU A 494 14.17 18.07 14.28
N ALA A 495 13.34 19.00 14.74
CA ALA A 495 13.39 20.39 14.29
C ALA A 495 14.74 21.07 14.62
N GLN A 496 15.31 20.80 15.81
CA GLN A 496 16.68 21.23 16.16
C GLN A 496 17.72 20.59 15.24
N SER A 497 17.61 19.29 14.96
CA SER A 497 18.51 18.57 14.04
C SER A 497 18.43 19.11 12.61
N LEU A 498 17.24 19.48 12.12
CA LEU A 498 17.08 20.08 10.79
C LEU A 498 17.76 21.46 10.70
N PHE A 499 17.66 22.27 11.74
CA PHE A 499 18.40 23.53 11.82
C PHE A 499 19.92 23.28 11.81
N TYR A 500 20.39 22.29 12.58
CA TYR A 500 21.80 21.90 12.55
C TYR A 500 22.26 21.43 11.17
N LYS A 501 21.47 20.60 10.46
CA LYS A 501 21.75 20.22 9.07
C LYS A 501 21.84 21.44 8.15
N PHE A 502 20.98 22.44 8.33
CA PHE A 502 21.09 23.70 7.58
C PHE A 502 22.44 24.38 7.82
N VAL A 503 22.84 24.55 9.08
CA VAL A 503 24.13 25.19 9.43
C VAL A 503 25.31 24.42 8.83
N LEU A 504 25.34 23.08 8.93
CA LEU A 504 26.41 22.25 8.37
C LEU A 504 26.58 22.43 6.85
N HIS A 505 25.50 22.74 6.13
CA HIS A 505 25.50 22.84 4.67
C HIS A 505 25.93 24.21 4.14
N LEU A 506 26.00 25.24 4.98
CA LEU A 506 26.40 26.59 4.53
C LEU A 506 27.79 26.59 3.89
N ASP A 507 28.77 26.00 4.58
CA ASP A 507 30.13 25.85 4.09
C ASP A 507 30.77 24.56 4.63
N PRO A 508 30.68 23.45 3.89
CA PRO A 508 31.26 22.17 4.30
C PRO A 508 32.78 22.22 4.49
N THR A 509 33.49 23.24 3.98
CA THR A 509 34.95 23.36 4.16
C THR A 509 35.32 23.75 5.58
N LYS A 510 34.42 24.45 6.28
CA LYS A 510 34.54 24.85 7.70
C LYS A 510 33.95 23.85 8.69
N VAL A 511 33.50 22.69 8.18
CA VAL A 511 32.99 21.57 8.97
C VAL A 511 34.03 20.46 8.97
N SER A 512 34.28 19.85 10.13
CA SER A 512 35.19 18.72 10.25
C SER A 512 34.73 17.56 9.36
N LYS A 513 35.67 16.83 8.74
CA LYS A 513 35.34 15.81 7.71
C LYS A 513 34.35 14.76 8.21
N PHE A 514 34.48 14.37 9.48
CA PHE A 514 33.64 13.37 10.14
C PHE A 514 32.16 13.78 10.22
N LEU A 515 31.89 15.09 10.33
CA LEU A 515 30.55 15.66 10.47
C LEU A 515 29.92 16.04 9.11
N ARG A 516 30.68 16.01 8.00
CA ARG A 516 30.17 16.42 6.67
C ARG A 516 29.05 15.53 6.14
N SER A 517 28.93 14.29 6.60
CA SER A 517 27.79 13.43 6.22
C SER A 517 26.43 14.05 6.55
N GLY A 518 26.36 14.94 7.54
CA GLY A 518 25.12 15.63 7.93
C GLY A 518 24.71 16.76 6.99
N THR A 519 25.56 17.17 6.04
CA THR A 519 25.26 18.29 5.13
C THR A 519 24.18 17.93 4.13
N GLU A 520 24.09 16.66 3.69
CA GLU A 520 23.19 16.22 2.62
C GLU A 520 22.10 15.27 3.14
N ASN A 521 20.92 15.30 2.52
CA ASN A 521 19.88 14.29 2.75
C ASN A 521 20.30 12.93 2.18
N LEU A 522 19.55 11.87 2.49
CA LEU A 522 19.74 10.57 1.82
C LEU A 522 19.42 10.70 0.33
N GLN A 523 20.28 10.13 -0.50
CA GLN A 523 20.16 10.17 -1.95
C GLN A 523 19.93 8.77 -2.49
N ARG A 524 18.77 8.56 -3.10
CA ARG A 524 18.42 7.27 -3.67
C ARG A 524 18.92 7.15 -5.10
N PRO A 525 19.81 6.19 -5.43
CA PRO A 525 20.15 5.92 -6.82
C PRO A 525 18.94 5.34 -7.56
N ILE A 526 18.99 5.41 -8.89
CA ILE A 526 18.00 4.74 -9.76
C ILE A 526 18.02 3.26 -9.44
N SER A 527 16.85 2.64 -9.26
CA SER A 527 16.81 1.23 -8.91
C SER A 527 17.31 0.31 -10.02
N SER A 528 17.72 -0.89 -9.63
CA SER A 528 18.13 -1.97 -10.52
C SER A 528 17.86 -3.31 -9.84
N GLY A 529 17.92 -4.39 -10.61
CA GLY A 529 17.83 -5.73 -10.04
C GLY A 529 18.36 -6.82 -10.97
N ILE A 530 18.67 -7.96 -10.37
CA ILE A 530 19.15 -9.16 -11.06
C ILE A 530 18.28 -10.34 -10.67
N GLN A 531 17.98 -11.22 -11.62
CA GLN A 531 17.30 -12.47 -11.37
C GLN A 531 18.12 -13.60 -11.99
N GLU A 532 18.56 -14.56 -11.18
CA GLU A 532 19.32 -15.72 -11.63
C GLU A 532 18.57 -17.00 -11.28
N PHE A 533 18.17 -17.75 -12.30
CA PHE A 533 17.52 -19.05 -12.17
C PHE A 533 17.81 -19.88 -13.41
N ASP A 534 17.75 -21.21 -13.26
CA ASP A 534 17.94 -22.14 -14.36
C ASP A 534 16.60 -22.60 -14.95
N THR A 535 16.60 -22.89 -16.25
CA THR A 535 15.47 -23.55 -16.93
C THR A 535 15.93 -24.71 -17.79
N ASP A 536 15.03 -25.65 -18.07
CA ASP A 536 15.23 -26.86 -18.85
C ASP A 536 14.23 -26.90 -20.01
N ALA A 537 14.73 -26.62 -21.23
CA ALA A 537 13.92 -26.58 -22.44
C ALA A 537 13.22 -27.92 -22.76
N THR A 538 13.70 -29.05 -22.23
CA THR A 538 13.05 -30.36 -22.41
C THR A 538 11.74 -30.49 -21.62
N LEU A 539 11.54 -29.60 -20.64
CA LEU A 539 10.31 -29.56 -19.84
C LEU A 539 9.29 -28.57 -20.39
N TYR A 540 9.65 -27.71 -21.36
CA TYR A 540 8.76 -26.63 -21.78
C TYR A 540 7.41 -27.16 -22.30
N PRO A 541 6.29 -26.49 -21.96
CA PRO A 541 6.22 -25.20 -21.26
C PRO A 541 6.32 -25.28 -19.73
N LEU A 542 6.44 -26.47 -19.11
CA LEU A 542 6.79 -26.57 -17.69
C LEU A 542 8.20 -26.03 -17.48
N ASN A 543 8.43 -25.27 -16.41
CA ASN A 543 9.72 -24.61 -16.10
C ASN A 543 10.15 -23.53 -17.12
N GLU A 544 9.36 -23.26 -18.17
CA GLU A 544 9.57 -22.11 -19.04
C GLU A 544 9.32 -20.79 -18.28
N ALA A 545 10.24 -19.84 -18.45
CA ALA A 545 10.15 -18.51 -17.88
C ALA A 545 9.18 -17.65 -18.70
N ILE A 546 7.88 -17.81 -18.42
CA ILE A 546 6.81 -17.05 -19.09
C ILE A 546 6.15 -16.05 -18.14
N PRO A 547 5.61 -14.93 -18.66
CA PRO A 547 4.65 -14.12 -17.93
C PRO A 547 3.43 -14.92 -17.51
N LYS A 548 2.78 -14.47 -16.42
CA LYS A 548 1.49 -15.02 -15.99
C LYS A 548 0.47 -14.96 -17.15
N ILE A 549 -0.31 -16.03 -17.36
CA ILE A 549 -1.24 -16.14 -18.49
C ILE A 549 -2.34 -15.05 -18.49
N GLU A 550 -2.70 -14.51 -17.31
CA GLU A 550 -3.65 -13.39 -17.20
C GLU A 550 -3.01 -12.00 -17.29
N ALA A 551 -1.68 -11.88 -17.42
CA ALA A 551 -0.96 -10.61 -17.29
C ALA A 551 -1.49 -9.52 -18.24
N LEU A 552 -1.66 -9.85 -19.53
CA LEU A 552 -2.16 -8.89 -20.51
C LEU A 552 -3.58 -8.43 -20.20
N ALA A 553 -4.48 -9.35 -19.80
CA ALA A 553 -5.85 -8.99 -19.42
C ALA A 553 -5.88 -8.12 -18.14
N GLN A 554 -4.92 -8.28 -17.24
CA GLN A 554 -4.79 -7.42 -16.06
C GLN A 554 -4.30 -6.03 -16.44
N CYS A 555 -3.32 -5.94 -17.35
CA CYS A 555 -2.76 -4.69 -17.84
C CYS A 555 -3.73 -3.91 -18.75
N SER A 556 -4.66 -4.58 -19.45
CA SER A 556 -5.70 -3.94 -20.28
C SER A 556 -6.99 -3.64 -19.52
N GLY A 557 -7.13 -4.10 -18.28
CA GLY A 557 -8.37 -3.95 -17.50
C GLY A 557 -9.47 -4.96 -17.82
N GLU A 558 -9.24 -5.90 -18.75
CA GLU A 558 -10.17 -6.99 -19.11
C GLU A 558 -10.32 -8.05 -18.01
N ALA A 559 -9.39 -8.11 -17.06
CA ALA A 559 -9.50 -8.97 -15.90
C ALA A 559 -10.64 -8.51 -14.97
N GLN A 560 -11.71 -9.32 -14.93
CA GLN A 560 -12.87 -9.12 -14.06
C GLN A 560 -12.62 -9.59 -12.62
N TYR A 561 -12.87 -8.73 -11.64
CA TYR A 561 -12.96 -9.04 -10.21
C TYR A 561 -14.44 -9.06 -9.77
N VAL A 562 -14.75 -9.38 -8.51
CA VAL A 562 -16.15 -9.53 -8.07
C VAL A 562 -16.93 -8.23 -8.31
N ASN A 563 -16.37 -7.07 -7.97
CA ASN A 563 -17.00 -5.78 -8.20
C ASN A 563 -17.08 -5.34 -9.67
N ASP A 564 -16.52 -6.11 -10.60
CA ASP A 564 -16.57 -5.84 -12.04
C ASP A 564 -17.60 -6.72 -12.76
N ILE A 565 -18.25 -7.64 -12.04
CA ILE A 565 -19.42 -8.35 -12.56
C ILE A 565 -20.50 -7.31 -12.88
N PRO A 566 -21.05 -7.28 -14.11
CA PRO A 566 -22.10 -6.35 -14.50
C PRO A 566 -23.25 -6.36 -13.50
N SER A 567 -23.86 -5.20 -13.27
CA SER A 567 -24.99 -5.06 -12.37
C SER A 567 -26.18 -5.85 -12.89
N PHE A 568 -26.88 -6.53 -11.99
CA PHE A 568 -28.14 -7.19 -12.29
C PHE A 568 -29.31 -6.20 -12.22
N PRO A 569 -30.44 -6.48 -12.91
CA PRO A 569 -31.67 -5.71 -12.73
C PRO A 569 -32.08 -5.69 -11.24
N ASP A 570 -32.48 -4.52 -10.75
CA ASP A 570 -32.87 -4.28 -9.36
C ASP A 570 -31.81 -4.68 -8.29
N GLU A 571 -30.53 -4.76 -8.67
CA GLU A 571 -29.44 -5.00 -7.74
C GLU A 571 -29.37 -3.91 -6.65
N LEU A 572 -29.23 -4.34 -5.40
CA LEU A 572 -29.11 -3.49 -4.23
C LEU A 572 -27.69 -3.53 -3.65
N HIS A 573 -27.36 -2.54 -2.84
CA HIS A 573 -26.06 -2.39 -2.22
C HIS A 573 -26.12 -2.39 -0.70
N GLY A 574 -25.24 -3.17 -0.07
CA GLY A 574 -25.12 -3.27 1.39
C GLY A 574 -23.98 -2.41 1.96
N ALA A 575 -24.16 -1.91 3.18
CA ALA A 575 -23.11 -1.29 4.00
C ALA A 575 -23.30 -1.67 5.47
N PHE A 576 -22.22 -2.12 6.13
CA PHE A 576 -22.26 -2.42 7.56
C PHE A 576 -22.40 -1.16 8.40
N VAL A 577 -23.15 -1.28 9.49
CA VAL A 577 -23.11 -0.38 10.64
C VAL A 577 -22.21 -1.03 11.68
N GLN A 578 -21.24 -0.29 12.21
CA GLN A 578 -20.17 -0.83 13.06
C GLN A 578 -20.16 -0.15 14.43
N THR A 579 -19.74 -0.88 15.47
CA THR A 579 -19.52 -0.32 16.80
C THR A 579 -18.40 0.72 16.80
N THR A 580 -18.51 1.71 17.67
CA THR A 580 -17.48 2.74 17.88
C THR A 580 -16.76 2.60 19.22
N VAL A 581 -17.04 1.54 19.96
CA VAL A 581 -16.42 1.20 21.26
C VAL A 581 -16.04 -0.28 21.27
N ALA A 582 -15.03 -0.65 22.06
CA ALA A 582 -14.51 -2.02 22.12
C ALA A 582 -15.09 -2.87 23.25
N THR A 583 -15.68 -2.25 24.26
CA THR A 583 -16.25 -2.93 25.43
C THR A 583 -17.65 -2.41 25.73
N GLY A 584 -18.46 -3.23 26.40
CA GLY A 584 -19.84 -2.89 26.79
C GLY A 584 -20.89 -3.73 26.08
N THR A 585 -22.14 -3.26 26.13
CA THR A 585 -23.28 -3.92 25.47
C THR A 585 -24.11 -2.93 24.67
N ILE A 586 -24.78 -3.40 23.62
CA ILE A 586 -25.70 -2.59 22.83
C ILE A 586 -27.01 -2.43 23.62
N SER A 587 -27.35 -1.18 23.96
CA SER A 587 -28.61 -0.83 24.63
C SER A 587 -29.76 -0.68 23.65
N SER A 588 -29.53 0.04 22.55
CA SER A 588 -30.53 0.29 21.52
C SER A 588 -29.88 0.54 20.16
N ILE A 589 -30.64 0.29 19.08
CA ILE A 589 -30.26 0.62 17.71
C ILE A 589 -31.44 1.36 17.07
N ASP A 590 -31.23 2.60 16.66
CA ASP A 590 -32.22 3.43 15.96
C ASP A 590 -31.74 3.72 14.53
N ALA A 591 -32.42 3.10 13.56
CA ALA A 591 -32.17 3.29 12.13
C ALA A 591 -33.13 4.30 11.46
N THR A 592 -34.01 4.97 12.22
CA THR A 592 -35.09 5.81 11.67
C THR A 592 -34.58 6.90 10.72
N ALA A 593 -33.51 7.60 11.10
CA ALA A 593 -32.92 8.63 10.26
C ALA A 593 -32.27 8.07 8.98
N ALA A 594 -31.71 6.87 9.05
CA ALA A 594 -31.13 6.19 7.90
C ALA A 594 -32.23 5.73 6.92
N LEU A 595 -33.31 5.14 7.43
CA LEU A 595 -34.45 4.67 6.64
C LEU A 595 -35.23 5.79 5.95
N ALA A 596 -35.12 7.02 6.43
CA ALA A 596 -35.75 8.20 5.82
C ALA A 596 -34.98 8.74 4.59
N ILE A 597 -33.76 8.28 4.34
CA ILE A 597 -32.96 8.70 3.19
C ILE A 597 -33.50 8.05 1.92
N ASP A 598 -33.72 8.85 0.87
CA ASP A 598 -34.20 8.33 -0.41
C ASP A 598 -33.23 7.28 -0.99
N GLY A 599 -33.79 6.20 -1.50
CA GLY A 599 -33.04 5.05 -2.01
C GLY A 599 -32.62 4.02 -0.96
N VAL A 600 -32.79 4.27 0.35
CA VAL A 600 -32.64 3.22 1.36
C VAL A 600 -33.84 2.27 1.31
N VAL A 601 -33.57 0.96 1.33
CA VAL A 601 -34.59 -0.09 1.23
C VAL A 601 -34.93 -0.63 2.61
N THR A 602 -33.94 -1.03 3.39
CA THR A 602 -34.15 -1.60 4.73
C THR A 602 -32.85 -1.63 5.55
N PHE A 603 -32.97 -1.96 6.83
CA PHE A 603 -31.88 -2.21 7.76
C PHE A 603 -32.03 -3.62 8.37
N PHE A 604 -31.00 -4.45 8.26
CA PHE A 604 -30.92 -5.78 8.87
C PHE A 604 -30.06 -5.74 10.15
N LYS A 605 -30.47 -6.45 11.18
CA LYS A 605 -29.73 -6.70 12.43
C LYS A 605 -29.80 -8.18 12.81
N HIS A 606 -29.21 -8.55 13.94
CA HIS A 606 -29.12 -9.95 14.38
C HIS A 606 -30.47 -10.69 14.46
N THR A 607 -31.57 -9.98 14.74
CA THR A 607 -32.93 -10.55 14.83
C THR A 607 -33.55 -10.84 13.46
N ASP A 608 -32.96 -10.32 12.37
CA ASP A 608 -33.39 -10.59 11.00
C ASP A 608 -32.63 -11.78 10.37
N MET A 609 -31.67 -12.37 11.11
CA MET A 609 -31.01 -13.60 10.68
C MET A 609 -32.00 -14.76 10.79
N PRO A 610 -32.38 -15.43 9.68
CA PRO A 610 -33.52 -16.33 9.69
C PRO A 610 -33.26 -17.62 10.49
N TYR A 611 -32.00 -18.09 10.53
CA TYR A 611 -31.66 -19.33 11.25
C TYR A 611 -30.36 -19.25 12.05
N SER A 612 -29.26 -18.77 11.44
CA SER A 612 -27.96 -18.75 12.11
C SER A 612 -27.24 -17.42 11.95
N ASN A 613 -26.93 -16.80 13.08
CA ASN A 613 -26.14 -15.57 13.16
C ASN A 613 -24.64 -15.86 13.40
N THR A 614 -24.03 -16.81 12.68
CA THR A 614 -22.58 -17.05 12.81
C THR A 614 -21.90 -17.28 11.47
N PHE A 615 -20.68 -16.77 11.34
CA PHE A 615 -19.81 -17.00 10.18
C PHE A 615 -18.60 -17.90 10.48
N THR A 616 -18.51 -18.48 11.69
CA THR A 616 -17.49 -19.47 12.09
C THR A 616 -18.13 -20.78 12.59
N PRO A 617 -18.73 -21.59 11.69
CA PRO A 617 -19.42 -22.81 12.08
C PRO A 617 -18.44 -23.89 12.59
N ALA A 618 -18.78 -24.50 13.72
CA ALA A 618 -17.96 -25.52 14.42
C ALA A 618 -17.53 -26.73 13.56
N ILE A 619 -18.22 -27.02 12.45
CA ILE A 619 -17.83 -28.09 11.51
C ILE A 619 -16.43 -27.88 10.90
N PHE A 620 -15.95 -26.63 10.85
CA PHE A 620 -14.58 -26.29 10.43
C PHE A 620 -13.57 -26.24 11.60
N GLY A 621 -13.96 -26.70 12.79
CA GLY A 621 -13.08 -26.76 13.97
C GLY A 621 -12.92 -25.43 14.71
N TYR A 622 -13.76 -24.42 14.42
CA TYR A 622 -13.78 -23.18 15.18
C TYR A 622 -14.24 -23.41 16.62
N LEU A 623 -13.48 -22.83 17.56
CA LEU A 623 -13.68 -23.00 19.00
C LEU A 623 -14.83 -22.12 19.51
N GLU A 624 -15.04 -20.97 18.88
CA GLU A 624 -15.95 -19.93 19.35
C GLU A 624 -16.80 -19.39 18.19
N PRO A 625 -18.12 -19.20 18.38
CA PRO A 625 -18.96 -18.58 17.36
C PRO A 625 -18.66 -17.07 17.25
N GLU A 626 -18.40 -16.60 16.04
CA GLU A 626 -18.35 -15.19 15.69
C GLU A 626 -19.67 -14.81 15.02
N GLU A 627 -20.26 -13.69 15.45
CA GLU A 627 -21.57 -13.27 14.99
C GLU A 627 -21.52 -12.47 13.68
N VAL A 628 -22.48 -12.71 12.77
CA VAL A 628 -22.60 -11.89 11.55
C VAL A 628 -22.94 -10.45 11.93
N PHE A 629 -23.96 -10.29 12.78
CA PHE A 629 -24.34 -9.04 13.44
C PHE A 629 -24.32 -9.21 14.95
N CYS A 630 -23.65 -8.32 15.67
CA CYS A 630 -23.58 -8.33 17.13
C CYS A 630 -24.99 -8.33 17.75
N SER A 631 -25.27 -9.33 18.59
CA SER A 631 -26.57 -9.49 19.26
C SER A 631 -26.67 -8.74 20.59
N GLY A 632 -25.55 -8.32 21.17
CA GLY A 632 -25.55 -7.56 22.42
C GLY A 632 -24.17 -7.19 22.93
N THR A 633 -23.32 -8.18 23.25
CA THR A 633 -22.00 -7.94 23.84
C THR A 633 -20.99 -7.51 22.78
N ILE A 634 -20.35 -6.36 23.03
CA ILE A 634 -19.35 -5.79 22.14
C ILE A 634 -17.99 -6.39 22.47
N LEU A 635 -17.31 -6.90 21.45
CA LEU A 635 -16.02 -7.58 21.58
C LEU A 635 -14.83 -6.75 21.09
N TYR A 636 -15.09 -5.78 20.22
CA TYR A 636 -14.11 -4.85 19.67
C TYR A 636 -14.81 -3.68 18.97
N ALA A 637 -14.08 -2.57 18.79
CA ALA A 637 -14.57 -1.43 18.04
C ALA A 637 -14.43 -1.70 16.53
N GLY A 638 -15.52 -1.53 15.79
CA GLY A 638 -15.61 -1.92 14.38
C GLY A 638 -16.46 -3.19 14.15
N GLN A 639 -16.96 -3.83 15.21
CA GLN A 639 -17.82 -5.01 15.10
C GLN A 639 -19.14 -4.65 14.40
N ALA A 640 -19.54 -5.44 13.40
CA ALA A 640 -20.79 -5.19 12.69
C ALA A 640 -22.00 -5.42 13.61
N VAL A 641 -22.90 -4.44 13.70
CA VAL A 641 -24.17 -4.53 14.46
C VAL A 641 -25.38 -4.74 13.55
N GLY A 642 -25.22 -4.44 12.27
CA GLY A 642 -26.27 -4.55 11.26
C GLY A 642 -25.78 -4.12 9.88
N MET A 643 -26.69 -4.13 8.91
CA MET A 643 -26.43 -3.76 7.52
C MET A 643 -27.57 -2.90 6.96
N ILE A 644 -27.23 -1.73 6.42
CA ILE A 644 -28.13 -0.96 5.55
C ILE A 644 -28.10 -1.55 4.16
N VAL A 645 -29.26 -1.64 3.52
CA VAL A 645 -29.40 -2.00 2.09
C VAL A 645 -30.08 -0.84 1.36
N ALA A 646 -29.49 -0.39 0.25
CA ALA A 646 -29.97 0.74 -0.55
C ALA A 646 -29.82 0.50 -2.07
N LYS A 647 -30.39 1.38 -2.89
CA LYS A 647 -30.33 1.33 -4.36
C LYS A 647 -28.94 1.63 -4.94
N SER A 648 -28.05 2.24 -4.17
CA SER A 648 -26.67 2.53 -4.60
C SER A 648 -25.69 2.38 -3.44
N ARG A 649 -24.43 2.11 -3.76
CA ARG A 649 -23.36 2.01 -2.76
C ARG A 649 -23.16 3.32 -1.98
N ALA A 650 -23.25 4.47 -2.65
CA ALA A 650 -23.07 5.78 -2.02
C ALA A 650 -24.14 6.02 -0.95
N VAL A 651 -25.42 5.79 -1.30
CA VAL A 651 -26.56 5.92 -0.37
C VAL A 651 -26.42 4.94 0.80
N ALA A 652 -26.05 3.68 0.54
CA ALA A 652 -25.87 2.70 1.62
C ALA A 652 -24.81 3.15 2.65
N LEU A 653 -23.67 3.66 2.17
CA LEU A 653 -22.58 4.14 3.03
C LEU A 653 -22.94 5.41 3.81
N GLU A 654 -23.68 6.33 3.19
CA GLU A 654 -24.18 7.53 3.88
C GLU A 654 -25.19 7.16 4.97
N ALA A 655 -26.17 6.34 4.62
CA ALA A 655 -27.22 5.91 5.53
C ALA A 655 -26.68 5.08 6.70
N ALA A 656 -25.66 4.24 6.49
CA ALA A 656 -25.01 3.50 7.57
C ALA A 656 -24.44 4.42 8.67
N LYS A 657 -23.97 5.62 8.33
CA LYS A 657 -23.48 6.62 9.30
C LYS A 657 -24.60 7.28 10.11
N LYS A 658 -25.85 7.22 9.63
CA LYS A 658 -27.01 7.84 10.29
C LYS A 658 -27.74 6.90 11.24
N VAL A 659 -27.36 5.62 11.30
CA VAL A 659 -27.85 4.68 12.30
C VAL A 659 -27.23 5.02 13.66
N LYS A 660 -28.06 5.27 14.66
CA LYS A 660 -27.62 5.54 16.03
C LYS A 660 -27.55 4.24 16.82
N VAL A 661 -26.39 3.96 17.41
CA VAL A 661 -26.18 2.81 18.27
C VAL A 661 -25.85 3.33 19.67
N GLU A 662 -26.68 2.99 20.64
CA GLU A 662 -26.45 3.37 22.04
C GLU A 662 -25.79 2.23 22.80
N TYR A 663 -24.75 2.56 23.57
CA TYR A 663 -23.96 1.59 24.32
C TYR A 663 -24.20 1.76 25.82
N ALA A 664 -24.41 0.65 26.52
CA ALA A 664 -24.24 0.61 27.97
C ALA A 664 -22.75 0.39 28.23
N VAL A 665 -22.08 1.46 28.67
CA VAL A 665 -20.62 1.54 28.82
C VAL A 665 -20.10 0.47 29.77
N GLY A 666 -19.09 -0.30 29.33
CA GLY A 666 -18.32 -1.17 30.20
C GLY A 666 -17.47 -0.33 31.17
N SER A 667 -17.40 -0.72 32.44
CA SER A 667 -16.72 0.04 33.49
C SER A 667 -15.17 0.04 33.41
N SER A 668 -14.58 -0.48 32.33
CA SER A 668 -13.13 -0.66 32.17
C SER A 668 -12.64 -0.22 30.78
N ASN A 669 -11.44 0.37 30.73
CA ASN A 669 -10.75 0.66 29.48
C ASN A 669 -10.51 -0.64 28.68
N PRO A 670 -10.56 -0.58 27.33
CA PRO A 670 -10.23 -1.70 26.47
C PRO A 670 -8.81 -2.24 26.71
N VAL A 671 -8.65 -3.56 26.63
CA VAL A 671 -7.36 -4.25 26.69
C VAL A 671 -6.88 -4.49 25.27
N LEU A 672 -5.91 -3.72 24.77
CA LEU A 672 -5.63 -3.61 23.34
C LEU A 672 -4.32 -4.26 22.90
N THR A 673 -3.42 -4.56 23.82
CA THR A 673 -2.08 -5.11 23.52
C THR A 673 -1.77 -6.34 24.36
N VAL A 674 -0.72 -7.07 23.99
CA VAL A 674 -0.21 -8.17 24.80
C VAL A 674 0.30 -7.64 26.14
N GLU A 675 0.99 -6.50 26.11
CA GLU A 675 1.50 -5.80 27.28
C GLU A 675 0.38 -5.40 28.25
N ASP A 676 -0.78 -4.94 27.77
CA ASP A 676 -1.94 -4.66 28.62
C ASP A 676 -2.41 -5.89 29.39
N VAL A 677 -2.39 -7.07 28.76
CA VAL A 677 -2.77 -8.34 29.39
C VAL A 677 -1.73 -8.79 30.40
N LEU A 678 -0.44 -8.72 30.07
CA LEU A 678 0.64 -9.14 30.97
C LEU A 678 0.75 -8.25 32.22
N ASN A 679 0.42 -6.96 32.09
CA ASN A 679 0.40 -6.01 33.21
C ASN A 679 -0.84 -6.18 34.12
N GLN A 680 -1.87 -6.88 33.65
CA GLN A 680 -3.06 -7.22 34.43
C GLN A 680 -2.92 -8.61 35.04
N ALA A 681 -3.37 -8.80 36.28
CA ALA A 681 -3.37 -10.11 36.89
C ALA A 681 -4.53 -10.98 36.32
N GLY A 682 -4.27 -11.81 35.30
CA GLY A 682 -5.03 -13.05 35.05
C GLY A 682 -5.96 -13.15 33.83
N ASN A 683 -6.65 -14.31 33.81
CA ASN A 683 -7.72 -14.89 32.97
C ASN A 683 -7.78 -14.72 31.43
N ARG A 684 -7.00 -13.82 30.81
CA ARG A 684 -6.97 -13.62 29.33
C ARG A 684 -5.85 -14.39 28.63
N ILE A 685 -5.08 -15.17 29.38
CA ILE A 685 -3.98 -16.01 28.89
C ILE A 685 -4.44 -17.46 28.90
N TYR A 686 -4.40 -18.10 27.73
CA TYR A 686 -4.83 -19.47 27.52
C TYR A 686 -3.61 -20.32 27.13
N PRO A 687 -3.08 -21.14 28.05
CA PRO A 687 -1.95 -22.00 27.74
C PRO A 687 -2.37 -23.07 26.72
N VAL A 688 -1.58 -23.24 25.68
CA VAL A 688 -1.72 -24.39 24.79
C VAL A 688 -0.90 -25.56 25.37
N GLN A 689 -1.21 -26.80 25.02
CA GLN A 689 -0.68 -28.00 25.67
C GLN A 689 0.86 -28.01 25.71
N LYS A 690 1.45 -28.32 26.88
CA LYS A 690 2.91 -28.28 27.13
C LYS A 690 3.62 -29.39 26.32
N GLU A 691 4.72 -29.07 25.62
CA GLU A 691 5.69 -30.11 25.23
C GLU A 691 6.27 -30.78 26.50
N ASN A 692 6.66 -32.05 26.41
CA ASN A 692 7.24 -32.76 27.56
C ASN A 692 8.47 -32.01 28.08
N GLU A 693 8.59 -31.84 29.41
CA GLU A 693 9.79 -31.28 30.04
C GLU A 693 11.01 -32.12 29.63
N LYS A 694 11.95 -31.49 28.93
CA LYS A 694 13.24 -32.11 28.63
C LYS A 694 14.12 -32.04 29.89
N ASP A 695 14.75 -33.16 30.23
CA ASP A 695 15.62 -33.27 31.40
C ASP A 695 16.89 -32.41 31.21
N ASN A 696 16.88 -31.21 31.81
CA ASN A 696 17.98 -30.26 31.78
C ASN A 696 19.04 -30.53 32.87
N SER A 697 18.95 -31.65 33.61
CA SER A 697 19.89 -31.99 34.69
C SER A 697 21.34 -32.25 34.23
N VAL A 698 21.58 -32.32 32.91
CA VAL A 698 22.89 -32.61 32.30
C VAL A 698 23.68 -31.35 31.89
N LEU A 699 23.14 -30.14 32.03
CA LEU A 699 23.77 -28.93 31.47
C LEU A 699 24.76 -28.25 32.44
N VAL A 700 26.01 -28.69 32.34
CA VAL A 700 27.22 -28.18 33.02
C VAL A 700 27.58 -26.76 32.53
N SER A 701 27.87 -25.87 33.48
CA SER A 701 28.45 -24.50 33.38
C SER A 701 28.32 -23.75 32.04
N ALA A 702 27.15 -23.12 31.78
CA ALA A 702 27.04 -22.13 30.72
C ALA A 702 28.02 -20.97 30.97
N THR A 703 28.72 -20.52 29.92
CA THR A 703 29.62 -19.36 29.98
C THR A 703 28.84 -18.09 30.31
N LYS A 704 27.63 -17.97 29.76
CA LYS A 704 26.72 -16.85 30.02
C LYS A 704 25.27 -17.31 29.97
N ILE A 705 24.44 -16.73 30.84
CA ILE A 705 22.97 -16.86 30.79
C ILE A 705 22.41 -15.49 30.43
N ILE A 706 21.61 -15.45 29.38
CA ILE A 706 21.00 -14.24 28.84
C ILE A 706 19.48 -14.35 29.02
N LYS A 707 18.85 -13.30 29.53
CA LYS A 707 17.40 -13.21 29.68
C LYS A 707 16.86 -11.97 28.98
N GLY A 708 15.74 -12.11 28.29
CA GLY A 708 14.90 -10.96 28.00
C GLY A 708 13.79 -11.29 27.04
N ASP A 709 13.51 -10.35 26.14
CA ASP A 709 12.27 -10.36 25.42
C ASP A 709 12.25 -9.63 24.09
N PHE A 710 11.26 -9.99 23.28
CA PHE A 710 11.01 -9.36 21.99
C PHE A 710 9.51 -9.22 21.73
N SER A 711 9.07 -7.99 21.41
CA SER A 711 7.68 -7.69 21.03
C SER A 711 7.58 -7.41 19.53
N LEU A 712 6.59 -8.02 18.90
CA LEU A 712 6.29 -7.88 17.48
C LEU A 712 4.85 -7.35 17.30
N PRO A 713 4.66 -6.29 16.50
CA PRO A 713 3.36 -5.64 16.35
C PRO A 713 2.42 -6.42 15.42
N ARG A 714 1.18 -5.96 15.31
CA ARG A 714 0.22 -6.42 14.29
C ARG A 714 0.56 -5.82 12.92
N GLN A 715 0.12 -6.47 11.84
CA GLN A 715 0.24 -6.01 10.44
C GLN A 715 -1.08 -6.19 9.69
N TYR A 716 -1.45 -5.25 8.81
CA TYR A 716 -2.62 -5.40 7.94
C TYR A 716 -2.24 -5.92 6.54
N HIS A 717 -3.11 -6.77 5.98
CA HIS A 717 -2.87 -7.42 4.68
C HIS A 717 -2.76 -6.42 3.53
N MET A 718 -3.57 -5.35 3.58
CA MET A 718 -3.67 -4.31 2.56
C MET A 718 -3.94 -4.86 1.14
N THR A 719 -4.94 -5.74 1.02
CA THR A 719 -5.39 -6.26 -0.28
C THR A 719 -5.93 -5.12 -1.15
N MET A 720 -5.48 -5.05 -2.41
CA MET A 720 -5.88 -3.95 -3.31
C MET A 720 -7.39 -3.98 -3.63
N GLU A 721 -7.97 -5.18 -3.71
CA GLU A 721 -9.43 -5.39 -3.67
C GLU A 721 -9.86 -5.58 -2.22
N THR A 722 -10.74 -4.72 -1.70
CA THR A 722 -11.33 -4.85 -0.36
C THR A 722 -12.33 -6.01 -0.31
N GLN A 723 -12.79 -6.40 0.89
CA GLN A 723 -13.77 -7.47 1.03
C GLN A 723 -15.02 -7.13 0.20
N THR A 724 -15.38 -8.06 -0.69
CA THR A 724 -16.43 -7.88 -1.68
C THR A 724 -17.24 -9.16 -1.84
N CYS A 725 -18.57 -9.02 -1.88
CA CYS A 725 -19.47 -10.12 -2.15
C CYS A 725 -20.67 -9.66 -3.00
N LEU A 726 -21.17 -10.55 -3.84
CA LEU A 726 -22.44 -10.43 -4.56
C LEU A 726 -23.20 -11.74 -4.42
N VAL A 727 -24.47 -11.66 -4.01
CA VAL A 727 -25.38 -12.80 -3.95
C VAL A 727 -26.57 -12.53 -4.87
N VAL A 728 -26.92 -13.50 -5.70
CA VAL A 728 -28.01 -13.42 -6.68
C VAL A 728 -28.98 -14.58 -6.46
N PRO A 729 -30.27 -14.31 -6.16
CA PRO A 729 -31.25 -15.37 -5.98
C PRO A 729 -31.63 -16.00 -7.33
N ARG A 730 -31.94 -17.29 -7.31
CA ARG A 730 -32.32 -18.13 -8.46
C ARG A 730 -33.57 -18.95 -8.14
N GLU A 731 -34.08 -19.69 -9.13
CA GLU A 731 -35.20 -20.60 -8.94
C GLU A 731 -34.92 -21.66 -7.87
N ASP A 732 -35.98 -22.22 -7.27
CA ASP A 732 -35.93 -23.29 -6.26
C ASP A 732 -35.00 -23.01 -5.06
N ASP A 733 -34.98 -21.76 -4.57
CA ASP A 733 -34.14 -21.29 -3.47
C ASP A 733 -32.64 -21.55 -3.70
N ASN A 734 -32.21 -21.48 -4.96
CA ASN A 734 -30.79 -21.48 -5.30
C ASN A 734 -30.21 -20.07 -5.23
N TYR A 735 -28.91 -19.97 -4.94
CA TYR A 735 -28.20 -18.68 -4.84
C TYR A 735 -26.86 -18.75 -5.54
N ASP A 736 -26.62 -17.87 -6.51
CA ASP A 736 -25.28 -17.65 -7.05
C ASP A 736 -24.52 -16.70 -6.11
N VAL A 737 -23.39 -17.15 -5.60
CA VAL A 737 -22.55 -16.41 -4.64
C VAL A 737 -21.18 -16.16 -5.25
N PHE A 738 -20.89 -14.88 -5.51
CA PHE A 738 -19.59 -14.39 -5.94
C PHE A 738 -18.93 -13.70 -4.76
N CYS A 739 -18.10 -14.44 -4.04
CA CYS A 739 -17.39 -13.93 -2.87
C CYS A 739 -15.90 -13.83 -3.16
N SER A 740 -15.28 -12.70 -2.81
CA SER A 740 -13.83 -12.54 -2.87
C SER A 740 -13.17 -13.32 -1.71
N THR A 741 -13.11 -14.66 -1.81
CA THR A 741 -12.63 -15.59 -0.77
C THR A 741 -11.54 -16.55 -1.24
N GLN A 742 -10.64 -16.93 -0.35
CA GLN A 742 -9.66 -18.01 -0.49
C GLN A 742 -10.23 -19.38 -0.10
N PHE A 743 -11.38 -19.42 0.59
CA PHE A 743 -12.02 -20.62 1.12
C PHE A 743 -13.50 -20.67 0.72
N MET A 744 -13.78 -21.22 -0.46
CA MET A 744 -15.14 -21.29 -1.00
C MET A 744 -16.07 -22.14 -0.14
N ASP A 745 -15.58 -23.27 0.38
CA ASP A 745 -16.36 -24.21 1.17
C ASP A 745 -16.86 -23.59 2.49
N LEU A 746 -16.01 -22.80 3.17
CA LEU A 746 -16.43 -22.06 4.36
C LEU A 746 -17.52 -21.03 4.04
N ALA A 747 -17.36 -20.25 2.97
CA ALA A 747 -18.38 -19.27 2.56
C ALA A 747 -19.70 -19.96 2.18
N GLN A 748 -19.63 -21.08 1.44
CA GLN A 748 -20.79 -21.90 1.09
C GLN A 748 -21.53 -22.39 2.32
N ALA A 749 -20.80 -23.00 3.26
CA ALA A 749 -21.38 -23.55 4.49
C ALA A 749 -22.01 -22.47 5.37
N VAL A 750 -21.38 -21.29 5.45
CA VAL A 750 -21.93 -20.15 6.19
C VAL A 750 -23.23 -19.65 5.58
N VAL A 751 -23.28 -19.50 4.24
CA VAL A 751 -24.51 -19.08 3.54
C VAL A 751 -25.61 -20.14 3.67
N ALA A 752 -25.29 -21.41 3.44
CA ALA A 752 -26.25 -22.51 3.58
C ALA A 752 -26.82 -22.57 5.01
N LYS A 753 -25.96 -22.42 6.03
CA LYS A 753 -26.37 -22.42 7.43
C LYS A 753 -27.19 -21.19 7.82
N CYS A 754 -26.86 -19.99 7.31
CA CYS A 754 -27.60 -18.79 7.66
C CYS A 754 -29.01 -18.79 7.07
N LEU A 755 -29.19 -19.34 5.86
CA LEU A 755 -30.48 -19.46 5.17
C LEU A 755 -31.22 -20.78 5.46
N ASN A 756 -30.58 -21.75 6.12
CA ASN A 756 -31.08 -23.11 6.33
C ASN A 756 -31.54 -23.81 5.04
N VAL A 757 -30.71 -23.72 4.02
CA VAL A 757 -30.85 -24.45 2.75
C VAL A 757 -29.72 -25.47 2.62
N GLU A 758 -29.89 -26.48 1.77
CA GLU A 758 -28.82 -27.43 1.50
C GLU A 758 -27.62 -26.73 0.85
N ALA A 759 -26.41 -27.16 1.18
CA ALA A 759 -25.19 -26.61 0.57
C ALA A 759 -25.21 -26.71 -0.97
N SER A 760 -25.89 -27.71 -1.54
CA SER A 760 -26.07 -27.88 -2.99
C SER A 760 -26.92 -26.79 -3.65
N LYS A 761 -27.67 -25.99 -2.89
CA LYS A 761 -28.44 -24.84 -3.39
C LYS A 761 -27.59 -23.58 -3.55
N ILE A 762 -26.38 -23.59 -3.01
CA ILE A 762 -25.46 -22.45 -3.08
C ILE A 762 -24.48 -22.70 -4.22
N ASN A 763 -24.50 -21.88 -5.26
CA ASN A 763 -23.56 -21.94 -6.37
C ASN A 763 -22.41 -20.94 -6.14
N MET A 764 -21.27 -21.44 -5.66
CA MET A 764 -20.09 -20.60 -5.46
C MET A 764 -19.29 -20.48 -6.76
N SER A 765 -18.87 -19.27 -7.11
CA SER A 765 -17.90 -19.05 -8.20
C SER A 765 -16.85 -18.00 -7.84
N VAL A 766 -15.58 -18.36 -7.96
CA VAL A 766 -14.44 -17.47 -7.75
C VAL A 766 -13.51 -17.55 -8.96
N ARG A 767 -13.44 -16.45 -9.73
CA ARG A 767 -12.52 -16.35 -10.86
C ARG A 767 -11.11 -15.97 -10.42
N ARG A 768 -10.99 -14.96 -9.56
CA ARG A 768 -9.73 -14.40 -9.04
C ARG A 768 -9.97 -13.42 -7.90
N LEU A 769 -8.91 -13.09 -7.15
CA LEU A 769 -8.88 -12.05 -6.11
C LEU A 769 -7.85 -10.95 -6.42
N GLY A 770 -8.13 -9.71 -6.05
CA GLY A 770 -7.19 -8.59 -6.02
C GLY A 770 -6.28 -8.61 -4.79
N GLY A 771 -5.62 -9.74 -4.55
CA GLY A 771 -4.83 -10.03 -3.34
C GLY A 771 -5.66 -10.67 -2.23
N GLY A 772 -5.03 -11.53 -1.43
CA GLY A 772 -5.66 -12.26 -0.30
C GLY A 772 -4.79 -12.30 0.95
N TYR A 773 -3.58 -12.86 0.83
CA TYR A 773 -2.56 -12.90 1.89
C TYR A 773 -3.00 -13.53 3.22
N GLY A 774 -4.10 -14.31 3.22
CA GLY A 774 -4.69 -14.92 4.40
C GLY A 774 -5.91 -14.16 4.94
N GLY A 775 -5.98 -12.83 4.75
CA GLY A 775 -7.09 -12.00 5.21
C GLY A 775 -8.43 -12.28 4.50
N LYS A 776 -8.40 -13.06 3.42
CA LYS A 776 -9.59 -13.52 2.68
C LYS A 776 -9.91 -15.00 2.92
N ILE A 777 -9.44 -15.60 4.02
CA ILE A 777 -9.81 -16.97 4.41
C ILE A 777 -11.11 -16.97 5.22
N THR A 778 -11.08 -16.39 6.44
CA THR A 778 -12.17 -16.53 7.43
C THR A 778 -13.09 -15.32 7.54
N ARG A 779 -12.69 -14.15 7.04
CA ARG A 779 -13.46 -12.90 7.13
C ARG A 779 -14.51 -12.69 6.00
N PRO A 780 -14.28 -13.07 4.72
CA PRO A 780 -15.28 -12.93 3.66
C PRO A 780 -16.65 -13.59 3.93
N PRO A 781 -16.74 -14.77 4.60
CA PRO A 781 -18.02 -15.40 4.92
C PRO A 781 -19.01 -14.51 5.68
N GLN A 782 -18.54 -13.56 6.49
CA GLN A 782 -19.43 -12.60 7.17
C GLN A 782 -20.22 -11.75 6.17
N LEU A 783 -19.55 -11.23 5.13
CA LEU A 783 -20.19 -10.47 4.06
C LEU A 783 -21.12 -11.36 3.23
N ALA A 784 -20.72 -12.60 2.97
CA ALA A 784 -21.53 -13.56 2.23
C ALA A 784 -22.84 -13.86 2.98
N ALA A 785 -22.79 -14.09 4.29
CA ALA A 785 -23.98 -14.28 5.12
C ALA A 785 -24.90 -13.05 5.08
N ALA A 786 -24.35 -11.86 5.29
CA ALA A 786 -25.14 -10.61 5.30
C ALA A 786 -25.82 -10.36 3.94
N CYS A 787 -25.07 -10.47 2.83
CA CYS A 787 -25.63 -10.31 1.49
C CYS A 787 -26.66 -11.40 1.17
N ALA A 788 -26.42 -12.64 1.60
CA ALA A 788 -27.35 -13.74 1.37
C ALA A 788 -28.68 -13.55 2.11
N VAL A 789 -28.65 -13.13 3.38
CA VAL A 789 -29.87 -12.85 4.16
C VAL A 789 -30.68 -11.71 3.53
N ALA A 790 -30.02 -10.63 3.11
CA ALA A 790 -30.72 -9.55 2.41
C ALA A 790 -31.26 -9.98 1.05
N SER A 791 -30.49 -10.76 0.30
CA SER A 791 -30.90 -11.28 -1.00
C SER A 791 -32.09 -12.23 -0.90
N TRP A 792 -32.06 -13.14 0.08
CA TRP A 792 -33.14 -14.06 0.41
C TRP A 792 -34.41 -13.30 0.82
N THR A 793 -34.30 -12.34 1.74
CA THR A 793 -35.44 -11.58 2.27
C THR A 793 -36.10 -10.70 1.20
N LEU A 794 -35.31 -10.05 0.36
CA LEU A 794 -35.79 -9.08 -0.64
C LEU A 794 -36.06 -9.73 -2.00
N ASN A 795 -35.66 -10.99 -2.18
CA ASN A 795 -35.61 -11.69 -3.47
C ASN A 795 -34.96 -10.85 -4.58
N LYS A 796 -33.83 -10.21 -4.25
CA LYS A 796 -33.07 -9.33 -5.15
C LYS A 796 -31.57 -9.61 -5.07
N PRO A 797 -30.80 -9.33 -6.14
CA PRO A 797 -29.34 -9.35 -6.07
C PRO A 797 -28.84 -8.32 -5.04
N VAL A 798 -27.87 -8.69 -4.21
CA VAL A 798 -27.26 -7.78 -3.22
C VAL A 798 -25.75 -7.82 -3.33
N ARG A 799 -25.13 -6.64 -3.52
CA ARG A 799 -23.69 -6.44 -3.55
C ARG A 799 -23.19 -5.65 -2.35
N MET A 800 -22.10 -6.08 -1.74
CA MET A 800 -21.37 -5.29 -0.74
C MET A 800 -19.90 -5.16 -1.13
N VAL A 801 -19.38 -3.92 -1.04
CA VAL A 801 -17.97 -3.58 -1.24
C VAL A 801 -17.53 -2.69 -0.09
N LEU A 802 -16.71 -3.21 0.83
CA LEU A 802 -16.31 -2.43 2.00
C LEU A 802 -15.40 -1.27 1.60
N PRO A 803 -15.61 -0.05 2.16
CA PRO A 803 -14.62 1.00 2.09
C PRO A 803 -13.36 0.59 2.86
N LEU A 804 -12.19 1.10 2.49
CA LEU A 804 -10.91 0.73 3.12
C LEU A 804 -10.93 0.86 4.65
N SER A 805 -11.49 1.95 5.19
CA SER A 805 -11.59 2.17 6.64
C SER A 805 -12.41 1.10 7.35
N GLY A 806 -13.65 0.85 6.90
CA GLY A 806 -14.50 -0.21 7.45
C GLY A 806 -13.88 -1.60 7.28
N ASN A 807 -13.18 -1.83 6.16
CA ASN A 807 -12.44 -3.07 5.88
C ASN A 807 -11.28 -3.27 6.87
N MET A 808 -10.58 -2.21 7.28
CA MET A 808 -9.50 -2.23 8.27
C MET A 808 -10.01 -2.32 9.69
N GLU A 809 -11.17 -1.75 10.01
CA GLU A 809 -11.77 -1.82 11.34
C GLU A 809 -12.37 -3.21 11.63
N ILE A 810 -13.06 -3.83 10.65
CA ILE A 810 -13.75 -5.12 10.86
C ILE A 810 -12.82 -6.34 10.75
N ALA A 811 -11.83 -6.29 9.87
CA ALA A 811 -11.00 -7.46 9.57
C ALA A 811 -9.83 -7.58 10.55
N GLY A 812 -9.55 -8.81 10.97
CA GLY A 812 -8.36 -9.19 11.74
C GLY A 812 -7.04 -8.79 11.11
N LYS A 813 -5.99 -8.74 11.93
CA LYS A 813 -4.61 -8.43 11.51
C LYS A 813 -3.73 -9.68 11.62
N ARG A 814 -2.47 -9.59 11.18
CA ARG A 814 -1.39 -10.48 11.65
C ARG A 814 -1.34 -10.44 13.17
N PHE A 815 -1.07 -11.59 13.79
CA PHE A 815 -0.91 -11.71 15.24
C PHE A 815 0.21 -10.79 15.75
N ALA A 816 -0.04 -10.05 16.82
CA ALA A 816 1.05 -9.51 17.64
C ALA A 816 1.61 -10.64 18.51
N VAL A 817 2.91 -10.61 18.74
CA VAL A 817 3.61 -11.63 19.53
C VAL A 817 4.52 -10.96 20.55
N ARG A 818 4.58 -11.53 21.75
CA ARG A 818 5.55 -11.18 22.78
C ARG A 818 6.25 -12.45 23.22
N ASP A 819 7.58 -12.46 23.17
CA ASP A 819 8.39 -13.61 23.56
C ASP A 819 9.21 -13.29 24.82
N GLU A 820 9.15 -14.13 25.84
CA GLU A 820 10.04 -14.07 27.03
C GLU A 820 10.98 -15.27 27.01
N TYR A 821 12.27 -15.07 27.23
CA TYR A 821 13.22 -16.17 27.17
C TYR A 821 14.39 -16.07 28.16
N GLU A 822 14.96 -17.25 28.42
CA GLU A 822 16.25 -17.47 29.06
C GLU A 822 17.06 -18.44 28.20
N VAL A 823 18.28 -18.05 27.84
CA VAL A 823 19.19 -18.85 27.01
C VAL A 823 20.56 -18.98 27.68
N GLY A 824 21.05 -20.22 27.80
CA GLY A 824 22.40 -20.51 28.26
C GLY A 824 23.31 -20.84 27.08
N VAL A 825 24.48 -20.20 27.01
CA VAL A 825 25.43 -20.36 25.89
C VAL A 825 26.84 -20.71 26.37
N ASP A 826 27.62 -21.35 25.48
CA ASP A 826 29.06 -21.54 25.66
C ASP A 826 29.88 -20.32 25.20
N GLU A 827 31.21 -20.45 25.23
CA GLU A 827 32.17 -19.40 24.83
C GLU A 827 32.11 -19.00 23.34
N LYS A 828 31.54 -19.86 22.48
CA LYS A 828 31.35 -19.60 21.05
C LYS A 828 29.94 -19.10 20.73
N GLY A 829 29.11 -18.86 21.75
CA GLY A 829 27.70 -18.49 21.58
C GLY A 829 26.81 -19.65 21.14
N LYS A 830 27.25 -20.91 21.26
CA LYS A 830 26.41 -22.08 21.01
C LYS A 830 25.40 -22.23 22.15
N ILE A 831 24.13 -22.38 21.80
CA ILE A 831 23.02 -22.57 22.74
C ILE A 831 23.13 -23.96 23.35
N LEU A 832 23.20 -23.99 24.68
CA LEU A 832 23.15 -25.19 25.50
C LEU A 832 21.70 -25.53 25.88
N TYR A 833 20.89 -24.50 26.17
CA TYR A 833 19.43 -24.59 26.32
C TYR A 833 18.75 -23.27 26.01
N LEU A 834 17.47 -23.34 25.64
CA LEU A 834 16.57 -22.21 25.50
C LEU A 834 15.25 -22.53 26.20
N LYS A 835 14.81 -21.66 27.10
CA LYS A 835 13.45 -21.67 27.66
C LYS A 835 12.72 -20.44 27.19
N ALA A 836 11.58 -20.59 26.52
CA ALA A 836 10.82 -19.45 26.04
C ALA A 836 9.30 -19.60 26.26
N LYS A 837 8.63 -18.47 26.51
CA LYS A 837 7.18 -18.33 26.46
C LYS A 837 6.81 -17.41 25.30
N VAL A 838 5.92 -17.90 24.45
CA VAL A 838 5.46 -17.20 23.24
C VAL A 838 4.01 -16.80 23.44
N PHE A 839 3.76 -15.51 23.67
CA PHE A 839 2.42 -14.96 23.84
C PHE A 839 1.91 -14.44 22.50
N GLN A 840 0.86 -15.06 21.96
CA GLN A 840 0.29 -14.69 20.66
C GLN A 840 -1.10 -14.08 20.85
N ASP A 841 -1.26 -12.82 20.44
CA ASP A 841 -2.54 -12.11 20.52
C ASP A 841 -3.52 -12.60 19.45
N ALA A 842 -4.60 -13.23 19.89
CA ALA A 842 -5.66 -13.76 19.04
C ALA A 842 -6.74 -12.71 18.69
N GLY A 843 -6.74 -11.54 19.34
CA GLY A 843 -7.89 -10.63 19.32
C GLY A 843 -9.01 -11.13 20.22
N CYS A 844 -10.27 -10.88 19.86
CA CYS A 844 -11.40 -11.19 20.73
C CYS A 844 -11.74 -12.68 20.88
N ASN A 845 -11.20 -13.57 20.03
CA ASN A 845 -11.45 -15.01 20.08
C ASN A 845 -10.23 -15.83 19.63
N LEU A 846 -10.25 -17.14 19.90
CA LEU A 846 -9.11 -18.05 19.69
C LEU A 846 -9.12 -18.78 18.33
N ASN A 847 -10.08 -18.50 17.45
CA ASN A 847 -10.39 -19.32 16.28
C ASN A 847 -9.21 -19.54 15.31
N ASP A 848 -8.48 -18.47 14.98
CA ASP A 848 -7.42 -18.51 13.98
C ASP A 848 -6.00 -18.56 14.60
N SER A 849 -5.85 -18.50 15.93
CA SER A 849 -4.53 -18.38 16.57
C SER A 849 -3.84 -19.71 16.89
N GLN A 850 -4.53 -20.84 16.83
CA GLN A 850 -4.00 -22.18 17.11
C GLN A 850 -3.65 -22.97 15.84
N ARG A 851 -2.56 -23.73 15.87
CA ARG A 851 -2.28 -24.82 14.91
C ARG A 851 -2.01 -26.12 15.69
N THR A 852 -2.78 -27.17 15.40
CA THR A 852 -2.70 -28.51 16.03
C THR A 852 -2.74 -28.49 17.57
N MET A 853 -1.61 -28.31 18.24
CA MET A 853 -1.45 -28.47 19.70
C MET A 853 -0.64 -27.33 20.37
N ASN A 854 -0.22 -26.30 19.64
CA ASN A 854 0.49 -25.12 20.17
C ASN A 854 0.00 -23.83 19.48
N THR A 855 0.48 -22.65 19.91
CA THR A 855 0.30 -21.42 19.12
C THR A 855 1.00 -21.56 17.78
N THR A 856 0.51 -20.86 16.75
CA THR A 856 1.10 -20.95 15.41
C THR A 856 2.56 -20.50 15.41
N THR A 857 2.91 -19.45 16.17
CA THR A 857 4.30 -18.99 16.30
C THR A 857 5.20 -20.03 16.98
N ALA A 858 4.80 -20.56 18.14
CA ALA A 858 5.61 -21.52 18.89
C ALA A 858 5.93 -22.79 18.07
N HIS A 859 5.03 -23.21 17.18
CA HIS A 859 5.24 -24.33 16.26
C HIS A 859 6.47 -24.13 15.32
N PHE A 860 6.78 -22.89 14.94
CA PHE A 860 7.88 -22.58 14.03
C PHE A 860 9.19 -22.16 14.75
N THR A 861 9.23 -22.17 16.08
CA THR A 861 10.40 -21.74 16.89
C THR A 861 11.53 -22.79 16.88
N HIS A 862 12.03 -23.11 15.68
CA HIS A 862 13.23 -23.91 15.44
C HIS A 862 14.06 -23.37 14.25
N SER A 863 13.42 -22.99 13.13
CA SER A 863 14.08 -22.49 11.91
C SER A 863 15.29 -23.37 11.51
N VAL A 864 16.47 -22.79 11.28
CA VAL A 864 17.70 -23.49 10.88
C VAL A 864 18.54 -24.00 12.05
N TYR A 865 18.10 -23.81 13.29
CA TYR A 865 18.90 -24.04 14.50
C TYR A 865 18.61 -25.40 15.15
N ASP A 866 19.60 -25.95 15.86
CA ASP A 866 19.42 -27.16 16.65
C ASP A 866 18.52 -26.88 17.87
N SER A 867 17.25 -27.26 17.76
CA SER A 867 16.24 -27.08 18.81
C SER A 867 16.12 -28.26 19.77
N SER A 868 17.08 -29.19 19.76
CA SER A 868 17.03 -30.41 20.60
C SER A 868 16.93 -30.09 22.09
N THR A 869 17.46 -28.95 22.55
CA THR A 869 17.43 -28.48 23.95
C THR A 869 16.49 -27.30 24.19
N PHE A 870 15.60 -26.98 23.23
CA PHE A 870 14.63 -25.90 23.38
C PHE A 870 13.38 -26.38 24.11
N GLU A 871 12.88 -25.56 25.03
CA GLU A 871 11.61 -25.71 25.75
C GLU A 871 10.75 -24.46 25.45
N ILE A 872 9.77 -24.61 24.56
CA ILE A 872 8.94 -23.50 24.07
C ILE A 872 7.49 -23.71 24.51
N VAL A 873 6.92 -22.73 25.22
CA VAL A 873 5.53 -22.76 25.67
C VAL A 873 4.74 -21.66 24.97
N GLY A 874 3.81 -22.03 24.09
CA GLY A 874 2.90 -21.08 23.46
C GLY A 874 1.68 -20.80 24.32
N GLN A 875 1.30 -19.52 24.40
CA GLN A 875 0.11 -19.04 25.10
C GLN A 875 -0.69 -18.13 24.17
N GLN A 876 -1.97 -18.42 24.01
CA GLN A 876 -2.88 -17.52 23.30
C GLN A 876 -3.36 -16.43 24.26
N ILE A 877 -3.50 -15.21 23.75
CA ILE A 877 -4.02 -14.08 24.51
C ILE A 877 -5.26 -13.52 23.83
N LYS A 878 -6.25 -13.14 24.64
CA LYS A 878 -7.42 -12.39 24.17
C LYS A 878 -7.31 -10.89 24.47
N THR A 879 -7.47 -10.08 23.43
CA THR A 879 -7.59 -8.61 23.51
C THR A 879 -8.95 -8.16 23.01
N ASP A 880 -9.34 -6.93 23.34
CA ASP A 880 -10.61 -6.30 22.90
C ASP A 880 -10.45 -5.70 21.49
N THR A 881 -9.80 -6.44 20.60
CA THR A 881 -9.57 -6.10 19.18
C THR A 881 -10.21 -7.14 18.27
N ALA A 882 -10.45 -6.78 17.00
CA ALA A 882 -10.99 -7.73 16.02
C ALA A 882 -10.12 -9.01 15.98
N SER A 883 -10.75 -10.18 15.94
CA SER A 883 -10.07 -11.48 15.85
C SER A 883 -8.98 -11.45 14.79
N ASN A 884 -7.72 -11.59 15.22
CA ASN A 884 -6.59 -11.65 14.31
C ASN A 884 -6.70 -12.90 13.45
N THR A 885 -6.12 -12.87 12.26
CA THR A 885 -6.27 -13.94 11.29
C THR A 885 -4.99 -14.16 10.51
N TRP A 886 -4.98 -15.19 9.68
CA TRP A 886 -3.85 -15.60 8.86
C TRP A 886 -3.30 -14.43 8.05
N CYS A 887 -1.99 -14.18 8.14
CA CYS A 887 -1.24 -13.26 7.29
C CYS A 887 -0.02 -13.98 6.74
N ARG A 888 0.36 -13.73 5.47
CA ARG A 888 1.43 -14.43 4.73
C ARG A 888 2.66 -14.73 5.61
N GLY A 889 3.04 -16.00 5.76
CA GLY A 889 4.03 -16.43 6.76
C GLY A 889 3.47 -16.42 8.19
N PRO A 890 2.29 -17.04 8.44
CA PRO A 890 1.63 -16.96 9.74
C PRO A 890 2.42 -17.74 10.79
N GLY A 891 2.86 -17.07 11.85
CA GLY A 891 3.66 -17.63 12.94
C GLY A 891 5.13 -17.84 12.58
N SER A 892 5.45 -18.25 11.35
CA SER A 892 6.84 -18.46 10.92
C SER A 892 7.65 -17.17 10.90
N THR A 893 7.05 -16.04 10.52
CA THR A 893 7.74 -14.76 10.42
C THR A 893 8.12 -14.25 11.81
N GLU A 894 7.18 -14.37 12.73
CA GLU A 894 7.35 -14.01 14.12
C GLU A 894 8.38 -14.93 14.79
N ALA A 895 8.28 -16.25 14.58
CA ALA A 895 9.21 -17.22 15.15
C ALA A 895 10.65 -17.09 14.63
N VAL A 896 10.83 -16.86 13.33
CA VAL A 896 12.15 -16.59 12.75
C VAL A 896 12.72 -15.31 13.33
N ALA A 897 11.95 -14.22 13.37
CA ALA A 897 12.43 -12.96 13.93
C ALA A 897 12.82 -13.09 15.41
N PHE A 898 12.07 -13.86 16.19
CA PHE A 898 12.40 -14.18 17.58
C PHE A 898 13.74 -14.92 17.72
N LEU A 899 13.95 -15.99 16.95
CA LEU A 899 15.20 -16.75 16.99
C LEU A 899 16.39 -15.90 16.51
N GLU A 900 16.19 -15.10 15.47
CA GLU A 900 17.24 -14.21 14.99
C GLU A 900 17.57 -13.10 15.98
N GLU A 901 16.60 -12.58 16.72
CA GLU A 901 16.85 -11.63 17.82
C GLU A 901 17.72 -12.27 18.91
N ILE A 902 17.44 -13.52 19.28
CA ILE A 902 18.29 -14.27 20.22
C ILE A 902 19.72 -14.40 19.69
N MET A 903 19.90 -14.71 18.40
CA MET A 903 21.23 -14.83 17.79
C MET A 903 21.99 -13.50 17.80
N GLU A 904 21.33 -12.40 17.43
CA GLU A 904 21.91 -11.05 17.48
C GLU A 904 22.24 -10.63 18.91
N ARG A 905 21.40 -10.99 19.86
CA ARG A 905 21.64 -10.71 21.28
C ARG A 905 22.82 -11.49 21.82
N ILE A 906 22.90 -12.80 21.54
CA ILE A 906 24.05 -13.62 21.92
C ILE A 906 25.33 -13.00 21.34
N ALA A 907 25.31 -12.62 20.07
CA ALA A 907 26.45 -11.99 19.41
C ALA A 907 26.86 -10.66 20.09
N GLY A 908 25.91 -9.77 20.35
CA GLY A 908 26.17 -8.49 21.02
C GLY A 908 26.61 -8.62 22.47
N GLU A 909 26.06 -9.59 23.21
CA GLU A 909 26.37 -9.82 24.62
C GLU A 909 27.66 -10.62 24.87
N MET A 910 28.10 -11.40 23.88
CA MET A 910 29.36 -12.16 23.90
C MET A 910 30.47 -11.49 23.09
N ASN A 911 30.16 -10.37 22.39
CA ASN A 911 31.06 -9.69 21.46
C ASN A 911 31.61 -10.62 20.35
N LEU A 912 30.71 -11.39 19.74
CA LEU A 912 30.97 -12.32 18.65
C LEU A 912 30.39 -11.78 17.34
N ASP A 913 30.85 -12.32 16.21
CA ASP A 913 30.22 -12.03 14.92
C ASP A 913 28.84 -12.72 14.82
N PRO A 914 27.76 -12.00 14.45
CA PRO A 914 26.43 -12.58 14.38
C PRO A 914 26.29 -13.74 13.39
N LEU A 915 27.08 -13.79 12.30
CA LEU A 915 27.04 -14.90 11.35
C LEU A 915 27.73 -16.15 11.93
N GLU A 916 28.84 -15.97 12.65
CA GLU A 916 29.52 -17.08 13.33
C GLU A 916 28.65 -17.70 14.43
N VAL A 917 27.92 -16.88 15.21
CA VAL A 917 26.95 -17.37 16.20
C VAL A 917 25.84 -18.18 15.52
N ARG A 918 25.29 -17.71 14.39
CA ARG A 918 24.30 -18.48 13.62
C ARG A 918 24.84 -19.83 13.16
N LEU A 919 26.03 -19.84 12.55
CA LEU A 919 26.68 -21.06 12.06
C LEU A 919 26.96 -22.07 13.18
N ALA A 920 27.37 -21.61 14.36
CA ALA A 920 27.63 -22.45 15.52
C ALA A 920 26.37 -23.16 16.07
N ASN A 921 25.18 -22.61 15.77
CA ASN A 921 23.89 -23.09 16.27
C ASN A 921 23.07 -23.88 15.24
N MET A 922 23.53 -24.00 14.00
CA MET A 922 22.81 -24.76 12.96
C MET A 922 22.88 -26.27 13.23
N TYR A 923 21.80 -26.99 12.93
CA TYR A 923 21.84 -28.46 12.96
C TYR A 923 22.71 -29.00 11.80
N ALA A 924 23.45 -30.09 12.07
CA ALA A 924 24.56 -30.51 11.21
C ALA A 924 24.20 -31.45 10.04
N VAL A 925 23.08 -32.20 10.14
CA VAL A 925 22.73 -33.27 9.19
C VAL A 925 21.78 -32.75 8.12
N ASP A 926 22.07 -32.97 6.83
CA ASP A 926 21.22 -32.60 5.69
C ASP A 926 20.80 -31.12 5.62
N ASN A 927 21.65 -30.23 6.16
CA ASN A 927 21.43 -28.79 6.14
C ASN A 927 22.20 -28.13 4.98
N PRO A 928 21.53 -27.62 3.94
CA PRO A 928 22.22 -26.94 2.83
C PRO A 928 22.59 -25.49 3.14
N VAL A 929 22.08 -24.91 4.23
CA VAL A 929 22.21 -23.49 4.54
C VAL A 929 23.66 -23.01 4.63
N PRO A 930 24.62 -23.72 5.29
CA PRO A 930 26.01 -23.27 5.31
C PRO A 930 26.63 -23.09 3.91
N ALA A 931 26.33 -24.01 2.98
CA ALA A 931 26.79 -23.90 1.59
C ALA A 931 26.06 -22.78 0.83
N MET A 932 24.77 -22.58 1.09
CA MET A 932 24.00 -21.47 0.53
C MET A 932 24.51 -20.11 1.03
N ILE A 933 24.90 -20.02 2.31
CA ILE A 933 25.53 -18.82 2.87
C ILE A 933 26.86 -18.56 2.17
N ALA A 934 27.69 -19.58 1.96
CA ALA A 934 28.95 -19.43 1.24
C ALA A 934 28.74 -18.91 -0.19
N ASP A 935 27.80 -19.47 -0.94
CA ASP A 935 27.42 -19.02 -2.29
C ASP A 935 26.89 -17.58 -2.27
N LEU A 936 26.00 -17.25 -1.33
CA LEU A 936 25.46 -15.90 -1.19
C LEU A 936 26.55 -14.89 -0.80
N LYS A 937 27.48 -15.24 0.08
CA LYS A 937 28.62 -14.37 0.44
C LYS A 937 29.45 -14.00 -0.78
N GLU A 938 29.71 -14.96 -1.66
CA GLU A 938 30.43 -14.73 -2.92
C GLU A 938 29.63 -13.84 -3.86
N LYS A 939 28.38 -14.23 -4.19
CA LYS A 939 27.49 -13.48 -5.09
C LYS A 939 27.21 -12.05 -4.63
N ALA A 940 27.11 -11.86 -3.32
CA ALA A 940 26.73 -10.59 -2.70
C ALA A 940 27.93 -9.71 -2.31
N ASP A 941 29.16 -10.16 -2.52
CA ASP A 941 30.40 -9.50 -2.07
C ASP A 941 30.39 -9.20 -0.56
N TYR A 942 29.89 -10.13 0.27
CA TYR A 942 29.57 -9.88 1.68
C TYR A 942 30.75 -9.32 2.47
N ASP A 943 31.90 -10.00 2.45
CA ASP A 943 33.06 -9.61 3.26
C ASP A 943 33.61 -8.23 2.83
N ALA A 944 33.65 -7.96 1.51
CA ALA A 944 34.10 -6.69 0.97
C ALA A 944 33.14 -5.54 1.32
N ARG A 945 31.82 -5.78 1.29
CA ARG A 945 30.81 -4.79 1.68
C ARG A 945 30.83 -4.53 3.18
N LYS A 946 30.99 -5.56 4.01
CA LYS A 946 31.15 -5.41 5.45
C LYS A 946 32.34 -4.51 5.79
N ALA A 947 33.49 -4.73 5.15
CA ALA A 947 34.66 -3.86 5.31
C ALA A 947 34.39 -2.40 4.87
N LYS A 948 33.72 -2.19 3.73
CA LYS A 948 33.32 -0.85 3.26
C LYS A 948 32.33 -0.16 4.19
N VAL A 949 31.43 -0.91 4.82
CA VAL A 949 30.48 -0.39 5.82
C VAL A 949 31.23 0.08 7.06
N GLU A 950 32.20 -0.70 7.56
CA GLU A 950 33.05 -0.31 8.69
C GLU A 950 33.88 0.95 8.37
N GLU A 951 34.49 1.00 7.19
CA GLU A 951 35.22 2.18 6.70
C GLU A 951 34.31 3.40 6.62
N PHE A 952 33.16 3.29 5.95
CA PHE A 952 32.18 4.36 5.83
C PHE A 952 31.75 4.87 7.21
N ASN A 953 31.46 3.96 8.14
CA ASN A 953 31.06 4.30 9.49
C ASN A 953 32.16 5.01 10.27
N SER A 954 33.43 4.62 10.10
CA SER A 954 34.56 5.28 10.77
C SER A 954 34.79 6.72 10.30
N LEU A 955 34.31 7.06 9.09
CA LEU A 955 34.49 8.36 8.45
C LEU A 955 33.28 9.29 8.60
N ASN A 956 32.13 8.80 9.07
CA ASN A 956 30.88 9.55 9.05
C ASN A 956 30.12 9.45 10.38
N ARG A 957 29.87 10.59 11.05
CA ARG A 957 29.09 10.67 12.30
C ARG A 957 27.59 10.56 12.06
N TRP A 958 27.08 11.25 11.04
CA TRP A 958 25.66 11.53 10.86
C TRP A 958 24.97 10.62 9.85
N LYS A 959 25.74 9.86 9.08
CA LYS A 959 25.23 8.77 8.25
C LYS A 959 25.95 7.50 8.62
N LYS A 960 25.19 6.43 8.87
CA LYS A 960 25.72 5.12 9.20
C LYS A 960 25.17 4.06 8.27
N ARG A 961 25.99 3.08 7.94
CA ARG A 961 25.60 1.89 7.20
C ARG A 961 25.64 0.66 8.08
N GLY A 962 24.83 -0.31 7.73
CA GLY A 962 24.87 -1.63 8.34
C GLY A 962 24.51 -2.69 7.34
N VAL A 963 25.02 -3.90 7.58
CA VAL A 963 24.85 -5.05 6.70
C VAL A 963 24.56 -6.28 7.54
N SER A 964 23.53 -7.04 7.20
CA SER A 964 23.12 -8.25 7.91
C SER A 964 22.83 -9.37 6.93
N LEU A 965 23.04 -10.62 7.36
CA LEU A 965 22.74 -11.85 6.63
C LEU A 965 21.92 -12.77 7.54
N VAL A 966 20.72 -13.13 7.09
CA VAL A 966 19.77 -13.97 7.83
C VAL A 966 19.42 -15.22 7.02
N PRO A 967 19.65 -16.43 7.57
CA PRO A 967 19.17 -17.68 7.00
C PRO A 967 17.76 -18.03 7.46
N VAL A 968 17.04 -18.82 6.66
CA VAL A 968 15.69 -19.30 6.98
C VAL A 968 15.51 -20.76 6.53
N GLN A 969 14.83 -21.53 7.36
CA GLN A 969 14.17 -22.78 7.00
C GLN A 969 12.66 -22.56 7.14
N TYR A 970 11.89 -22.99 6.15
CA TYR A 970 10.44 -23.01 6.19
C TYR A 970 9.94 -24.45 6.01
N PRO A 971 9.32 -25.09 7.01
CA PRO A 971 8.78 -26.43 6.87
C PRO A 971 7.50 -26.43 6.02
N PHE A 972 7.43 -27.39 5.09
CA PHE A 972 6.31 -27.55 4.18
C PHE A 972 5.71 -28.95 4.32
N ASP A 973 4.40 -29.01 4.55
CA ASP A 973 3.63 -30.24 4.71
C ASP A 973 2.34 -30.19 3.89
N PHE A 974 1.89 -31.35 3.40
CA PHE A 974 0.72 -31.50 2.54
C PHE A 974 -0.54 -31.89 3.33
N TRP A 975 -1.61 -31.13 3.15
CA TRP A 975 -2.90 -31.40 3.78
C TRP A 975 -4.10 -30.90 2.96
N GLY A 976 -5.27 -31.38 3.35
CA GLY A 976 -6.54 -31.01 2.73
C GLY A 976 -6.83 -31.77 1.44
N VAL A 977 -8.00 -31.50 0.88
CA VAL A 977 -8.46 -32.07 -0.40
C VAL A 977 -8.58 -30.97 -1.44
N ARG A 978 -8.04 -31.21 -2.64
CA ARG A 978 -8.07 -30.23 -3.74
C ARG A 978 -8.41 -30.89 -5.08
N PRO A 979 -9.68 -30.85 -5.49
CA PRO A 979 -10.15 -31.44 -6.75
C PRO A 979 -9.74 -30.61 -7.98
N VAL A 980 -9.53 -31.31 -9.09
CA VAL A 980 -9.28 -30.80 -10.44
C VAL A 980 -10.11 -31.61 -11.42
N VAL A 981 -10.65 -30.93 -12.45
CA VAL A 981 -11.26 -31.55 -13.63
C VAL A 981 -10.57 -31.01 -14.88
N VAL A 982 -10.18 -31.92 -15.77
CA VAL A 982 -9.61 -31.62 -17.10
C VAL A 982 -10.53 -32.22 -18.16
N SER A 983 -10.94 -31.41 -19.13
CA SER A 983 -11.80 -31.83 -20.25
C SER A 983 -11.18 -31.45 -21.58
N VAL A 984 -11.07 -32.41 -22.50
CA VAL A 984 -10.64 -32.20 -23.89
C VAL A 984 -11.85 -32.18 -24.82
N TYR A 985 -11.96 -31.14 -25.66
CA TYR A 985 -13.08 -30.97 -26.58
C TYR A 985 -12.81 -31.61 -27.94
N GLN A 986 -13.69 -32.50 -28.38
CA GLN A 986 -13.54 -33.22 -29.66
C GLN A 986 -13.58 -32.33 -30.92
N ILE A 987 -14.24 -31.17 -30.82
CA ILE A 987 -14.43 -30.26 -31.95
C ILE A 987 -13.07 -29.76 -32.48
N ASP A 988 -12.18 -29.34 -31.57
CA ASP A 988 -10.94 -28.64 -31.88
C ASP A 988 -9.70 -29.12 -31.11
N GLY A 989 -9.85 -30.07 -30.18
CA GLY A 989 -8.79 -30.57 -29.29
C GLY A 989 -8.42 -29.62 -28.15
N SER A 990 -9.14 -28.52 -27.95
CA SER A 990 -8.88 -27.58 -26.84
C SER A 990 -9.10 -28.26 -25.48
N VAL A 991 -8.43 -27.73 -24.45
CA VAL A 991 -8.49 -28.27 -23.09
C VAL A 991 -9.03 -27.21 -22.14
N ALA A 992 -10.04 -27.56 -21.34
CA ALA A 992 -10.51 -26.75 -20.23
C ALA A 992 -10.17 -27.40 -18.89
N ILE A 993 -9.78 -26.58 -17.92
CA ILE A 993 -9.48 -27.00 -16.56
C ILE A 993 -10.27 -26.15 -15.58
N SER A 994 -10.88 -26.80 -14.60
CA SER A 994 -11.43 -26.15 -13.41
C SER A 994 -10.92 -26.87 -12.17
N HIS A 995 -10.74 -26.17 -11.06
CA HIS A 995 -10.13 -26.73 -9.86
C HIS A 995 -10.60 -26.04 -8.57
N GLY A 996 -10.30 -26.65 -7.42
CA GLY A 996 -10.66 -26.12 -6.09
C GLY A 996 -9.78 -24.98 -5.55
N GLY A 997 -8.67 -24.63 -6.21
CA GLY A 997 -7.81 -23.50 -5.80
C GLY A 997 -8.33 -22.14 -6.23
N VAL A 998 -7.84 -21.07 -5.60
CA VAL A 998 -8.19 -19.69 -5.92
C VAL A 998 -6.97 -18.89 -6.39
N GLU A 999 -7.06 -18.29 -7.57
CA GLU A 999 -6.05 -17.36 -8.10
C GLU A 999 -6.16 -16.00 -7.40
N MET A 1000 -5.11 -15.57 -6.73
CA MET A 1000 -5.04 -14.29 -6.00
C MET A 1000 -3.81 -13.45 -6.36
N GLY A 1001 -3.08 -13.87 -7.41
CA GLY A 1001 -1.90 -13.21 -7.92
C GLY A 1001 -0.67 -14.10 -8.03
N GLN A 1002 -0.67 -15.24 -7.33
CA GLN A 1002 0.44 -16.16 -7.19
C GLN A 1002 0.72 -17.02 -8.43
N GLY A 1003 -0.04 -16.85 -9.51
CA GLY A 1003 0.16 -17.58 -10.77
C GLY A 1003 -0.18 -19.07 -10.66
N LEU A 1004 -1.12 -19.42 -9.79
CA LEU A 1004 -1.60 -20.78 -9.61
C LEU A 1004 -2.22 -21.33 -10.90
N ASN A 1005 -3.02 -20.52 -11.59
CA ASN A 1005 -3.60 -20.88 -12.88
C ASN A 1005 -2.53 -21.09 -13.96
N THR A 1006 -1.46 -20.29 -13.93
CA THR A 1006 -0.33 -20.40 -14.87
C THR A 1006 0.41 -21.73 -14.67
N LYS A 1007 0.74 -22.08 -13.43
CA LYS A 1007 1.40 -23.36 -13.10
C LYS A 1007 0.55 -24.56 -13.51
N VAL A 1008 -0.75 -24.54 -13.20
CA VAL A 1008 -1.69 -25.60 -13.62
C VAL A 1008 -1.74 -25.73 -15.15
N ALA A 1009 -1.80 -24.61 -15.87
CA ALA A 1009 -1.80 -24.61 -17.34
C ALA A 1009 -0.50 -25.17 -17.93
N GLN A 1010 0.66 -24.79 -17.38
CA GLN A 1010 1.98 -25.31 -17.80
C GLN A 1010 2.08 -26.83 -17.58
N VAL A 1011 1.59 -27.33 -16.45
CA VAL A 1011 1.55 -28.77 -16.17
C VAL A 1011 0.69 -29.51 -17.19
N ALA A 1012 -0.53 -29.04 -17.45
CA ALA A 1012 -1.41 -29.70 -18.41
C ALA A 1012 -0.83 -29.69 -19.84
N ALA A 1013 -0.30 -28.54 -20.27
CA ALA A 1013 0.33 -28.39 -21.57
C ALA A 1013 1.55 -29.32 -21.73
N HIS A 1014 2.41 -29.41 -20.71
CA HIS A 1014 3.56 -30.32 -20.70
C HIS A 1014 3.14 -31.79 -20.83
N PHE A 1015 2.23 -32.27 -19.99
CA PHE A 1015 1.85 -33.69 -20.00
C PHE A 1015 1.10 -34.08 -21.28
N LEU A 1016 0.22 -33.21 -21.79
CA LEU A 1016 -0.54 -33.49 -23.02
C LEU A 1016 0.26 -33.24 -24.31
N GLY A 1017 1.44 -32.60 -24.23
CA GLY A 1017 2.25 -32.25 -25.39
C GLY A 1017 1.61 -31.16 -26.25
N LEU A 1018 0.97 -30.16 -25.62
CA LEU A 1018 0.19 -29.11 -26.29
C LEU A 1018 0.77 -27.72 -26.04
N PRO A 1019 0.56 -26.76 -26.96
CA PRO A 1019 0.87 -25.36 -26.67
C PRO A 1019 -0.08 -24.81 -25.60
N LEU A 1020 0.43 -23.89 -24.76
CA LEU A 1020 -0.36 -23.22 -23.71
C LEU A 1020 -1.64 -22.55 -24.23
N SER A 1021 -1.64 -22.08 -25.48
CA SER A 1021 -2.80 -21.46 -26.13
C SER A 1021 -4.00 -22.40 -26.29
N MET A 1022 -3.80 -23.72 -26.19
CA MET A 1022 -4.89 -24.71 -26.17
C MET A 1022 -5.47 -24.96 -24.78
N ILE A 1023 -4.87 -24.42 -23.71
CA ILE A 1023 -5.31 -24.65 -22.33
C ILE A 1023 -6.09 -23.44 -21.82
N SER A 1024 -7.30 -23.67 -21.32
CA SER A 1024 -8.19 -22.64 -20.76
C SER A 1024 -8.55 -22.95 -19.31
N ILE A 1025 -8.11 -22.10 -18.38
CA ILE A 1025 -8.53 -22.19 -16.98
C ILE A 1025 -9.89 -21.50 -16.79
N LYS A 1026 -10.86 -22.24 -16.26
CA LYS A 1026 -12.22 -21.79 -15.93
C LYS A 1026 -12.28 -21.29 -14.47
N PRO A 1027 -13.30 -20.49 -14.09
CA PRO A 1027 -13.47 -20.11 -12.69
C PRO A 1027 -13.55 -21.35 -11.78
N SER A 1028 -13.03 -21.21 -10.57
CA SER A 1028 -13.22 -22.20 -9.51
C SER A 1028 -14.65 -22.14 -9.03
N ASN A 1029 -15.29 -23.29 -8.89
CA ASN A 1029 -16.68 -23.39 -8.47
C ASN A 1029 -16.89 -24.65 -7.64
N ASN A 1030 -17.92 -24.66 -6.80
CA ASN A 1030 -18.20 -25.76 -5.88
C ASN A 1030 -18.90 -26.95 -6.52
N LEU A 1031 -19.41 -26.86 -7.75
CA LEU A 1031 -19.96 -28.01 -8.47
C LEU A 1031 -18.88 -29.05 -8.79
N ILE A 1032 -17.73 -28.58 -9.31
CA ILE A 1032 -16.59 -29.44 -9.62
C ILE A 1032 -15.61 -29.57 -8.44
N ALA A 1033 -15.69 -28.64 -7.48
CA ALA A 1033 -14.77 -28.56 -6.34
C ALA A 1033 -15.48 -28.52 -4.99
N ALA A 1034 -16.47 -29.39 -4.78
CA ALA A 1034 -17.11 -29.54 -3.47
C ALA A 1034 -16.06 -29.90 -2.39
N ASN A 1035 -16.23 -29.34 -1.19
CA ASN A 1035 -15.37 -29.58 -0.03
C ASN A 1035 -13.89 -29.20 -0.24
N ALA A 1036 -13.58 -28.36 -1.25
CA ALA A 1036 -12.21 -27.96 -1.53
C ALA A 1036 -11.61 -27.18 -0.35
N SER A 1037 -10.47 -27.66 0.14
CA SER A 1037 -9.74 -27.00 1.22
C SER A 1037 -9.20 -25.63 0.78
N VAL A 1038 -9.05 -24.73 1.74
CA VAL A 1038 -8.54 -23.36 1.54
C VAL A 1038 -7.28 -23.31 0.67
N THR A 1039 -7.20 -22.26 -0.15
CA THR A 1039 -5.95 -21.85 -0.81
C THR A 1039 -5.11 -21.02 0.16
N GLY A 1040 -4.13 -21.64 0.81
CA GLY A 1040 -3.22 -21.04 1.79
C GLY A 1040 -2.04 -21.98 2.10
N ALA A 1041 -1.21 -21.65 3.10
CA ALA A 1041 -0.03 -22.44 3.53
C ALA A 1041 0.96 -22.77 2.41
N SER A 1042 1.05 -21.90 1.40
CA SER A 1042 1.83 -22.09 0.17
C SER A 1042 1.53 -23.36 -0.64
N LEU A 1043 0.43 -24.05 -0.31
CA LEU A 1043 0.10 -25.41 -0.77
C LEU A 1043 -0.63 -25.49 -2.11
N GLY A 1044 -1.35 -24.42 -2.46
CA GLY A 1044 -2.33 -24.43 -3.54
C GLY A 1044 -1.76 -24.92 -4.88
N SER A 1045 -0.63 -24.35 -5.31
CA SER A 1045 -0.04 -24.69 -6.61
C SER A 1045 0.48 -26.13 -6.65
N GLU A 1046 1.15 -26.60 -5.60
CA GLU A 1046 1.69 -27.97 -5.53
C GLU A 1046 0.58 -29.01 -5.68
N SER A 1047 -0.43 -28.97 -4.79
CA SER A 1047 -1.53 -29.94 -4.80
C SER A 1047 -2.32 -29.95 -6.11
N LEU A 1048 -2.57 -28.79 -6.70
CA LEU A 1048 -3.35 -28.69 -7.94
C LEU A 1048 -2.56 -29.10 -9.16
N SER A 1049 -1.27 -28.77 -9.22
CA SER A 1049 -0.37 -29.29 -10.24
C SER A 1049 -0.31 -30.82 -10.18
N TYR A 1050 -0.26 -31.42 -8.99
CA TYR A 1050 -0.29 -32.87 -8.85
C TYR A 1050 -1.59 -33.46 -9.39
N ALA A 1051 -2.74 -32.96 -8.95
CA ALA A 1051 -4.04 -33.44 -9.41
C ALA A 1051 -4.24 -33.26 -10.93
N THR A 1052 -3.73 -32.15 -11.49
CA THR A 1052 -3.73 -31.89 -12.94
C THR A 1052 -2.88 -32.90 -13.69
N MET A 1053 -1.67 -33.20 -13.20
CA MET A 1053 -0.81 -34.25 -13.75
C MET A 1053 -1.55 -35.59 -13.79
N GLN A 1054 -2.24 -35.97 -12.71
CA GLN A 1054 -2.97 -37.24 -12.68
C GLN A 1054 -4.12 -37.27 -13.68
N CYS A 1055 -4.88 -36.17 -13.81
CA CYS A 1055 -5.92 -36.06 -14.83
C CYS A 1055 -5.34 -36.21 -16.26
N CYS A 1056 -4.20 -35.59 -16.54
CA CYS A 1056 -3.57 -35.69 -17.86
C CYS A 1056 -3.07 -37.12 -18.14
N LYS A 1057 -2.45 -37.79 -17.17
CA LYS A 1057 -2.02 -39.19 -17.28
C LYS A 1057 -3.19 -40.12 -17.58
N GLU A 1058 -4.33 -39.92 -16.91
CA GLU A 1058 -5.55 -40.69 -17.14
C GLU A 1058 -6.08 -40.49 -18.57
N ILE A 1059 -6.14 -39.25 -19.06
CA ILE A 1059 -6.55 -38.96 -20.44
C ILE A 1059 -5.61 -39.62 -21.46
N LEU A 1060 -4.30 -39.55 -21.25
CA LEU A 1060 -3.31 -40.17 -22.13
C LEU A 1060 -3.40 -41.71 -22.11
N SER A 1061 -3.67 -42.30 -20.94
CA SER A 1061 -3.92 -43.73 -20.81
C SER A 1061 -5.10 -44.18 -21.69
N ARG A 1062 -6.20 -43.42 -21.68
CA ARG A 1062 -7.37 -43.69 -22.53
C ARG A 1062 -7.09 -43.52 -24.02
N LEU A 1063 -6.23 -42.56 -24.38
CA LEU A 1063 -5.81 -42.32 -25.77
C LEU A 1063 -4.78 -43.35 -26.30
N SER A 1064 -4.14 -44.13 -25.43
CA SER A 1064 -3.07 -45.06 -25.81
C SER A 1064 -3.49 -46.07 -26.88
N VAL A 1065 -4.68 -46.67 -26.73
CA VAL A 1065 -5.25 -47.67 -27.66
C VAL A 1065 -5.45 -47.10 -29.07
N ILE A 1066 -5.75 -45.81 -29.17
CA ILE A 1066 -5.93 -45.11 -30.45
C ILE A 1066 -4.57 -44.75 -31.02
N LYS A 1067 -3.66 -44.24 -30.17
CA LYS A 1067 -2.31 -43.87 -30.57
C LYS A 1067 -1.52 -45.07 -31.09
N GLU A 1068 -1.74 -46.28 -30.56
CA GLU A 1068 -1.16 -47.51 -31.11
C GLU A 1068 -1.64 -47.82 -32.54
N LYS A 1069 -2.92 -47.52 -32.85
CA LYS A 1069 -3.50 -47.70 -34.20
C LYS A 1069 -3.16 -46.54 -35.14
N MET A 1070 -2.88 -45.37 -34.58
CA MET A 1070 -2.64 -44.10 -35.28
C MET A 1070 -1.39 -43.39 -34.72
N PRO A 1071 -0.18 -43.98 -34.84
CA PRO A 1071 1.03 -43.50 -34.17
C PRO A 1071 1.44 -42.08 -34.61
N ASP A 1072 1.17 -41.72 -35.86
CA ASP A 1072 1.54 -40.43 -36.46
C ASP A 1072 0.37 -39.43 -36.47
N ALA A 1073 -0.76 -39.74 -35.82
CA ALA A 1073 -1.91 -38.86 -35.83
C ALA A 1073 -1.69 -37.63 -34.94
N GLU A 1074 -1.96 -36.46 -35.51
CA GLU A 1074 -2.03 -35.20 -34.80
C GLU A 1074 -3.05 -35.25 -33.65
N TRP A 1075 -2.81 -34.47 -32.59
CA TRP A 1075 -3.66 -34.42 -31.41
C TRP A 1075 -5.16 -34.36 -31.72
N LYS A 1076 -5.56 -33.47 -32.64
CA LYS A 1076 -6.98 -33.28 -33.01
C LYS A 1076 -7.58 -34.54 -33.64
N ALA A 1077 -6.80 -35.30 -34.41
CA ALA A 1077 -7.26 -36.55 -35.00
C ALA A 1077 -7.44 -37.63 -33.93
N LEU A 1078 -6.50 -37.74 -32.99
CA LEU A 1078 -6.62 -38.66 -31.84
C LEU A 1078 -7.87 -38.38 -31.01
N VAL A 1079 -8.13 -37.10 -30.70
CA VAL A 1079 -9.30 -36.68 -29.91
C VAL A 1079 -10.61 -36.97 -30.66
N ARG A 1080 -10.67 -36.73 -31.98
CA ARG A 1080 -11.86 -37.05 -32.78
C ARG A 1080 -12.12 -38.54 -32.88
N GLU A 1081 -11.07 -39.32 -33.07
CA GLU A 1081 -11.19 -40.78 -33.10
C GLU A 1081 -11.62 -41.33 -31.74
N ALA A 1082 -11.11 -40.76 -30.65
CA ALA A 1082 -11.55 -41.11 -29.30
C ALA A 1082 -13.04 -40.85 -29.11
N HIS A 1083 -13.52 -39.71 -29.60
CA HIS A 1083 -14.94 -39.41 -29.57
C HIS A 1083 -15.77 -40.37 -30.43
N ALA A 1084 -15.28 -40.72 -31.64
CA ALA A 1084 -15.94 -41.69 -32.52
C ALA A 1084 -16.02 -43.10 -31.90
N GLN A 1085 -15.06 -43.46 -31.05
CA GLN A 1085 -15.05 -44.70 -30.26
C GLN A 1085 -15.69 -44.56 -28.88
N GLU A 1086 -16.41 -43.46 -28.60
CA GLU A 1086 -17.09 -43.22 -27.33
C GLU A 1086 -16.16 -43.22 -26.09
N ILE A 1087 -14.88 -42.91 -26.29
CA ILE A 1087 -13.89 -42.81 -25.21
C ILE A 1087 -13.99 -41.44 -24.53
N SER A 1088 -14.21 -41.44 -23.22
CA SER A 1088 -14.32 -40.21 -22.43
C SER A 1088 -12.98 -39.50 -22.28
N LEU A 1089 -12.91 -38.25 -22.72
CA LEU A 1089 -11.75 -37.36 -22.55
C LEU A 1089 -11.95 -36.28 -21.47
N THR A 1090 -12.81 -36.59 -20.49
CA THR A 1090 -12.88 -35.84 -19.23
C THR A 1090 -12.34 -36.69 -18.09
N ALA A 1091 -11.40 -36.14 -17.32
CA ALA A 1091 -10.85 -36.77 -16.14
C ALA A 1091 -10.94 -35.83 -14.94
N SER A 1092 -11.18 -36.40 -13.77
CA SER A 1092 -11.20 -35.70 -12.49
C SER A 1092 -10.29 -36.39 -11.49
N TYR A 1093 -9.55 -35.61 -10.71
CA TYR A 1093 -8.69 -36.12 -9.64
C TYR A 1093 -8.76 -35.20 -8.43
N THR A 1094 -8.77 -35.78 -7.24
CA THR A 1094 -8.72 -35.03 -5.98
C THR A 1094 -7.42 -35.32 -5.27
N PHE A 1095 -6.57 -34.30 -5.18
CA PHE A 1095 -5.36 -34.39 -4.36
C PHE A 1095 -5.75 -34.65 -2.90
N THR A 1096 -5.01 -35.53 -2.22
CA THR A 1096 -5.10 -35.80 -0.78
C THR A 1096 -3.71 -36.05 -0.18
N LYS A 1097 -3.57 -35.94 1.14
CA LYS A 1097 -2.31 -36.28 1.84
C LYS A 1097 -1.81 -37.72 1.67
N ARG A 1098 -2.62 -38.61 1.07
CA ARG A 1098 -2.26 -40.01 0.78
C ARG A 1098 -1.52 -40.15 -0.55
N ASP A 1099 -1.51 -39.11 -1.36
CA ASP A 1099 -0.76 -39.08 -2.60
C ASP A 1099 0.75 -39.17 -2.33
N ASN A 1100 1.50 -39.65 -3.32
CA ASN A 1100 2.94 -39.89 -3.19
C ASN A 1100 3.74 -38.57 -3.24
N VAL A 1101 3.64 -37.79 -2.16
CA VAL A 1101 4.38 -36.55 -1.87
C VAL A 1101 4.85 -36.60 -0.42
N GLY A 1102 5.97 -35.93 -0.11
CA GLY A 1102 6.58 -35.97 1.22
C GLY A 1102 6.69 -34.59 1.85
N ILE A 1103 6.93 -34.56 3.16
CA ILE A 1103 7.34 -33.34 3.87
C ILE A 1103 8.71 -32.91 3.33
N TYR A 1104 8.89 -31.61 3.17
CA TYR A 1104 10.18 -31.03 2.79
C TYR A 1104 10.35 -29.65 3.43
N PHE A 1105 11.56 -29.12 3.32
CA PHE A 1105 11.89 -27.79 3.79
C PHE A 1105 12.25 -26.88 2.61
N ILE A 1106 11.83 -25.62 2.68
CA ILE A 1106 12.32 -24.56 1.82
C ILE A 1106 13.42 -23.82 2.57
N TRP A 1107 14.57 -23.68 1.93
CA TRP A 1107 15.75 -23.05 2.50
C TRP A 1107 15.97 -21.70 1.86
N GLY A 1108 16.45 -20.73 2.61
CA GLY A 1108 16.83 -19.45 2.04
C GLY A 1108 17.82 -18.69 2.91
N ALA A 1109 18.41 -17.66 2.32
CA ALA A 1109 19.17 -16.64 3.02
C ALA A 1109 18.99 -15.29 2.33
N ALA A 1110 18.96 -14.22 3.11
CA ALA A 1110 18.96 -12.85 2.59
C ALA A 1110 20.07 -12.04 3.22
N MET A 1111 20.73 -11.23 2.41
CA MET A 1111 21.63 -10.18 2.83
C MET A 1111 21.00 -8.82 2.54
N ALA A 1112 21.02 -7.91 3.51
CA ALA A 1112 20.53 -6.54 3.35
C ALA A 1112 21.60 -5.54 3.79
N GLU A 1113 21.75 -4.45 3.03
CA GLU A 1113 22.58 -3.28 3.39
C GLU A 1113 21.71 -2.03 3.42
N MET A 1114 21.85 -1.28 4.51
CA MET A 1114 21.06 -0.09 4.82
C MET A 1114 21.97 1.11 5.06
N GLU A 1115 21.52 2.29 4.69
CA GLU A 1115 22.07 3.58 5.14
C GLU A 1115 21.01 4.32 5.97
N VAL A 1116 21.44 4.90 7.09
CA VAL A 1116 20.59 5.58 8.07
C VAL A 1116 21.13 6.98 8.32
N ASP A 1117 20.24 7.97 8.26
CA ASP A 1117 20.51 9.36 8.62
C ASP A 1117 20.23 9.56 10.11
N ILE A 1118 21.28 9.72 10.91
CA ILE A 1118 21.19 9.73 12.38
C ILE A 1118 20.50 11.00 12.90
N LEU A 1119 20.56 12.10 12.16
CA LEU A 1119 19.95 13.37 12.52
C LEU A 1119 18.44 13.41 12.30
N THR A 1120 17.89 12.44 11.56
CA THR A 1120 16.46 12.42 11.20
C THR A 1120 15.78 11.09 11.52
N GLY A 1121 16.56 10.01 11.56
CA GLY A 1121 16.08 8.63 11.58
C GLY A 1121 15.62 8.11 10.21
N GLU A 1122 15.73 8.90 9.15
CA GLU A 1122 15.42 8.42 7.80
C GLU A 1122 16.37 7.28 7.39
N LYS A 1123 15.88 6.42 6.50
CA LYS A 1123 16.59 5.20 6.09
C LYS A 1123 16.45 4.95 4.60
N GLN A 1124 17.44 4.27 4.04
CA GLN A 1124 17.45 3.84 2.66
C GLN A 1124 18.04 2.42 2.55
N ILE A 1125 17.36 1.57 1.77
CA ILE A 1125 17.84 0.23 1.46
C ILE A 1125 18.75 0.31 0.24
N LEU A 1126 20.04 0.08 0.43
CA LEU A 1126 21.03 0.20 -0.64
C LEU A 1126 20.99 -1.02 -1.55
N ARG A 1127 21.08 -2.22 -0.97
CA ARG A 1127 21.11 -3.47 -1.73
C ARG A 1127 20.55 -4.65 -0.92
N VAL A 1128 19.81 -5.52 -1.59
CA VAL A 1128 19.34 -6.80 -1.07
C VAL A 1128 19.71 -7.92 -2.04
N ASP A 1129 20.26 -9.00 -1.50
CA ASP A 1129 20.57 -10.24 -2.20
C ASP A 1129 19.78 -11.39 -1.55
N LEU A 1130 18.87 -12.00 -2.29
CA LEU A 1130 17.96 -13.04 -1.81
C LEU A 1130 18.23 -14.38 -2.51
N LEU A 1131 18.60 -15.41 -1.77
CA LEU A 1131 18.82 -16.76 -2.28
C LEU A 1131 17.79 -17.72 -1.68
N GLU A 1132 17.02 -18.42 -2.51
CA GLU A 1132 16.04 -19.41 -2.06
C GLU A 1132 16.17 -20.73 -2.83
N ASP A 1133 15.96 -21.83 -2.12
CA ASP A 1133 15.80 -23.15 -2.71
C ASP A 1133 14.35 -23.35 -3.20
N ALA A 1134 14.10 -22.95 -4.44
CA ALA A 1134 12.82 -23.14 -5.13
C ALA A 1134 12.65 -24.55 -5.77
N GLY A 1135 13.59 -25.47 -5.50
CA GLY A 1135 13.67 -26.74 -6.20
C GLY A 1135 13.83 -26.58 -7.72
N GLN A 1136 13.26 -27.50 -8.49
CA GLN A 1136 13.02 -27.31 -9.92
C GLN A 1136 11.74 -26.49 -10.10
N SER A 1137 11.86 -25.16 -10.09
CA SER A 1137 10.71 -24.25 -10.21
C SER A 1137 9.82 -24.62 -11.41
N MET A 1138 8.50 -24.71 -11.19
CA MET A 1138 7.54 -24.97 -12.28
C MET A 1138 7.38 -23.75 -13.21
N SER A 1139 7.61 -22.54 -12.70
CA SER A 1139 7.37 -21.28 -13.40
C SER A 1139 8.26 -20.17 -12.80
N PRO A 1140 9.53 -20.06 -13.26
CA PRO A 1140 10.54 -19.25 -12.57
C PRO A 1140 10.19 -17.77 -12.44
N MET A 1141 9.60 -17.14 -13.48
CA MET A 1141 9.19 -15.73 -13.40
C MET A 1141 8.10 -15.49 -12.35
N VAL A 1142 7.14 -16.42 -12.23
CA VAL A 1142 6.09 -16.37 -11.20
C VAL A 1142 6.70 -16.50 -9.81
N ASP A 1143 7.64 -17.43 -9.65
CA ASP A 1143 8.31 -17.69 -8.37
C ASP A 1143 9.19 -16.52 -7.92
N VAL A 1144 9.97 -15.91 -8.82
CA VAL A 1144 10.69 -14.64 -8.55
C VAL A 1144 9.72 -13.57 -8.05
N GLY A 1145 8.57 -13.41 -8.72
CA GLY A 1145 7.57 -12.43 -8.31
C GLY A 1145 7.01 -12.71 -6.89
N GLN A 1146 6.83 -13.99 -6.52
CA GLN A 1146 6.44 -14.35 -5.16
C GLN A 1146 7.52 -13.95 -4.15
N MET A 1147 8.79 -14.19 -4.47
CA MET A 1147 9.94 -13.84 -3.64
C MET A 1147 10.04 -12.34 -3.37
N GLU A 1148 10.04 -11.53 -4.42
CA GLU A 1148 10.14 -10.06 -4.30
C GLU A 1148 8.93 -9.48 -3.55
N GLY A 1149 7.74 -9.98 -3.86
CA GLY A 1149 6.50 -9.57 -3.21
C GLY A 1149 6.44 -9.88 -1.71
N ALA A 1150 6.83 -11.09 -1.33
CA ALA A 1150 6.88 -11.52 0.06
C ALA A 1150 7.92 -10.70 0.85
N PHE A 1151 9.11 -10.52 0.28
CA PHE A 1151 10.18 -9.78 0.91
C PHE A 1151 9.78 -8.32 1.16
N VAL A 1152 9.21 -7.63 0.16
CA VAL A 1152 8.75 -6.23 0.31
C VAL A 1152 7.55 -6.09 1.26
N MET A 1153 6.65 -7.07 1.31
CA MET A 1153 5.59 -7.09 2.34
C MET A 1153 6.18 -7.17 3.76
N GLY A 1154 7.27 -7.93 3.91
CA GLY A 1154 8.03 -7.99 5.16
C GLY A 1154 8.80 -6.70 5.48
N LEU A 1155 9.41 -6.03 4.48
CA LEU A 1155 9.99 -4.69 4.68
C LEU A 1155 8.97 -3.71 5.25
N GLY A 1156 7.71 -3.79 4.80
CA GLY A 1156 6.60 -3.05 5.38
C GLY A 1156 6.43 -3.31 6.88
N TYR A 1157 6.43 -4.58 7.28
CA TYR A 1157 6.30 -5.00 8.67
C TYR A 1157 7.43 -4.47 9.56
N TRP A 1158 8.66 -4.49 9.05
CA TRP A 1158 9.84 -4.12 9.83
C TRP A 1158 10.12 -2.63 9.86
N LEU A 1159 9.71 -1.86 8.86
CA LEU A 1159 10.23 -0.50 8.65
C LEU A 1159 9.15 0.61 8.60
N TYR A 1160 7.88 0.27 8.36
CA TYR A 1160 6.87 1.29 7.99
C TYR A 1160 5.48 1.10 8.61
N GLU A 1161 4.96 -0.12 8.68
CA GLU A 1161 3.54 -0.38 8.92
C GLU A 1161 3.20 -0.36 10.41
N GLN A 1162 2.49 0.68 10.85
CA GLN A 1162 2.08 0.84 12.24
C GLN A 1162 0.55 0.90 12.37
N LEU A 1163 0.00 0.11 13.30
CA LEU A 1163 -1.41 0.14 13.67
C LEU A 1163 -1.57 0.83 15.02
N VAL A 1164 -2.32 1.94 15.06
CA VAL A 1164 -2.56 2.75 16.26
C VAL A 1164 -4.03 2.68 16.63
N TYR A 1165 -4.32 2.32 17.88
CA TYR A 1165 -5.66 2.22 18.43
C TYR A 1165 -5.87 3.29 19.49
N ASP A 1166 -7.06 3.87 19.54
CA ASP A 1166 -7.46 4.77 20.61
C ASP A 1166 -7.60 3.99 21.94
N PRO A 1167 -6.90 4.38 23.02
CA PRO A 1167 -6.85 3.59 24.26
C PRO A 1167 -8.17 3.58 25.04
N TYR A 1168 -9.13 4.47 24.73
CA TYR A 1168 -10.39 4.58 25.45
C TYR A 1168 -11.54 3.87 24.73
N SER A 1169 -11.68 4.10 23.43
CA SER A 1169 -12.72 3.48 22.60
C SER A 1169 -12.28 2.15 21.99
N GLY A 1170 -10.98 1.89 21.87
CA GLY A 1170 -10.42 0.74 21.15
C GLY A 1170 -10.52 0.84 19.62
N ARG A 1171 -10.91 2.00 19.07
CA ARG A 1171 -11.01 2.21 17.62
C ARG A 1171 -9.63 2.26 16.96
N LEU A 1172 -9.52 1.63 15.78
CA LEU A 1172 -8.34 1.78 14.94
C LEU A 1172 -8.30 3.17 14.30
N LEU A 1173 -7.27 3.95 14.61
CA LEU A 1173 -7.08 5.30 14.08
C LEU A 1173 -6.33 5.30 12.75
N THR A 1174 -5.42 4.34 12.55
CA THR A 1174 -4.65 4.19 11.30
C THR A 1174 -5.33 3.26 10.29
N ASN A 1175 -6.50 3.68 9.78
CA ASN A 1175 -7.39 2.87 8.92
C ASN A 1175 -7.51 3.39 7.47
N SER A 1176 -6.57 4.22 7.00
CA SER A 1176 -6.62 4.85 5.67
C SER A 1176 -5.26 4.85 4.98
N THR A 1177 -5.21 5.18 3.68
CA THR A 1177 -3.92 5.40 2.99
C THR A 1177 -3.21 6.67 3.45
N TRP A 1178 -3.91 7.54 4.18
CA TRP A 1178 -3.36 8.75 4.76
C TRP A 1178 -2.42 8.45 5.94
N ASN A 1179 -2.75 7.47 6.76
CA ASN A 1179 -2.08 7.20 8.04
C ASN A 1179 -1.51 5.78 8.18
N TYR A 1180 -1.94 4.81 7.37
CA TYR A 1180 -1.31 3.49 7.29
C TYR A 1180 -0.39 3.40 6.06
N LYS A 1181 0.92 3.29 6.28
CA LYS A 1181 1.94 3.38 5.24
C LYS A 1181 2.60 2.04 4.96
N ILE A 1182 2.23 1.42 3.83
CA ILE A 1182 3.00 0.31 3.23
C ILE A 1182 4.16 0.88 2.38
N PRO A 1183 5.19 0.09 2.05
CA PRO A 1183 6.25 0.50 1.12
C PRO A 1183 5.71 0.92 -0.25
N GLY A 1184 6.23 2.03 -0.78
CA GLY A 1184 6.03 2.49 -2.15
C GLY A 1184 7.20 2.15 -3.07
N ALA A 1185 7.14 2.62 -4.33
CA ALA A 1185 8.13 2.31 -5.35
C ALA A 1185 9.57 2.77 -5.00
N LYS A 1186 9.73 3.87 -4.26
CA LYS A 1186 11.05 4.37 -3.81
C LYS A 1186 11.51 3.80 -2.47
N ASP A 1187 10.68 3.00 -1.79
CA ASP A 1187 11.02 2.37 -0.51
C ASP A 1187 11.64 0.97 -0.68
N ILE A 1188 11.67 0.42 -1.90
CA ILE A 1188 12.30 -0.88 -2.19
C ILE A 1188 13.83 -0.75 -2.29
N PRO A 1189 14.59 -1.87 -2.20
CA PRO A 1189 16.04 -1.85 -2.40
C PRO A 1189 16.44 -1.19 -3.72
N ALA A 1190 17.45 -0.32 -3.68
CA ALA A 1190 17.95 0.31 -4.89
C ALA A 1190 18.66 -0.70 -5.81
N ASP A 1191 19.30 -1.74 -5.26
CA ASP A 1191 19.75 -2.92 -6.00
C ASP A 1191 19.08 -4.16 -5.40
N PHE A 1192 18.15 -4.78 -6.12
CA PHE A 1192 17.37 -5.93 -5.63
C PHE A 1192 17.65 -7.19 -6.45
N ARG A 1193 18.34 -8.16 -5.86
CA ARG A 1193 18.81 -9.37 -6.53
C ARG A 1193 18.16 -10.62 -5.97
N VAL A 1194 17.72 -11.51 -6.86
CA VAL A 1194 17.06 -12.78 -6.54
C VAL A 1194 17.80 -13.93 -7.22
N TYR A 1195 18.16 -14.94 -6.45
CA TYR A 1195 18.88 -16.12 -6.91
C TYR A 1195 18.11 -17.38 -6.51
N PHE A 1196 17.99 -18.34 -7.42
CA PHE A 1196 17.55 -19.69 -7.08
C PHE A 1196 18.77 -20.57 -6.77
N ARG A 1197 18.64 -21.44 -5.77
CA ARG A 1197 19.65 -22.47 -5.50
C ARG A 1197 19.77 -23.38 -6.72
N LYS A 1198 21.01 -23.58 -7.20
CA LYS A 1198 21.29 -24.46 -8.35
C LYS A 1198 21.16 -25.94 -7.97
N ASN A 1199 20.76 -26.76 -8.95
CA ASN A 1199 20.73 -28.23 -8.86
C ASN A 1199 19.95 -28.82 -7.68
N SER A 1200 18.87 -28.17 -7.23
CA SER A 1200 18.17 -28.52 -6.00
C SER A 1200 16.86 -29.30 -6.18
N LYS A 1201 16.83 -30.29 -7.10
CA LYS A 1201 15.64 -31.11 -7.34
C LYS A 1201 15.05 -31.68 -6.02
N ASN A 1202 13.75 -31.52 -5.82
CA ASN A 1202 13.04 -31.95 -4.61
C ASN A 1202 12.22 -33.23 -4.85
N PRO A 1203 12.72 -34.44 -4.55
CA PRO A 1203 11.98 -35.68 -4.81
C PRO A 1203 10.65 -35.80 -4.04
N ASN A 1204 10.48 -35.04 -2.96
CA ASN A 1204 9.27 -35.02 -2.15
C ASN A 1204 8.22 -34.02 -2.67
N GLY A 1205 8.63 -33.05 -3.49
CA GLY A 1205 7.79 -32.02 -4.07
C GLY A 1205 7.17 -32.45 -5.40
N VAL A 1206 6.12 -31.74 -5.82
CA VAL A 1206 5.44 -32.06 -7.07
C VAL A 1206 6.35 -31.66 -8.23
N LEU A 1207 6.67 -32.59 -9.15
CA LEU A 1207 7.55 -32.31 -10.30
C LEU A 1207 8.92 -31.70 -9.90
N ASN A 1208 9.44 -32.09 -8.73
CA ASN A 1208 10.70 -31.61 -8.15
C ASN A 1208 10.72 -30.14 -7.70
N SER A 1209 9.58 -29.43 -7.65
CA SER A 1209 9.54 -28.04 -7.19
C SER A 1209 9.51 -27.89 -5.68
N LYS A 1210 9.66 -26.63 -5.23
CA LYS A 1210 9.33 -26.18 -3.87
C LYS A 1210 8.44 -24.95 -3.93
N ALA A 1211 7.65 -24.76 -2.88
CA ALA A 1211 6.79 -23.60 -2.73
C ALA A 1211 7.58 -22.32 -2.37
N THR A 1212 7.18 -21.18 -2.93
CA THR A 1212 7.87 -19.87 -2.83
C THR A 1212 6.98 -18.76 -2.24
N GLY A 1213 5.75 -19.11 -1.87
CA GLY A 1213 4.72 -18.16 -1.44
C GLY A 1213 5.13 -17.40 -0.17
N GLU A 1214 5.29 -18.09 0.94
CA GLU A 1214 5.52 -17.49 2.26
C GLU A 1214 6.99 -17.37 2.72
N PRO A 1215 7.90 -18.30 2.37
CA PRO A 1215 9.28 -18.30 2.87
C PRO A 1215 10.05 -16.96 2.78
N PRO A 1216 9.99 -16.20 1.67
CA PRO A 1216 10.78 -14.98 1.52
C PRO A 1216 10.39 -13.83 2.46
N LEU A 1217 9.18 -13.85 3.03
CA LEU A 1217 8.77 -12.84 3.99
C LEU A 1217 9.57 -12.97 5.28
N ASN A 1218 9.88 -14.20 5.72
CA ASN A 1218 10.66 -14.45 6.93
C ASN A 1218 12.11 -13.93 6.79
N MET A 1219 12.68 -13.94 5.58
CA MET A 1219 14.05 -13.47 5.32
C MET A 1219 14.20 -11.94 5.39
N SER A 1220 13.10 -11.20 5.30
CA SER A 1220 13.14 -9.73 5.29
C SER A 1220 13.59 -9.08 6.60
N ILE A 1221 13.64 -9.83 7.71
CA ILE A 1221 14.19 -9.37 8.99
C ILE A 1221 15.68 -8.97 8.87
N ALA A 1222 16.39 -9.45 7.84
CA ALA A 1222 17.74 -8.97 7.51
C ALA A 1222 17.81 -7.44 7.37
N ALA A 1223 16.76 -6.78 6.85
CA ALA A 1223 16.72 -5.33 6.73
C ALA A 1223 16.63 -4.62 8.09
N TYR A 1224 15.90 -5.21 9.04
CA TYR A 1224 15.81 -4.71 10.41
C TYR A 1224 17.19 -4.79 11.12
N PHE A 1225 17.88 -5.92 11.02
CA PHE A 1225 19.22 -6.05 11.63
C PHE A 1225 20.31 -5.24 10.92
N ALA A 1226 20.17 -4.99 9.62
CA ALA A 1226 21.06 -4.05 8.94
C ALA A 1226 20.95 -2.63 9.56
N ILE A 1227 19.77 -2.21 10.04
CA ILE A 1227 19.61 -0.96 10.79
C ILE A 1227 20.26 -1.07 12.18
N THR A 1228 20.06 -2.17 12.92
CA THR A 1228 20.68 -2.33 14.24
C THR A 1228 22.21 -2.31 14.14
N HIS A 1229 22.79 -2.89 13.08
CA HIS A 1229 24.22 -2.84 12.81
C HIS A 1229 24.73 -1.42 12.51
N ALA A 1230 23.95 -0.61 11.79
CA ALA A 1230 24.26 0.81 11.59
C ALA A 1230 24.23 1.58 12.92
N LEU A 1231 23.22 1.30 13.75
CA LEU A 1231 23.03 1.93 15.06
C LEU A 1231 24.10 1.50 16.08
N ASN A 1232 24.68 0.30 15.99
CA ASN A 1232 25.86 -0.08 16.79
C ASN A 1232 27.00 0.94 16.61
N SER A 1233 27.27 1.36 15.38
CA SER A 1233 28.29 2.39 15.13
C SER A 1233 27.85 3.77 15.62
N ALA A 1234 26.60 4.18 15.40
CA ALA A 1234 26.10 5.48 15.87
C ALA A 1234 26.20 5.61 17.41
N ARG A 1235 25.81 4.55 18.13
CA ARG A 1235 25.83 4.51 19.59
C ARG A 1235 27.26 4.49 20.14
N LYS A 1236 28.18 3.79 19.46
CA LYS A 1236 29.60 3.82 19.79
C LYS A 1236 30.16 5.24 19.72
N ASP A 1237 29.84 5.98 18.65
CA ASP A 1237 30.27 7.37 18.50
C ASP A 1237 29.64 8.29 19.56
N ALA A 1238 28.41 7.99 20.01
CA ALA A 1238 27.75 8.68 21.12
C ALA A 1238 28.31 8.29 22.52
N GLY A 1239 29.33 7.43 22.58
CA GLY A 1239 29.99 7.01 23.83
C GLY A 1239 29.26 5.91 24.59
N ALA A 1240 28.31 5.20 23.96
CA ALA A 1240 27.64 4.07 24.59
C ALA A 1240 28.58 2.85 24.72
N PRO A 1241 28.45 2.03 25.78
CA PRO A 1241 29.21 0.79 25.89
C PRO A 1241 28.86 -0.17 24.74
N ALA A 1242 29.82 -1.01 24.37
CA ALA A 1242 29.64 -2.08 23.39
C ALA A 1242 28.79 -3.21 24.02
N SER A 1243 27.48 -3.00 24.05
CA SER A 1243 26.50 -3.95 24.57
C SER A 1243 25.29 -4.05 23.62
N TYR A 1244 24.60 -5.18 23.68
CA TYR A 1244 23.32 -5.35 22.99
C TYR A 1244 22.32 -4.24 23.35
N PHE A 1245 21.51 -3.84 22.37
CA PHE A 1245 20.34 -3.00 22.54
C PHE A 1245 19.23 -3.51 21.64
N GLN A 1246 18.00 -3.24 22.03
CA GLN A 1246 16.82 -3.61 21.25
C GLN A 1246 16.28 -2.38 20.52
N LEU A 1247 16.03 -2.51 19.21
CA LEU A 1247 15.28 -1.54 18.42
C LEU A 1247 13.80 -1.94 18.45
N LYS A 1248 12.89 -0.97 18.46
CA LYS A 1248 11.45 -1.28 18.47
C LYS A 1248 10.93 -1.45 17.02
N PRO A 1249 10.30 -2.59 16.66
CA PRO A 1249 9.64 -2.74 15.37
C PRO A 1249 8.23 -2.09 15.34
N PRO A 1250 7.79 -1.50 14.21
CA PRO A 1250 8.62 -1.21 13.04
C PRO A 1250 9.69 -0.15 13.38
N ALA A 1251 10.86 -0.23 12.75
CA ALA A 1251 11.95 0.72 12.85
C ALA A 1251 11.60 2.04 12.13
N THR A 1252 10.66 2.78 12.71
CA THR A 1252 10.27 4.12 12.27
C THR A 1252 11.43 5.09 12.42
N ALA A 1253 11.35 6.25 11.77
CA ALA A 1253 12.37 7.29 11.90
C ALA A 1253 12.54 7.73 13.37
N GLU A 1254 11.44 7.83 14.11
CA GLU A 1254 11.46 8.11 15.55
C GLU A 1254 12.22 7.06 16.35
N HIS A 1255 11.92 5.77 16.17
CA HIS A 1255 12.59 4.71 16.91
C HIS A 1255 14.10 4.70 16.62
N ILE A 1256 14.49 4.86 15.36
CA ILE A 1256 15.90 4.93 14.95
C ILE A 1256 16.59 6.14 15.58
N PHE A 1257 15.97 7.31 15.53
CA PHE A 1257 16.51 8.55 16.07
C PHE A 1257 16.84 8.40 17.55
N PHE A 1258 15.90 7.91 18.37
CA PHE A 1258 16.15 7.74 19.80
C PHE A 1258 17.15 6.62 20.11
N THR A 1259 17.12 5.51 19.37
CA THR A 1259 18.07 4.41 19.60
C THR A 1259 19.51 4.80 19.25
N SER A 1260 19.71 5.79 18.38
CA SER A 1260 21.05 6.31 18.01
C SER A 1260 21.80 7.02 19.14
N LEU A 1261 21.08 7.49 20.17
CA LEU A 1261 21.60 8.25 21.33
C LEU A 1261 22.25 9.60 20.98
N THR A 1262 21.91 10.21 19.85
CA THR A 1262 22.34 11.58 19.54
C THR A 1262 21.68 12.60 20.47
N ASP A 1263 22.50 13.53 20.97
CA ASP A 1263 22.10 14.62 21.89
C ASP A 1263 22.50 16.00 21.31
N GLU A 1264 21.92 17.08 21.83
CA GLU A 1264 22.21 18.47 21.44
C GLU A 1264 23.70 18.83 21.61
N LYS A 1265 24.36 18.27 22.63
CA LYS A 1265 25.81 18.47 22.85
C LYS A 1265 26.69 17.92 21.72
N ASP A 1266 26.15 17.03 20.89
CA ASP A 1266 26.86 16.46 19.75
C ASP A 1266 26.80 17.40 18.52
N PHE A 1267 26.00 18.47 18.56
CA PHE A 1267 25.89 19.44 17.47
C PHE A 1267 27.05 20.43 17.53
N LYS A 1268 28.11 20.12 16.79
CA LYS A 1268 29.33 20.93 16.65
C LYS A 1268 29.73 21.06 15.18
N LEU A 1269 30.57 22.04 14.85
CA LEU A 1269 31.14 22.22 13.51
C LEU A 1269 32.53 21.62 13.40
N PHE A 1270 33.29 21.68 14.50
CA PHE A 1270 34.65 21.20 14.70
C PHE A 1270 34.86 20.89 16.20
N GLU A 1271 35.86 20.07 16.53
CA GLU A 1271 36.22 19.81 17.92
C GLU A 1271 37.03 20.98 18.51
N GLU A 1272 37.01 21.16 19.84
CA GLU A 1272 37.69 22.28 20.53
C GLU A 1272 39.21 22.31 20.31
N ASP A 1273 39.83 21.18 19.93
CA ASP A 1273 41.26 21.06 19.64
C ASP A 1273 41.61 21.32 18.15
N GLU A 1274 40.61 21.55 17.28
CA GLU A 1274 40.77 21.86 15.84
C GLU A 1274 40.55 23.35 15.50
N GLU A 1275 40.28 24.19 16.52
CA GLU A 1275 39.93 25.62 16.38
C GLU A 1275 41.12 26.55 16.05
#